data_AF-A0A4W3I1T0-F1
#
_entry.id   AF-A0A4W3I1T0-F1
#
_cell.length_a   1.000
_cell.length_b   1.000
_cell.length_c   1.000
_cell.angle_alpha   90.00
_cell.angle_beta   90.00
_cell.angle_gamma   90.00
#
_symmetry.space_group_name_H-M   'P 1'
#
loop_
_entity.id
_entity.type
_entity.pdbx_description
1 polymer ?
#
loop_
_entity_poly.entity_id
_entity_poly.type
_entity_poly.pdbx_seq_one_letter_code
_entity_poly.pdbx_strand_id
1 'polypeptide(L)'
;SVDFDSLRLQQSAIQELICDHSLIPGWYRFQIFDKPAEMPTVCVEMNHCGTQAPVWLSLRETESLPRPGEVKHLTACATWQFFFSTTKDCCLFRIPVSVRNCGDFFLYLLQPTQGCMGYCAEVYPSLHCLMLMTHVCFLAAKQPPPPAGLEVVAELDNGSIYLKCSLESPVANSSVGFTITWSRLSPDGSKEELRQETTVQTFSFLELDGINLQLGDRVYCRSSTFYLDSPDIQGPSAESEEFFAGIKIHPEALTIAEDGKEHRLMVESTVPIPCSEFTQNEDECKLRLMVNTVSQGTRYSGSDLVLSTCHVDLLQTPCNRGICSRSTIYYSAVMDFAQDGDRVTEIMAWPFTNENFLWNNYVLEPVQIIVKDVPIAYCYSFTDPHLITFDGRRYDNYKTGTFMLYKSVARDFEVHVRQWDCGSSHYPASCNCGFVAKEGGDVIAFDMCNGQLHETRPHLSVKSQDIAGNSVKITESYQGKKVTVTFSSGAFVRADVSDWGMSLTLRAPGIDFQNTRGLCGTFDGDMNNDFHNPDDLLDREIPASLDAFIEDWRIMPGKSLFDKTSSSPITFKKRQYCSCSTNLPVLQESSNKLDAAPQPGVASTCSSSEHVRLSTLIPVLDVTAEYISSIELIRGISRRQAENKSTTTLTHRHHTNLSKFHEATHFTKALHIHPRGHIRTIERRLSKGNTRRNKRHHTRHLSSRRWKRQNYYEFLPTFPFQSLTQTDLEGFSYFFPEDHAADFHQEALPSWPTPSGLTEANAFDLCQQTVANSSIGRACGELLGGRIVDVIDICILDLQRKDNVSWAAGGLSLLENECERKLLENGMYHGRDFGDLSDVPQEILSALRCPNVCSDNGECAEWGCACFSGFSSYDCSVLVDQLPEIRELENSGLCDIRRYDCTSVRVFGQGFMESESLKCEIVKLQHANGEWVVTVPQLTKATFLSNKAVDCQIPAEDGQPSESIDLVVDDKPIARWQVKISNDGYIYSNTEILTLFDGACQTCEPGSEGFCTLKENTCSIDGLCYGAGDLNPTSPCLLCRPDTSKFEWSINENNQPPVFQASQDRLRTFSGENFVYQFLASDPEGSAVVFNIDSGPQDAMLSPAGLLIWKVDLQESQQFTFSITDDCNAETKVTVEVFVKPCNCLNGGSCVINIHFPPGSGEYLCVCPLGFEGKYCEVNIDDCQSKPCGFGLCLDGINGYSCQCPAGLTGTDCHQDVDECEIGACFPGVTCYNTFGTYRCGVCPPGLQGDGNVCEAKGNILF
;
A
#
# COMPACT_ATOMS: atom_id res chain seq x y z
N SER A 1 -2.49 0.27 78.14
CA SER A 1 -1.26 0.08 77.36
C SER A 1 -0.95 -1.40 77.31
N VAL A 2 -1.65 -2.10 76.43
CA VAL A 2 -1.55 -3.52 76.09
C VAL A 2 -2.20 -3.63 74.70
N ASP A 3 -1.71 -4.41 73.74
CA ASP A 3 -0.61 -5.37 73.82
C ASP A 3 0.78 -4.84 73.42
N PHE A 4 1.82 -5.63 73.73
CA PHE A 4 3.22 -5.32 73.45
C PHE A 4 3.99 -6.63 73.19
N ASP A 5 4.36 -6.90 71.95
CA ASP A 5 5.06 -8.15 71.60
C ASP A 5 6.54 -8.13 72.04
N SER A 6 6.89 -9.13 72.84
CA SER A 6 8.23 -9.45 73.32
C SER A 6 9.31 -9.61 72.25
N LEU A 7 8.96 -9.91 70.99
CA LEU A 7 9.93 -10.05 69.89
C LEU A 7 10.77 -8.79 69.64
N ARG A 8 10.28 -7.59 70.00
CA ARG A 8 11.05 -6.34 69.86
C ARG A 8 12.12 -6.11 70.93
N LEU A 9 12.22 -6.92 71.98
CA LEU A 9 13.13 -6.69 73.12
C LEU A 9 14.49 -7.43 73.03
N GLN A 10 14.80 -8.12 71.93
CA GLN A 10 16.11 -8.78 71.75
C GLN A 10 17.22 -7.90 71.12
N GLN A 11 16.93 -6.64 70.74
CA GLN A 11 17.87 -5.80 69.97
C GLN A 11 18.27 -4.46 70.59
N SER A 12 17.74 -4.07 71.76
CA SER A 12 18.17 -2.83 72.45
C SER A 12 18.11 -2.96 73.98
N ALA A 13 18.96 -2.20 74.67
CA ALA A 13 19.17 -2.34 76.11
C ALA A 13 18.29 -1.39 76.93
N ILE A 14 17.62 -1.95 77.94
CA ILE A 14 17.06 -1.27 79.13
C ILE A 14 16.20 -0.02 78.83
N GLN A 15 14.94 -0.25 78.45
CA GLN A 15 13.86 0.70 78.74
C GLN A 15 12.70 -0.04 79.45
N GLU A 16 12.73 0.07 80.78
CA GLU A 16 11.64 -0.08 81.76
C GLU A 16 10.49 -1.07 81.44
N LEU A 17 10.67 -2.33 81.87
CA LEU A 17 9.53 -3.19 82.22
C LEU A 17 8.83 -2.64 83.47
N ILE A 18 7.49 -2.63 83.47
CA ILE A 18 6.70 -2.15 84.60
C ILE A 18 6.67 -3.24 85.69
N CYS A 19 7.10 -2.90 86.90
CA CYS A 19 7.23 -3.86 88.00
C CYS A 19 6.83 -3.22 89.34
N ASP A 20 5.78 -3.74 89.98
CA ASP A 20 5.18 -3.17 91.20
C ASP A 20 5.93 -3.56 92.50
N HIS A 21 7.21 -3.92 92.42
CA HIS A 21 8.02 -4.25 93.59
C HIS A 21 8.27 -3.04 94.52
N SER A 22 8.07 -1.82 94.01
CA SER A 22 8.15 -0.55 94.74
C SER A 22 6.78 0.06 95.07
N LEU A 23 5.68 -0.65 94.81
CA LEU A 23 4.32 -0.18 95.08
C LEU A 23 4.08 -0.07 96.60
N ILE A 24 3.57 1.08 97.05
CA ILE A 24 3.33 1.35 98.47
C ILE A 24 2.07 0.57 98.92
N PRO A 25 2.07 -0.18 100.04
CA PRO A 25 0.87 -0.88 100.50
C PRO A 25 -0.31 0.08 100.73
N GLY A 26 -1.43 -0.13 100.02
CA GLY A 26 -2.53 0.83 100.01
C GLY A 26 -3.75 0.40 99.19
N TRP A 27 -4.82 1.19 99.27
CA TRP A 27 -6.04 1.00 98.46
C TRP A 27 -5.91 1.78 97.14
N TYR A 28 -5.87 1.05 96.03
CA TYR A 28 -5.76 1.57 94.68
C TYR A 28 -7.07 1.46 93.91
N ARG A 29 -7.36 2.45 93.06
CA ARG A 29 -8.39 2.38 92.02
C ARG A 29 -7.68 2.18 90.68
N PHE A 30 -8.14 1.25 89.86
CA PHE A 30 -7.65 1.14 88.49
C PHE A 30 -8.47 2.03 87.55
N GLN A 31 -7.76 2.75 86.69
CA GLN A 31 -8.32 3.58 85.62
C GLN A 31 -7.41 3.46 84.40
N ILE A 32 -8.01 3.38 83.21
CA ILE A 32 -7.30 3.32 81.92
C ILE A 32 -7.96 4.34 81.00
N PHE A 33 -7.20 5.35 80.58
CA PHE A 33 -7.71 6.51 79.83
C PHE A 33 -8.96 7.11 80.48
N ASP A 34 -8.83 7.45 81.77
CA ASP A 34 -9.86 7.93 82.72
C ASP A 34 -11.09 7.03 82.97
N LYS A 35 -11.37 6.06 82.12
CA LYS A 35 -12.44 5.06 82.32
C LYS A 35 -12.14 4.17 83.54
N PRO A 36 -13.15 3.73 84.31
CA PRO A 36 -12.96 2.77 85.39
C PRO A 36 -12.48 1.43 84.83
N ALA A 37 -11.48 0.85 85.48
CA ALA A 37 -10.92 -0.45 85.15
C ALA A 37 -10.99 -1.38 86.36
N GLU A 38 -10.99 -2.69 86.11
CA GLU A 38 -10.95 -3.74 87.12
C GLU A 38 -9.80 -4.72 86.86
N MET A 39 -9.43 -5.48 87.88
CA MET A 39 -8.33 -6.46 87.83
C MET A 39 -8.81 -7.74 87.13
N PRO A 40 -8.17 -8.21 86.03
CA PRO A 40 -8.70 -9.31 85.23
C PRO A 40 -8.97 -10.58 86.02
N THR A 41 -10.12 -11.21 85.81
CA THR A 41 -10.53 -12.41 86.56
C THR A 41 -10.16 -13.74 85.88
N VAL A 42 -9.50 -13.65 84.72
CA VAL A 42 -9.01 -14.77 83.90
C VAL A 42 -7.49 -14.72 83.84
N CYS A 43 -6.84 -15.87 83.60
CA CYS A 43 -5.39 -15.95 83.45
C CYS A 43 -4.88 -15.08 82.30
N VAL A 44 -4.00 -14.14 82.64
CA VAL A 44 -3.28 -13.29 81.68
C VAL A 44 -1.95 -13.96 81.33
N GLU A 45 -1.58 -13.99 80.04
CA GLU A 45 -0.31 -14.59 79.58
C GLU A 45 0.92 -13.72 79.91
N MET A 46 2.11 -14.33 79.96
CA MET A 46 3.37 -13.61 80.21
C MET A 46 3.64 -12.51 79.16
N ASN A 47 4.40 -11.49 79.57
CA ASN A 47 4.72 -10.27 78.78
C ASN A 47 3.55 -9.30 78.52
N HIS A 48 2.30 -9.68 78.80
CA HIS A 48 1.17 -8.75 78.76
C HIS A 48 1.17 -7.79 79.97
N CYS A 49 0.35 -6.75 79.88
CA CYS A 49 0.19 -5.67 80.87
C CYS A 49 1.48 -4.86 81.15
N GLY A 50 2.44 -4.86 80.21
CA GLY A 50 3.71 -4.12 80.31
C GLY A 50 4.75 -4.75 81.25
N THR A 51 4.55 -6.02 81.63
CA THR A 51 5.38 -6.72 82.63
C THR A 51 5.62 -8.17 82.20
N GLN A 52 6.75 -8.76 82.59
CA GLN A 52 7.05 -10.17 82.27
C GLN A 52 6.10 -11.15 82.98
N ALA A 53 5.65 -10.80 84.18
CA ALA A 53 4.82 -11.65 85.04
C ALA A 53 3.58 -10.89 85.52
N PRO A 54 2.51 -10.84 84.71
CA PRO A 54 1.30 -10.12 85.07
C PRO A 54 0.54 -10.82 86.19
N VAL A 55 0.04 -9.99 87.12
CA VAL A 55 -0.74 -10.40 88.29
C VAL A 55 -2.21 -10.12 88.02
N TRP A 56 -3.02 -11.19 88.03
CA TRP A 56 -4.46 -11.19 87.76
C TRP A 56 -5.23 -11.75 88.97
N LEU A 57 -6.55 -11.56 89.03
CA LEU A 57 -7.39 -11.91 90.19
C LEU A 57 -8.03 -13.29 90.04
N SER A 58 -7.50 -14.29 90.75
CA SER A 58 -8.03 -15.65 90.67
C SER A 58 -9.23 -15.85 91.58
N LEU A 59 -10.39 -15.95 90.94
CA LEU A 59 -11.64 -16.39 91.53
C LEU A 59 -11.73 -17.93 91.47
N ARG A 60 -12.04 -18.58 92.59
CA ARG A 60 -12.45 -19.99 92.61
C ARG A 60 -13.92 -20.12 92.17
N GLU A 61 -14.34 -21.32 91.78
CA GLU A 61 -15.71 -21.59 91.29
C GLU A 61 -16.83 -21.16 92.27
N THR A 62 -16.53 -21.01 93.56
CA THR A 62 -17.45 -20.56 94.62
C THR A 62 -17.24 -19.11 95.09
N GLU A 63 -16.30 -18.37 94.48
CA GLU A 63 -15.87 -17.03 94.91
C GLU A 63 -16.23 -15.95 93.88
N SER A 64 -17.37 -15.27 94.07
CA SER A 64 -17.69 -14.06 93.28
C SER A 64 -16.89 -12.82 93.71
N LEU A 65 -16.87 -11.78 92.88
CA LEU A 65 -16.55 -10.41 93.31
C LEU A 65 -17.51 -9.92 94.44
N PRO A 66 -17.08 -8.96 95.28
CA PRO A 66 -17.93 -8.33 96.31
C PRO A 66 -19.08 -7.51 95.73
N ARG A 67 -20.21 -7.48 96.45
CA ARG A 67 -21.38 -6.64 96.13
C ARG A 67 -21.13 -5.16 96.50
N PRO A 68 -21.81 -4.17 95.90
CA PRO A 68 -21.63 -2.75 96.24
C PRO A 68 -21.71 -2.47 97.74
N GLY A 69 -20.66 -1.86 98.28
CA GLY A 69 -20.46 -1.59 99.72
C GLY A 69 -19.68 -2.66 100.49
N GLU A 70 -19.55 -3.88 99.95
CA GLU A 70 -18.86 -5.02 100.56
C GLU A 70 -17.33 -4.97 100.35
N VAL A 71 -16.58 -5.56 101.29
CA VAL A 71 -15.14 -5.83 101.19
C VAL A 71 -14.92 -7.33 101.31
N LYS A 72 -14.16 -7.92 100.37
CA LYS A 72 -13.90 -9.36 100.30
C LYS A 72 -12.41 -9.63 100.08
N HIS A 73 -11.85 -10.56 100.85
CA HIS A 73 -10.48 -11.04 100.64
C HIS A 73 -10.47 -12.11 99.55
N LEU A 74 -9.58 -11.97 98.57
CA LEU A 74 -9.45 -12.83 97.39
C LEU A 74 -7.96 -13.12 97.14
N THR A 75 -7.66 -14.01 96.19
CA THR A 75 -6.28 -14.36 95.81
C THR A 75 -5.96 -13.83 94.43
N ALA A 76 -4.91 -13.03 94.30
CA ALA A 76 -4.30 -12.73 93.02
C ALA A 76 -3.23 -13.79 92.68
N CYS A 77 -3.06 -14.05 91.39
CA CYS A 77 -2.12 -15.03 90.84
C CYS A 77 -1.16 -14.32 89.88
N ALA A 78 0.13 -14.67 89.93
CA ALA A 78 1.09 -14.28 88.89
C ALA A 78 1.32 -15.45 87.92
N THR A 79 1.19 -15.19 86.62
CA THR A 79 1.49 -16.17 85.57
C THR A 79 2.99 -16.27 85.34
N TRP A 80 3.51 -17.51 85.23
CA TRP A 80 4.94 -17.75 84.96
C TRP A 80 5.16 -19.05 84.17
N GLN A 81 6.24 -19.10 83.39
CA GLN A 81 6.66 -20.28 82.63
C GLN A 81 8.17 -20.49 82.79
N PHE A 82 8.60 -21.75 82.96
CA PHE A 82 10.01 -22.11 83.00
C PHE A 82 10.53 -22.38 81.57
N PHE A 83 11.72 -21.85 81.25
CA PHE A 83 12.34 -21.82 79.92
C PHE A 83 12.49 -23.16 79.15
N PHE A 84 12.14 -24.30 79.76
CA PHE A 84 12.22 -25.63 79.15
C PHE A 84 10.98 -26.51 79.39
N SER A 85 9.80 -25.92 79.65
CA SER A 85 8.53 -26.64 79.68
C SER A 85 7.44 -25.98 78.84
N THR A 86 6.61 -26.78 78.20
CA THR A 86 5.39 -26.35 77.49
C THR A 86 4.20 -26.11 78.42
N THR A 87 4.31 -26.45 79.71
CA THR A 87 3.29 -26.17 80.72
C THR A 87 3.37 -24.73 81.22
N LYS A 88 2.46 -23.85 80.76
CA LYS A 88 2.22 -22.54 81.39
C LYS A 88 1.56 -22.75 82.76
N ASP A 89 2.08 -22.12 83.82
CA ASP A 89 1.40 -22.11 85.13
C ASP A 89 0.84 -20.71 85.41
N CYS A 90 -0.48 -20.62 85.29
CA CYS A 90 -1.24 -19.40 85.50
C CYS A 90 -1.23 -18.88 86.94
N CYS A 91 -0.78 -19.65 87.93
CA CYS A 91 -0.81 -19.25 89.33
C CYS A 91 0.38 -19.80 90.14
N LEU A 92 1.60 -19.61 89.61
CA LEU A 92 2.82 -20.04 90.29
C LEU A 92 3.05 -19.28 91.61
N PHE A 93 2.70 -17.98 91.65
CA PHE A 93 2.73 -17.17 92.86
C PHE A 93 1.32 -16.69 93.25
N ARG A 94 1.01 -16.75 94.54
CA ARG A 94 -0.29 -16.36 95.11
C ARG A 94 -0.12 -15.18 96.07
N ILE A 95 -0.81 -14.09 95.77
CA ILE A 95 -0.72 -12.81 96.48
C ILE A 95 -2.10 -12.48 97.08
N PRO A 96 -2.25 -12.32 98.41
CA PRO A 96 -3.54 -11.97 98.99
C PRO A 96 -3.91 -10.51 98.66
N VAL A 97 -5.10 -10.30 98.09
CA VAL A 97 -5.62 -8.97 97.74
C VAL A 97 -7.00 -8.80 98.36
N SER A 98 -7.29 -7.61 98.89
CA SER A 98 -8.64 -7.31 99.39
C SER A 98 -9.36 -6.39 98.41
N VAL A 99 -10.52 -6.79 97.94
CA VAL A 99 -11.31 -6.04 96.95
C VAL A 99 -12.51 -5.42 97.64
N ARG A 100 -12.80 -4.16 97.34
CA ARG A 100 -13.98 -3.42 97.81
C ARG A 100 -14.75 -2.90 96.61
N ASN A 101 -16.05 -3.20 96.55
CA ASN A 101 -16.93 -2.66 95.53
C ASN A 101 -17.52 -1.33 96.00
N CYS A 102 -17.35 -0.26 95.22
CA CYS A 102 -17.86 1.08 95.53
C CYS A 102 -19.09 1.49 94.69
N GLY A 103 -19.70 0.56 93.96
CA GLY A 103 -20.78 0.81 93.00
C GLY A 103 -20.21 0.96 91.60
N ASP A 104 -19.68 2.14 91.29
CA ASP A 104 -19.24 2.52 89.93
C ASP A 104 -17.78 2.10 89.62
N PHE A 105 -17.08 1.51 90.58
CA PHE A 105 -15.70 1.00 90.46
C PHE A 105 -15.31 0.10 91.65
N PHE A 106 -14.22 -0.63 91.50
CA PHE A 106 -13.57 -1.39 92.58
C PHE A 106 -12.34 -0.67 93.14
N LEU A 107 -12.05 -0.92 94.42
CA LEU A 107 -10.79 -0.59 95.07
C LEU A 107 -10.07 -1.89 95.48
N TYR A 108 -8.76 -1.92 95.27
CA TYR A 108 -7.90 -3.07 95.54
C TYR A 108 -6.85 -2.69 96.59
N LEU A 109 -6.79 -3.44 97.70
CA LEU A 109 -5.73 -3.34 98.69
C LEU A 109 -4.53 -4.13 98.19
N LEU A 110 -3.57 -3.42 97.58
CA LEU A 110 -2.38 -3.98 96.94
C LEU A 110 -1.16 -3.90 97.88
N GLN A 111 -0.15 -4.71 97.57
CA GLN A 111 1.13 -4.80 98.29
C GLN A 111 2.27 -4.91 97.27
N PRO A 112 3.51 -4.50 97.60
CA PRO A 112 4.64 -4.61 96.67
C PRO A 112 4.90 -6.07 96.28
N THR A 113 5.10 -6.30 94.98
CA THR A 113 5.27 -7.64 94.41
C THR A 113 6.66 -8.22 94.68
N GLN A 114 6.78 -9.54 94.58
CA GLN A 114 8.05 -10.25 94.81
C GLN A 114 8.83 -10.41 93.50
N GLY A 115 9.70 -9.43 93.21
CA GLY A 115 10.45 -9.37 91.94
C GLY A 115 9.68 -8.61 90.86
N CYS A 116 10.05 -8.80 89.59
CA CYS A 116 9.50 -8.02 88.48
C CYS A 116 8.13 -8.55 88.01
N MET A 117 7.11 -8.31 88.83
CA MET A 117 5.70 -8.62 88.55
C MET A 117 4.87 -7.33 88.65
N GLY A 118 3.85 -7.17 87.80
CA GLY A 118 2.97 -6.00 87.80
C GLY A 118 1.48 -6.37 87.85
N TYR A 119 0.66 -5.56 88.51
CA TYR A 119 -0.79 -5.76 88.60
C TYR A 119 -1.49 -5.32 87.31
N CYS A 120 -2.25 -6.24 86.70
CA CYS A 120 -2.96 -5.94 85.46
C CYS A 120 -4.35 -5.32 85.72
N ALA A 121 -4.85 -4.57 84.74
CA ALA A 121 -6.18 -3.94 84.73
C ALA A 121 -6.80 -3.98 83.33
N GLU A 122 -8.13 -4.17 83.25
CA GLU A 122 -8.94 -4.17 82.03
C GLU A 122 -10.17 -3.25 82.17
N VAL A 123 -10.72 -2.73 81.07
CA VAL A 123 -11.80 -1.71 81.10
C VAL A 123 -13.18 -2.37 81.09
N TYR A 124 -14.06 -1.91 81.97
CA TYR A 124 -15.40 -2.48 82.15
C TYR A 124 -16.35 -2.22 80.95
N PRO A 125 -16.94 -3.25 80.32
CA PRO A 125 -17.87 -3.08 79.21
C PRO A 125 -19.30 -2.77 79.68
N SER A 126 -19.79 -1.55 79.39
CA SER A 126 -21.15 -1.13 79.72
C SER A 126 -22.20 -1.70 78.75
N LEU A 127 -23.12 -2.54 79.25
CA LEU A 127 -24.18 -3.16 78.45
C LEU A 127 -25.59 -2.67 78.86
N HIS A 128 -26.48 -2.45 77.87
CA HIS A 128 -27.97 -2.49 77.83
C HIS A 128 -28.42 -1.58 76.65
N CYS A 129 -29.53 -1.81 75.91
CA CYS A 129 -30.80 -2.47 76.25
C CYS A 129 -31.50 -3.06 74.98
N LEU A 130 -32.49 -3.94 75.18
CA LEU A 130 -33.48 -4.35 74.15
C LEU A 130 -34.62 -3.33 74.03
N MET A 131 -35.20 -3.15 72.84
CA MET A 131 -36.66 -2.97 72.73
C MET A 131 -37.25 -3.30 71.34
N LEU A 132 -38.59 -3.45 71.31
CA LEU A 132 -39.38 -3.72 70.10
C LEU A 132 -39.73 -2.46 69.31
N MET A 133 -40.09 -2.70 68.05
CA MET A 133 -40.96 -1.92 67.13
C MET A 133 -41.54 -0.55 67.56
N THR A 134 -41.57 0.34 66.56
CA THR A 134 -42.32 1.61 66.38
C THR A 134 -41.54 2.94 66.53
N HIS A 135 -41.44 3.62 65.38
CA HIS A 135 -41.10 5.02 65.06
C HIS A 135 -40.31 5.94 66.03
N VAL A 136 -39.05 6.18 65.63
CA VAL A 136 -38.42 7.50 65.36
C VAL A 136 -38.44 8.58 66.46
N CYS A 137 -37.25 8.85 67.02
CA CYS A 137 -36.63 10.18 66.89
C CYS A 137 -35.09 10.14 67.02
N PHE A 138 -34.45 11.15 66.42
CA PHE A 138 -33.02 11.18 66.10
C PHE A 138 -32.12 11.61 67.26
N LEU A 139 -30.95 10.97 67.39
CA LEU A 139 -29.67 11.55 66.91
C LEU A 139 -28.59 10.47 66.86
N ALA A 140 -27.78 10.47 65.79
CA ALA A 140 -26.86 9.38 65.49
C ALA A 140 -25.45 9.62 66.05
N ALA A 141 -24.81 8.55 66.54
CA ALA A 141 -23.35 8.49 66.55
C ALA A 141 -22.86 8.53 65.10
N LYS A 142 -21.92 9.42 64.78
CA LYS A 142 -21.31 9.46 63.45
C LYS A 142 -20.42 8.22 63.29
N GLN A 143 -20.85 7.23 62.52
CA GLN A 143 -19.91 6.28 61.91
C GLN A 143 -18.85 7.08 61.13
N PRO A 144 -17.59 6.63 61.09
CA PRO A 144 -16.62 7.20 60.17
C PRO A 144 -17.14 7.02 58.74
N PRO A 145 -17.06 8.05 57.88
CA PRO A 145 -17.46 7.92 56.48
C PRO A 145 -16.56 6.87 55.80
N PRO A 146 -17.10 6.06 54.87
CA PRO A 146 -16.28 5.08 54.15
C PRO A 146 -15.11 5.77 53.44
N PRO A 147 -13.97 5.08 53.28
CA PRO A 147 -12.86 5.61 52.50
C PRO A 147 -13.29 5.82 51.05
N ALA A 148 -12.87 6.93 50.45
CA ALA A 148 -13.12 7.25 49.05
C ALA A 148 -11.94 6.82 48.18
N GLY A 149 -12.16 6.68 46.87
CA GLY A 149 -11.09 6.48 45.88
C GLY A 149 -10.17 5.29 46.18
N LEU A 150 -10.73 4.09 46.36
CA LEU A 150 -9.93 2.85 46.43
C LEU A 150 -9.46 2.48 45.03
N GLU A 151 -8.21 2.83 44.71
CA GLU A 151 -7.52 2.42 43.47
C GLU A 151 -6.41 1.42 43.81
N VAL A 152 -6.35 0.32 43.07
CA VAL A 152 -5.22 -0.63 43.12
C VAL A 152 -4.32 -0.37 41.92
N VAL A 153 -3.05 -0.07 42.19
CA VAL A 153 -2.03 0.26 41.17
C VAL A 153 -0.82 -0.64 41.39
N ALA A 154 -0.22 -1.16 40.32
CA ALA A 154 1.02 -1.91 40.41
C ALA A 154 2.24 -0.96 40.36
N GLU A 155 3.13 -1.07 41.34
CA GLU A 155 4.41 -0.35 41.40
C GLU A 155 5.58 -1.36 41.31
N LEU A 156 6.71 -0.93 40.75
CA LEU A 156 7.94 -1.72 40.63
C LEU A 156 8.99 -1.15 41.60
N ASP A 157 9.52 -1.97 42.50
CA ASP A 157 10.60 -1.58 43.40
C ASP A 157 11.69 -2.67 43.45
N ASN A 158 12.94 -2.26 43.24
CA ASN A 158 14.15 -3.10 43.23
C ASN A 158 14.02 -4.46 42.49
N GLY A 159 13.21 -4.51 41.41
CA GLY A 159 12.97 -5.70 40.59
C GLY A 159 11.74 -6.54 40.98
N SER A 160 11.17 -6.34 42.18
CA SER A 160 9.89 -6.94 42.60
C SER A 160 8.70 -6.05 42.19
N ILE A 161 7.55 -6.68 41.96
CA ILE A 161 6.28 -6.00 41.65
C ILE A 161 5.37 -6.03 42.89
N TYR A 162 4.86 -4.87 43.28
CA TYR A 162 3.94 -4.72 44.41
C TYR A 162 2.61 -4.11 43.94
N LEU A 163 1.50 -4.75 44.28
CA LEU A 163 0.17 -4.15 44.16
C LEU A 163 -0.07 -3.23 45.36
N LYS A 164 -0.42 -1.99 45.07
CA LYS A 164 -0.64 -0.92 46.04
C LYS A 164 -2.10 -0.50 46.02
N CYS A 165 -2.80 -0.76 47.12
CA CYS A 165 -4.12 -0.19 47.34
C CYS A 165 -3.95 1.20 47.95
N SER A 166 -4.43 2.24 47.28
CA SER A 166 -4.39 3.63 47.76
C SER A 166 -5.78 4.11 48.19
N LEU A 167 -5.84 5.04 49.14
CA LEU A 167 -7.06 5.51 49.79
C LEU A 167 -7.12 7.04 49.82
N GLU A 168 -8.18 7.65 49.31
CA GLU A 168 -8.42 9.09 49.52
C GLU A 168 -8.98 9.32 50.94
N SER A 169 -8.27 10.11 51.75
CA SER A 169 -8.75 10.47 53.09
C SER A 169 -9.88 11.51 53.00
N PRO A 170 -11.12 11.19 53.45
CA PRO A 170 -12.26 12.08 53.28
C PRO A 170 -12.27 13.28 54.24
N VAL A 171 -11.36 13.35 55.22
CA VAL A 171 -11.35 14.38 56.27
C VAL A 171 -9.92 14.76 56.69
N ALA A 172 -9.45 15.94 56.26
CA ALA A 172 -8.11 16.46 56.54
C ALA A 172 -7.80 16.81 58.02
N ASN A 173 -8.75 16.61 58.95
CA ASN A 173 -8.68 17.05 60.35
C ASN A 173 -9.17 15.98 61.36
N SER A 174 -9.14 14.69 61.02
CA SER A 174 -9.52 13.61 61.96
C SER A 174 -8.58 12.43 61.92
N SER A 175 -8.17 11.97 63.10
CA SER A 175 -7.33 10.78 63.31
C SER A 175 -8.11 9.50 63.01
N VAL A 176 -8.01 9.01 61.77
CA VAL A 176 -8.61 7.75 61.31
C VAL A 176 -7.54 6.71 60.98
N GLY A 177 -7.87 5.44 61.15
CA GLY A 177 -7.11 4.29 60.69
C GLY A 177 -7.95 3.45 59.72
N PHE A 178 -7.28 2.53 59.04
CA PHE A 178 -7.84 1.70 57.98
C PHE A 178 -7.55 0.22 58.28
N THR A 179 -8.58 -0.61 58.29
CA THR A 179 -8.42 -2.06 58.16
C THR A 179 -8.46 -2.37 56.67
N ILE A 180 -7.48 -3.09 56.14
CA ILE A 180 -7.35 -3.39 54.71
C ILE A 180 -7.23 -4.91 54.54
N THR A 181 -8.13 -5.48 53.75
CA THR A 181 -8.15 -6.90 53.37
C THR A 181 -7.91 -7.03 51.87
N TRP A 182 -6.86 -7.75 51.49
CA TRP A 182 -6.60 -8.21 50.14
C TRP A 182 -7.25 -9.57 49.91
N SER A 183 -7.93 -9.72 48.78
CA SER A 183 -8.53 -10.99 48.36
C SER A 183 -8.36 -11.22 46.86
N ARG A 184 -8.32 -12.49 46.43
CA ARG A 184 -8.39 -12.87 45.01
C ARG A 184 -9.69 -13.60 44.70
N LEU A 185 -10.14 -13.55 43.44
CA LEU A 185 -11.22 -14.39 42.95
C LEU A 185 -10.71 -15.81 42.66
N SER A 186 -11.37 -16.82 43.22
CA SER A 186 -11.09 -18.23 42.92
C SER A 186 -11.78 -18.69 41.62
N PRO A 187 -11.40 -19.84 41.03
CA PRO A 187 -12.07 -20.39 39.85
C PRO A 187 -13.55 -20.77 40.05
N ASP A 188 -14.00 -20.99 41.30
CA ASP A 188 -15.42 -21.18 41.64
C ASP A 188 -16.19 -19.86 41.87
N GLY A 189 -15.51 -18.71 41.75
CA GLY A 189 -16.11 -17.39 41.89
C GLY A 189 -16.29 -16.90 43.33
N SER A 190 -15.69 -17.57 44.32
CA SER A 190 -15.60 -17.05 45.69
C SER A 190 -14.36 -16.15 45.86
N LYS A 191 -14.36 -15.30 46.89
CA LYS A 191 -13.20 -14.44 47.20
C LYS A 191 -12.35 -15.10 48.30
N GLU A 192 -11.15 -15.53 47.96
CA GLU A 192 -10.16 -16.04 48.91
C GLU A 192 -9.38 -14.88 49.54
N GLU A 193 -9.33 -14.82 50.88
CA GLU A 193 -8.54 -13.81 51.59
C GLU A 193 -7.05 -14.16 51.53
N LEU A 194 -6.22 -13.22 51.04
CA LEU A 194 -4.77 -13.37 50.94
C LEU A 194 -4.05 -12.76 52.14
N ARG A 195 -4.48 -11.59 52.60
CA ARG A 195 -3.84 -10.81 53.70
C ARG A 195 -4.80 -9.77 54.25
N GLN A 196 -4.96 -9.72 55.57
CA GLN A 196 -5.59 -8.60 56.28
C GLN A 196 -4.56 -7.89 57.15
N GLU A 197 -4.61 -6.55 57.18
CA GLU A 197 -3.78 -5.71 58.04
C GLU A 197 -4.53 -4.47 58.53
N THR A 198 -4.01 -3.82 59.57
CA THR A 198 -4.51 -2.54 60.09
C THR A 198 -3.39 -1.51 60.02
N THR A 199 -3.68 -0.35 59.45
CA THR A 199 -2.69 0.70 59.17
C THR A 199 -3.25 2.11 59.42
N VAL A 200 -2.34 3.05 59.66
CA VAL A 200 -2.63 4.49 59.71
C VAL A 200 -2.15 5.22 58.45
N GLN A 201 -1.51 4.49 57.53
CA GLN A 201 -1.13 4.98 56.21
C GLN A 201 -2.34 4.92 55.28
N THR A 202 -2.43 5.83 54.32
CA THR A 202 -3.49 5.86 53.29
C THR A 202 -3.17 4.91 52.12
N PHE A 203 -2.43 3.83 52.38
CA PHE A 203 -2.11 2.79 51.40
C PHE A 203 -1.70 1.47 52.09
N SER A 204 -1.74 0.38 51.31
CA SER A 204 -1.24 -0.97 51.66
C SER A 204 -0.54 -1.59 50.44
N PHE A 205 0.38 -2.52 50.68
CA PHE A 205 1.14 -3.24 49.64
C PHE A 205 1.01 -4.77 49.76
N LEU A 206 0.83 -5.42 48.61
CA LEU A 206 0.85 -6.87 48.42
C LEU A 206 1.89 -7.24 47.35
N GLU A 207 2.78 -8.19 47.62
CA GLU A 207 3.81 -8.63 46.66
C GLU A 207 3.24 -9.62 45.63
N LEU A 208 3.61 -9.44 44.36
CA LEU A 208 3.28 -10.39 43.29
C LEU A 208 4.43 -11.41 43.17
N ASP A 209 4.33 -12.46 44.00
CA ASP A 209 5.40 -13.43 44.24
C ASP A 209 5.40 -14.65 43.31
N GLY A 210 4.33 -14.85 42.53
CA GLY A 210 4.15 -16.03 41.68
C GLY A 210 3.81 -17.31 42.45
N ILE A 211 3.50 -17.23 43.75
CA ILE A 211 3.22 -18.36 44.63
C ILE A 211 1.85 -18.18 45.30
N ASN A 212 1.69 -17.11 46.07
CA ASN A 212 0.43 -16.71 46.70
C ASN A 212 -0.44 -15.87 45.74
N LEU A 213 0.20 -15.08 44.88
CA LEU A 213 -0.44 -14.27 43.85
C LEU A 213 0.24 -14.50 42.50
N GLN A 214 -0.52 -14.94 41.49
CA GLN A 214 -0.01 -15.32 40.18
C GLN A 214 -0.51 -14.37 39.08
N LEU A 215 0.22 -14.32 37.95
CA LEU A 215 -0.25 -13.58 36.78
C LEU A 215 -1.51 -14.24 36.21
N GLY A 216 -2.56 -13.45 36.01
CA GLY A 216 -3.92 -13.90 35.71
C GLY A 216 -4.90 -13.76 36.88
N ASP A 217 -4.43 -13.62 38.12
CA ASP A 217 -5.31 -13.46 39.28
C ASP A 217 -6.09 -12.14 39.23
N ARG A 218 -7.36 -12.19 39.66
CA ARG A 218 -8.27 -11.04 39.82
C ARG A 218 -8.31 -10.66 41.30
N VAL A 219 -7.85 -9.47 41.64
CA VAL A 219 -7.58 -9.01 43.02
C VAL A 219 -8.53 -7.89 43.41
N TYR A 220 -8.98 -7.89 44.67
CA TYR A 220 -9.74 -6.80 45.28
C TYR A 220 -9.09 -6.36 46.59
N CYS A 221 -8.99 -5.05 46.77
CA CYS A 221 -8.67 -4.43 48.06
C CYS A 221 -9.97 -3.97 48.73
N ARG A 222 -10.24 -4.42 49.95
CA ARG A 222 -11.38 -4.00 50.75
C ARG A 222 -10.91 -3.23 51.97
N SER A 223 -11.44 -2.03 52.21
CA SER A 223 -11.05 -1.21 53.37
C SER A 223 -12.23 -0.71 54.19
N SER A 224 -12.15 -0.85 55.52
CA SER A 224 -13.03 -0.18 56.48
C SER A 224 -12.24 0.86 57.29
N THR A 225 -12.80 2.06 57.41
CA THR A 225 -12.29 3.14 58.25
C THR A 225 -12.73 2.98 59.69
N PHE A 226 -11.85 3.28 60.64
CA PHE A 226 -12.17 3.47 62.05
C PHE A 226 -11.56 4.77 62.59
N TYR A 227 -12.13 5.38 63.62
CA TYR A 227 -11.45 6.46 64.34
C TYR A 227 -10.38 5.84 65.26
N LEU A 228 -9.20 6.44 65.36
CA LEU A 228 -8.13 5.91 66.23
C LEU A 228 -8.54 5.87 67.72
N ASP A 229 -9.50 6.71 68.12
CA ASP A 229 -10.08 6.76 69.46
C ASP A 229 -11.14 5.65 69.72
N SER A 230 -11.56 4.92 68.69
CA SER A 230 -12.57 3.84 68.77
C SER A 230 -12.43 2.79 67.65
N PRO A 231 -11.35 1.99 67.62
CA PRO A 231 -11.08 1.03 66.54
C PRO A 231 -12.15 -0.07 66.38
N ASP A 232 -12.85 -0.42 67.46
CA ASP A 232 -13.92 -1.42 67.45
C ASP A 232 -15.15 -0.99 66.62
N ILE A 233 -15.30 0.32 66.38
CA ILE A 233 -16.39 0.90 65.59
C ILE A 233 -15.88 1.14 64.16
N GLN A 234 -15.79 0.04 63.40
CA GLN A 234 -15.56 0.12 61.96
C GLN A 234 -16.77 0.76 61.25
N GLY A 235 -16.50 1.67 60.33
CA GLY A 235 -17.47 2.19 59.36
C GLY A 235 -17.80 1.15 58.29
N PRO A 236 -18.74 1.47 57.38
CA PRO A 236 -19.00 0.63 56.21
C PRO A 236 -17.71 0.46 55.39
N SER A 237 -17.41 -0.79 55.01
CA SER A 237 -16.25 -1.07 54.16
C SER A 237 -16.52 -0.64 52.71
N ALA A 238 -15.60 0.12 52.12
CA ALA A 238 -15.50 0.22 50.66
C ALA A 238 -14.68 -0.97 50.12
N GLU A 239 -14.85 -1.26 48.83
CA GLU A 239 -14.05 -2.24 48.09
C GLU A 239 -13.57 -1.57 46.79
N SER A 240 -12.38 -1.92 46.32
CA SER A 240 -11.87 -1.48 45.03
C SER A 240 -12.65 -2.12 43.90
N GLU A 241 -12.57 -1.51 42.72
CA GLU A 241 -12.85 -2.22 41.47
C GLU A 241 -11.90 -3.43 41.30
N GLU A 242 -12.23 -4.33 40.38
CA GLU A 242 -11.45 -5.53 40.09
C GLU A 242 -10.10 -5.19 39.45
N PHE A 243 -9.00 -5.51 40.14
CA PHE A 243 -7.66 -5.42 39.57
C PHE A 243 -7.20 -6.78 39.05
N PHE A 244 -7.19 -6.96 37.73
CA PHE A 244 -6.55 -8.10 37.08
C PHE A 244 -5.04 -7.87 37.00
N ALA A 245 -4.23 -8.79 37.52
CA ALA A 245 -2.77 -8.68 37.51
C ALA A 245 -2.15 -9.50 36.36
N GLY A 246 -1.78 -8.87 35.24
CA GLY A 246 -1.19 -9.59 34.11
C GLY A 246 -1.14 -8.83 32.79
N ILE A 247 -1.48 -9.52 31.70
CA ILE A 247 -1.67 -8.94 30.36
C ILE A 247 -3.07 -9.30 29.87
N LYS A 248 -3.79 -8.31 29.33
CA LYS A 248 -5.06 -8.49 28.64
C LYS A 248 -4.89 -8.31 27.15
N ILE A 249 -5.76 -8.98 26.39
CA ILE A 249 -5.88 -8.82 24.95
C ILE A 249 -7.32 -8.42 24.65
N HIS A 250 -7.50 -7.38 23.85
CA HIS A 250 -8.82 -6.82 23.53
C HIS A 250 -9.00 -6.63 22.00
N PRO A 251 -10.19 -6.94 21.44
CA PRO A 251 -11.37 -7.51 22.11
C PRO A 251 -11.18 -8.98 22.52
N GLU A 252 -11.98 -9.45 23.48
CA GLU A 252 -11.95 -10.84 23.99
C GLU A 252 -12.57 -11.82 22.99
N ALA A 253 -13.62 -11.38 22.27
CA ALA A 253 -14.16 -12.07 21.10
C ALA A 253 -14.61 -11.05 20.04
N LEU A 254 -14.53 -11.41 18.76
CA LEU A 254 -15.03 -10.59 17.65
C LEU A 254 -15.52 -11.43 16.47
N THR A 255 -16.61 -11.01 15.84
CA THR A 255 -17.00 -11.51 14.51
C THR A 255 -16.46 -10.56 13.44
N ILE A 256 -15.73 -11.11 12.46
CA ILE A 256 -15.21 -10.41 11.28
C ILE A 256 -15.69 -11.13 10.01
N ALA A 257 -15.40 -10.57 8.84
CA ALA A 257 -15.78 -11.16 7.56
C ALA A 257 -14.59 -11.20 6.59
N GLU A 258 -14.69 -11.97 5.52
CA GLU A 258 -13.78 -11.95 4.37
C GLU A 258 -13.96 -10.70 3.47
N ASP A 259 -14.10 -9.51 4.10
CA ASP A 259 -14.22 -8.21 3.44
C ASP A 259 -12.87 -7.48 3.24
N GLY A 260 -11.75 -8.12 3.62
CA GLY A 260 -10.39 -7.59 3.49
C GLY A 260 -10.05 -6.45 4.46
N LYS A 261 -10.86 -6.24 5.51
CA LYS A 261 -10.75 -5.10 6.43
C LYS A 261 -9.66 -5.29 7.49
N GLU A 262 -8.96 -4.21 7.82
CA GLU A 262 -7.99 -4.20 8.93
C GLU A 262 -8.73 -4.08 10.29
N HIS A 263 -8.55 -5.08 11.14
CA HIS A 263 -8.96 -5.07 12.55
C HIS A 263 -7.73 -4.86 13.46
N ARG A 264 -7.95 -4.43 14.71
CA ARG A 264 -6.88 -4.22 15.71
C ARG A 264 -7.02 -5.18 16.88
N LEU A 265 -5.90 -5.73 17.33
CA LEU A 265 -5.74 -6.46 18.58
C LEU A 265 -4.91 -5.58 19.51
N MET A 266 -5.47 -5.12 20.62
CA MET A 266 -4.78 -4.32 21.60
C MET A 266 -4.26 -5.23 22.72
N VAL A 267 -2.97 -5.13 23.02
CA VAL A 267 -2.32 -5.93 24.08
C VAL A 267 -1.86 -4.95 25.15
N GLU A 268 -2.42 -5.05 26.36
CA GLU A 268 -2.17 -4.12 27.47
C GLU A 268 -1.71 -4.91 28.70
N SER A 269 -0.65 -4.46 29.37
CA SER A 269 -0.21 -5.02 30.66
C SER A 269 -0.62 -4.12 31.81
N THR A 270 -1.20 -4.72 32.85
CA THR A 270 -1.60 -4.03 34.08
C THR A 270 -0.51 -4.02 35.15
N VAL A 271 0.60 -4.71 34.90
CA VAL A 271 1.76 -4.79 35.80
C VAL A 271 3.02 -4.25 35.11
N PRO A 272 3.97 -3.64 35.85
CA PRO A 272 5.26 -3.24 35.30
C PRO A 272 6.02 -4.44 34.70
N ILE A 273 6.80 -4.19 33.66
CA ILE A 273 7.74 -5.18 33.11
C ILE A 273 9.07 -5.07 33.88
N PRO A 274 9.52 -6.13 34.58
CA PRO A 274 10.75 -6.11 35.35
C PRO A 274 11.98 -6.38 34.46
N CYS A 275 13.02 -5.56 34.60
CA CYS A 275 14.26 -5.64 33.81
C CYS A 275 15.40 -6.30 34.64
N SER A 276 16.33 -6.97 33.96
CA SER A 276 17.55 -7.53 34.56
C SER A 276 18.63 -6.44 34.67
N GLU A 277 19.37 -6.35 35.78
CA GLU A 277 20.37 -5.28 36.03
C GLU A 277 21.56 -5.27 35.04
N PHE A 278 21.66 -6.26 34.15
CA PHE A 278 22.79 -6.44 33.23
C PHE A 278 22.62 -5.77 31.85
N THR A 279 21.43 -5.26 31.48
CA THR A 279 21.24 -4.52 30.21
C THR A 279 21.63 -3.06 30.37
N GLN A 280 22.84 -2.69 29.89
CA GLN A 280 23.41 -1.34 30.05
C GLN A 280 22.87 -0.26 29.08
N ASN A 281 21.84 -0.58 28.28
CA ASN A 281 21.17 0.35 27.37
C ASN A 281 19.68 0.46 27.75
N GLU A 282 19.17 1.69 27.88
CA GLU A 282 17.76 1.94 28.25
C GLU A 282 16.76 1.52 27.15
N ASP A 283 17.20 1.45 25.89
CA ASP A 283 16.36 1.11 24.72
C ASP A 283 15.97 -0.38 24.60
N GLU A 284 16.51 -1.29 25.43
CA GLU A 284 16.38 -2.75 25.21
C GLU A 284 15.43 -3.49 26.17
N CYS A 285 14.94 -2.89 27.27
CA CYS A 285 14.04 -3.62 28.19
C CYS A 285 12.61 -3.76 27.66
N LYS A 286 12.27 -4.99 27.25
CA LYS A 286 10.96 -5.34 26.70
C LYS A 286 10.57 -6.79 26.97
N LEU A 287 9.29 -7.02 27.23
CA LEU A 287 8.70 -8.36 27.26
C LEU A 287 8.23 -8.72 25.85
N ARG A 288 8.80 -9.78 25.27
CA ARG A 288 8.37 -10.32 23.98
C ARG A 288 7.31 -11.40 24.17
N LEU A 289 6.16 -11.22 23.56
CA LEU A 289 5.12 -12.25 23.41
C LEU A 289 5.22 -12.87 22.02
N MET A 290 5.17 -14.20 21.93
CA MET A 290 4.85 -14.90 20.69
C MET A 290 3.33 -14.92 20.52
N VAL A 291 2.86 -14.84 19.28
CA VAL A 291 1.42 -14.79 18.96
C VAL A 291 1.16 -15.74 17.78
N ASN A 292 0.22 -16.67 17.97
CA ASN A 292 -0.07 -17.76 17.05
C ASN A 292 -1.57 -17.93 16.81
N THR A 293 -1.92 -18.40 15.61
CA THR A 293 -3.31 -18.55 15.13
C THR A 293 -3.67 -20.03 14.93
N VAL A 294 -4.77 -20.49 15.55
CA VAL A 294 -5.28 -21.86 15.41
C VAL A 294 -6.76 -21.85 15.05
N SER A 295 -7.08 -22.36 13.86
CA SER A 295 -8.45 -22.55 13.39
C SER A 295 -9.07 -23.83 13.92
N GLN A 296 -10.33 -23.78 14.37
CA GLN A 296 -11.10 -24.96 14.76
C GLN A 296 -11.67 -25.67 13.51
N GLY A 297 -10.89 -26.57 12.93
CA GLY A 297 -11.26 -27.33 11.73
C GLY A 297 -10.56 -28.69 11.63
N THR A 298 -10.66 -29.33 10.45
CA THR A 298 -9.85 -30.52 10.15
C THR A 298 -8.37 -30.15 10.06
N ARG A 299 -7.47 -31.12 10.30
CA ARG A 299 -6.02 -30.90 10.50
C ARG A 299 -5.23 -30.36 9.29
N TYR A 300 -5.91 -29.99 8.20
CA TYR A 300 -5.31 -29.67 6.90
C TYR A 300 -5.73 -28.29 6.34
N SER A 301 -6.64 -27.58 7.01
CA SER A 301 -6.99 -26.19 6.65
C SER A 301 -5.99 -25.22 7.29
N GLY A 302 -5.38 -24.34 6.47
CA GLY A 302 -4.46 -23.32 6.97
C GLY A 302 -5.18 -22.14 7.64
N SER A 303 -4.57 -21.48 8.63
CA SER A 303 -5.21 -20.46 9.48
C SER A 303 -6.03 -19.40 8.71
N ASP A 304 -7.29 -19.21 9.06
CA ASP A 304 -8.23 -18.29 8.39
C ASP A 304 -7.99 -16.80 8.73
N LEU A 305 -6.92 -16.55 9.47
CA LEU A 305 -6.56 -15.27 10.05
C LEU A 305 -5.07 -15.01 9.85
N VAL A 306 -4.71 -13.79 9.47
CA VAL A 306 -3.33 -13.34 9.35
C VAL A 306 -3.06 -12.13 10.24
N LEU A 307 -1.86 -12.07 10.81
CA LEU A 307 -1.44 -11.05 11.77
C LEU A 307 -0.32 -10.19 11.18
N SER A 308 -0.28 -8.89 11.49
CA SER A 308 0.79 -7.98 11.02
C SER A 308 2.18 -8.30 11.62
N THR A 309 2.23 -9.21 12.60
CA THR A 309 3.44 -9.79 13.19
C THR A 309 3.05 -11.00 14.04
N CYS A 310 3.88 -12.06 14.04
CA CYS A 310 3.74 -13.21 14.95
C CYS A 310 4.40 -12.97 16.34
N HIS A 311 4.81 -11.75 16.65
CA HIS A 311 5.32 -11.37 17.96
C HIS A 311 4.99 -9.92 18.33
N VAL A 312 4.81 -9.66 19.62
CA VAL A 312 4.63 -8.32 20.19
C VAL A 312 5.76 -8.06 21.19
N ASP A 313 6.41 -6.91 21.06
CA ASP A 313 7.25 -6.36 22.13
C ASP A 313 6.40 -5.37 22.95
N LEU A 314 6.32 -5.59 24.26
CA LEU A 314 5.80 -4.64 25.25
C LEU A 314 6.99 -3.96 25.94
N LEU A 315 7.06 -2.63 25.89
CA LEU A 315 8.14 -1.83 26.49
C LEU A 315 7.84 -1.52 27.96
N GLN A 316 8.87 -1.39 28.80
CA GLN A 316 8.69 -0.88 30.17
C GLN A 316 8.30 0.61 30.13
N THR A 317 7.15 0.97 30.70
CA THR A 317 6.73 2.37 30.90
C THR A 317 6.08 2.58 32.28
N PRO A 318 6.05 3.81 32.82
CA PRO A 318 5.34 4.09 34.07
C PRO A 318 3.83 3.84 33.94
N CYS A 319 3.24 3.15 34.93
CA CYS A 319 1.83 2.83 34.93
C CYS A 319 0.94 4.08 35.00
N ASN A 320 -0.02 4.19 34.08
CA ASN A 320 -0.95 5.30 33.97
C ASN A 320 -2.39 4.76 33.91
N ARG A 321 -3.20 5.04 34.93
CA ARG A 321 -4.58 4.52 35.10
C ARG A 321 -4.64 2.99 34.96
N GLY A 322 -3.76 2.28 35.68
CA GLY A 322 -3.70 0.82 35.66
C GLY A 322 -3.08 0.17 34.41
N ILE A 323 -2.64 0.93 33.40
CA ILE A 323 -1.94 0.40 32.22
C ILE A 323 -0.44 0.74 32.30
N CYS A 324 0.41 -0.28 32.35
CA CYS A 324 1.87 -0.20 32.51
C CYS A 324 2.65 -0.44 31.21
N SER A 325 2.04 -1.10 30.23
CA SER A 325 2.56 -1.20 28.87
C SER A 325 1.43 -1.45 27.87
N ARG A 326 1.61 -1.04 26.62
CA ARG A 326 0.65 -1.28 25.54
C ARG A 326 1.32 -1.46 24.19
N SER A 327 0.85 -2.45 23.43
CA SER A 327 1.16 -2.64 22.02
C SER A 327 -0.11 -2.88 21.20
N THR A 328 0.01 -2.95 19.88
CA THR A 328 -1.14 -3.17 18.97
C THR A 328 -0.71 -3.97 17.74
N ILE A 329 -1.39 -5.09 17.51
CA ILE A 329 -1.27 -5.90 16.29
C ILE A 329 -2.44 -5.53 15.37
N TYR A 330 -2.23 -5.57 14.06
CA TYR A 330 -3.31 -5.54 13.09
C TYR A 330 -3.59 -6.96 12.61
N TYR A 331 -4.85 -7.34 12.46
CA TYR A 331 -5.26 -8.62 11.91
C TYR A 331 -6.31 -8.43 10.82
N SER A 332 -6.50 -9.46 10.02
CA SER A 332 -7.56 -9.54 9.01
C SER A 332 -7.94 -10.99 8.82
N ALA A 333 -9.17 -11.23 8.36
CA ALA A 333 -9.51 -12.51 7.75
C ALA A 333 -8.58 -12.74 6.55
N VAL A 334 -8.29 -14.01 6.28
CA VAL A 334 -7.82 -14.42 4.96
C VAL A 334 -9.03 -14.45 4.04
N MET A 335 -8.93 -13.86 2.85
CA MET A 335 -9.89 -14.08 1.78
C MET A 335 -9.41 -15.29 0.98
N ASP A 336 -10.08 -16.44 1.11
CA ASP A 336 -9.71 -17.66 0.38
C ASP A 336 -10.68 -18.10 -0.72
N PHE A 337 -11.83 -17.42 -0.80
CA PHE A 337 -12.83 -17.57 -1.87
C PHE A 337 -13.50 -18.96 -1.92
N ALA A 338 -13.43 -19.74 -0.83
CA ALA A 338 -14.33 -20.86 -0.58
C ALA A 338 -15.68 -20.38 0.00
N GLN A 339 -16.66 -21.28 0.07
CA GLN A 339 -17.88 -21.09 0.86
C GLN A 339 -18.04 -22.25 1.85
N ASP A 340 -17.33 -22.18 2.97
CA ASP A 340 -17.27 -23.28 3.94
C ASP A 340 -17.78 -22.95 5.37
N GLY A 341 -18.24 -21.70 5.57
CA GLY A 341 -19.08 -21.27 6.70
C GLY A 341 -18.34 -20.70 7.91
N ASP A 342 -19.06 -19.97 8.77
CA ASP A 342 -18.57 -19.32 10.01
C ASP A 342 -17.47 -20.12 10.76
N ARG A 343 -16.18 -19.81 10.51
CA ARG A 343 -15.03 -20.47 11.15
C ARG A 343 -14.63 -19.78 12.44
N VAL A 344 -14.25 -20.58 13.46
CA VAL A 344 -13.68 -20.07 14.72
C VAL A 344 -12.16 -20.19 14.66
N THR A 345 -11.46 -19.06 14.72
CA THR A 345 -9.99 -19.00 14.89
C THR A 345 -9.64 -18.42 16.25
N GLU A 346 -8.78 -19.12 16.99
CA GLU A 346 -8.23 -18.69 18.27
C GLU A 346 -6.86 -18.03 18.07
N ILE A 347 -6.68 -16.81 18.60
CA ILE A 347 -5.36 -16.22 18.80
C ILE A 347 -4.86 -16.62 20.19
N MET A 348 -3.80 -17.42 20.23
CA MET A 348 -3.04 -17.71 21.44
C MET A 348 -1.80 -16.83 21.53
N ALA A 349 -1.42 -16.42 22.74
CA ALA A 349 -0.19 -15.69 23.00
C ALA A 349 0.50 -16.18 24.28
N TRP A 350 1.83 -16.15 24.30
CA TRP A 350 2.64 -16.51 25.46
C TRP A 350 3.98 -15.75 25.46
N PRO A 351 4.59 -15.49 26.63
CA PRO A 351 5.90 -14.85 26.70
C PRO A 351 7.00 -15.74 26.12
N PHE A 352 7.85 -15.15 25.28
CA PHE A 352 9.08 -15.75 24.81
C PHE A 352 10.08 -15.73 25.97
N THR A 353 10.37 -16.90 26.54
CA THR A 353 11.04 -17.07 27.83
C THR A 353 12.38 -16.36 27.88
N ASN A 354 12.57 -15.46 28.85
CA ASN A 354 13.90 -14.99 29.24
C ASN A 354 13.94 -14.54 30.71
N GLU A 355 14.98 -14.99 31.42
CA GLU A 355 15.44 -14.69 32.80
C GLU A 355 14.45 -14.60 33.99
N ASN A 356 13.28 -13.96 33.90
CA ASN A 356 12.41 -13.71 35.05
C ASN A 356 11.40 -14.86 35.31
N PHE A 357 11.32 -15.32 36.56
CA PHE A 357 10.46 -16.44 36.96
C PHE A 357 8.95 -16.16 36.81
N LEU A 358 8.50 -14.93 37.07
CA LEU A 358 7.06 -14.57 37.13
C LEU A 358 6.31 -14.84 35.82
N TRP A 359 6.98 -14.69 34.68
CA TRP A 359 6.39 -14.86 33.35
C TRP A 359 6.49 -16.29 32.81
N ASN A 360 7.22 -17.20 33.48
CA ASN A 360 7.39 -18.57 33.00
C ASN A 360 6.10 -19.39 33.15
N ASN A 361 5.65 -19.99 32.05
CA ASN A 361 4.38 -20.75 31.94
C ASN A 361 3.10 -19.90 32.11
N TYR A 362 3.19 -18.57 32.12
CA TYR A 362 1.99 -17.72 32.03
C TYR A 362 1.38 -17.85 30.62
N VAL A 363 0.16 -18.38 30.55
CA VAL A 363 -0.60 -18.55 29.30
C VAL A 363 -1.74 -17.55 29.30
N LEU A 364 -1.92 -16.83 28.19
CA LEU A 364 -2.98 -15.83 28.05
C LEU A 364 -4.30 -16.49 27.62
N GLU A 365 -5.42 -15.93 28.07
CA GLU A 365 -6.76 -16.34 27.61
C GLU A 365 -6.84 -16.16 26.07
N PRO A 366 -7.25 -17.19 25.31
CA PRO A 366 -7.26 -17.13 23.85
C PRO A 366 -8.40 -16.22 23.35
N VAL A 367 -8.07 -15.32 22.41
CA VAL A 367 -9.08 -14.46 21.78
C VAL A 367 -9.79 -15.23 20.68
N GLN A 368 -11.11 -15.35 20.78
CA GLN A 368 -11.94 -16.08 19.80
C GLN A 368 -12.45 -15.14 18.71
N ILE A 369 -12.02 -15.39 17.47
CA ILE A 369 -12.47 -14.66 16.28
C ILE A 369 -13.32 -15.58 15.43
N ILE A 370 -14.55 -15.14 15.13
CA ILE A 370 -15.43 -15.80 14.17
C ILE A 370 -15.20 -15.10 12.82
N VAL A 371 -14.64 -15.81 11.85
CA VAL A 371 -14.52 -15.38 10.45
C VAL A 371 -15.80 -15.79 9.71
N LYS A 372 -16.33 -14.91 8.87
CA LYS A 372 -17.53 -15.16 8.06
C LYS A 372 -17.24 -15.04 6.58
N ASP A 373 -17.68 -16.03 5.83
CA ASP A 373 -17.83 -15.99 4.37
C ASP A 373 -18.54 -14.69 3.96
N VAL A 374 -18.04 -14.06 2.90
CA VAL A 374 -18.73 -13.00 2.17
C VAL A 374 -19.02 -13.54 0.77
N PRO A 375 -20.21 -13.28 0.18
CA PRO A 375 -20.48 -13.69 -1.19
C PRO A 375 -19.38 -13.25 -2.14
N ILE A 376 -19.09 -14.09 -3.14
CA ILE A 376 -18.20 -13.80 -4.27
C ILE A 376 -18.99 -14.00 -5.55
N ALA A 377 -18.63 -13.28 -6.62
CA ALA A 377 -19.28 -13.47 -7.90
C ALA A 377 -18.29 -13.38 -9.07
N TYR A 378 -18.71 -14.00 -10.18
CA TYR A 378 -17.94 -14.06 -11.41
C TYR A 378 -18.80 -13.54 -12.56
N CYS A 379 -18.23 -12.61 -13.32
CA CYS A 379 -18.83 -12.07 -14.54
C CYS A 379 -18.06 -12.60 -15.75
N TYR A 380 -18.79 -12.89 -16.83
CA TYR A 380 -18.25 -13.53 -18.02
C TYR A 380 -18.63 -12.71 -19.26
N SER A 381 -17.72 -12.63 -20.24
CA SER A 381 -17.96 -12.05 -21.58
C SER A 381 -17.25 -12.94 -22.62
N PHE A 382 -18.00 -13.79 -23.32
CA PHE A 382 -17.48 -14.89 -24.15
C PHE A 382 -17.95 -14.79 -25.60
N THR A 383 -17.06 -15.16 -26.52
CA THR A 383 -17.27 -15.08 -27.97
C THR A 383 -17.72 -13.71 -28.47
N ASP A 384 -18.95 -13.53 -28.97
CA ASP A 384 -19.32 -12.38 -29.80
C ASP A 384 -20.23 -11.24 -29.25
N PRO A 385 -19.95 -10.71 -28.06
CA PRO A 385 -19.85 -11.39 -26.78
C PRO A 385 -21.20 -11.63 -26.10
N HIS A 386 -21.42 -12.88 -25.68
CA HIS A 386 -22.41 -13.24 -24.68
C HIS A 386 -21.90 -12.87 -23.29
N LEU A 387 -22.65 -12.05 -22.57
CA LEU A 387 -22.37 -11.68 -21.18
C LEU A 387 -23.22 -12.48 -20.20
N ILE A 388 -22.61 -12.76 -19.04
CA ILE A 388 -23.27 -13.29 -17.85
C ILE A 388 -22.87 -12.40 -16.68
N THR A 389 -23.85 -11.76 -16.03
CA THR A 389 -23.63 -10.85 -14.89
C THR A 389 -23.19 -11.60 -13.63
N PHE A 390 -22.75 -10.83 -12.63
CA PHE A 390 -22.42 -11.36 -11.29
C PHE A 390 -23.59 -12.13 -10.66
N ASP A 391 -24.83 -11.68 -10.87
CA ASP A 391 -26.05 -12.33 -10.37
C ASP A 391 -26.65 -13.37 -11.36
N GLY A 392 -25.93 -13.65 -12.46
CA GLY A 392 -26.18 -14.78 -13.36
C GLY A 392 -27.13 -14.51 -14.54
N ARG A 393 -27.56 -13.26 -14.76
CA ARG A 393 -28.36 -12.86 -15.92
C ARG A 393 -27.53 -12.97 -17.19
N ARG A 394 -28.02 -13.72 -18.19
CA ARG A 394 -27.42 -13.82 -19.52
C ARG A 394 -28.04 -12.81 -20.48
N TYR A 395 -27.20 -12.17 -21.29
CA TYR A 395 -27.59 -11.34 -22.44
C TYR A 395 -26.43 -11.26 -23.44
N ASP A 396 -26.66 -10.61 -24.59
CA ASP A 396 -25.65 -10.49 -25.65
C ASP A 396 -25.32 -9.01 -25.90
N ASN A 397 -24.06 -8.68 -26.19
CA ASN A 397 -23.65 -7.35 -26.63
C ASN A 397 -22.87 -7.41 -27.94
N TYR A 398 -23.57 -7.21 -29.06
CA TYR A 398 -22.98 -7.25 -30.41
C TYR A 398 -22.35 -5.91 -30.85
N LYS A 399 -22.24 -4.90 -29.98
CA LYS A 399 -21.77 -3.54 -30.31
C LYS A 399 -20.24 -3.44 -30.34
N THR A 400 -19.70 -2.65 -31.26
CA THR A 400 -18.27 -2.29 -31.28
C THR A 400 -18.00 -1.04 -30.43
N GLY A 401 -16.74 -0.78 -30.08
CA GLY A 401 -16.28 0.35 -29.26
C GLY A 401 -15.83 -0.05 -27.85
N THR A 402 -15.59 0.94 -27.00
CA THR A 402 -15.12 0.76 -25.60
C THR A 402 -16.26 0.85 -24.59
N PHE A 403 -16.33 -0.08 -23.64
CA PHE A 403 -17.38 -0.16 -22.61
C PHE A 403 -16.83 -0.31 -21.19
N MET A 404 -17.61 0.13 -20.19
CA MET A 404 -17.34 -0.09 -18.77
C MET A 404 -17.90 -1.44 -18.32
N LEU A 405 -17.03 -2.44 -18.22
CA LEU A 405 -17.44 -3.82 -17.95
C LEU A 405 -17.77 -4.03 -16.47
N TYR A 406 -16.92 -3.54 -15.56
CA TYR A 406 -17.08 -3.69 -14.11
C TYR A 406 -16.42 -2.51 -13.40
N LYS A 407 -17.15 -1.87 -12.49
CA LYS A 407 -16.67 -0.81 -11.60
C LYS A 407 -17.11 -1.09 -10.17
N SER A 408 -16.25 -0.81 -9.19
CA SER A 408 -16.61 -0.78 -7.78
C SER A 408 -16.97 0.65 -7.34
N VAL A 409 -17.93 0.75 -6.42
CA VAL A 409 -18.27 1.96 -5.66
C VAL A 409 -17.60 1.95 -4.28
N ALA A 410 -17.21 0.78 -3.77
CA ALA A 410 -16.59 0.61 -2.45
C ALA A 410 -15.08 0.90 -2.44
N ARG A 411 -14.40 0.74 -3.58
CA ARG A 411 -12.94 0.93 -3.75
C ARG A 411 -12.61 1.51 -5.12
N ASP A 412 -11.44 2.10 -5.26
CA ASP A 412 -10.96 2.62 -6.56
C ASP A 412 -10.55 1.46 -7.50
N PHE A 413 -11.55 0.82 -8.11
CA PHE A 413 -11.38 -0.27 -9.05
C PHE A 413 -12.36 -0.18 -10.23
N GLU A 414 -11.83 -0.24 -11.45
CA GLU A 414 -12.63 -0.26 -12.67
C GLU A 414 -11.92 -1.04 -13.81
N VAL A 415 -12.73 -1.68 -14.65
CA VAL A 415 -12.31 -2.49 -15.80
C VAL A 415 -13.08 -2.04 -17.04
N HIS A 416 -12.35 -1.60 -18.05
CA HIS A 416 -12.91 -1.29 -19.37
C HIS A 416 -12.56 -2.41 -20.36
N VAL A 417 -13.44 -2.64 -21.34
CA VAL A 417 -13.25 -3.59 -22.43
C VAL A 417 -13.35 -2.88 -23.77
N ARG A 418 -12.52 -3.26 -24.75
CA ARG A 418 -12.63 -2.84 -26.15
C ARG A 418 -13.21 -3.97 -26.97
N GLN A 419 -14.16 -3.64 -27.85
CA GLN A 419 -14.85 -4.57 -28.72
C GLN A 419 -14.73 -4.13 -30.19
N TRP A 420 -14.12 -4.97 -31.02
CA TRP A 420 -13.96 -4.74 -32.47
C TRP A 420 -14.97 -5.54 -33.30
N ASP A 421 -15.13 -5.25 -34.58
CA ASP A 421 -15.97 -6.09 -35.45
C ASP A 421 -15.28 -7.44 -35.73
N CYS A 422 -16.01 -8.53 -35.52
CA CYS A 422 -15.62 -9.89 -35.85
C CYS A 422 -16.81 -10.66 -36.45
N GLY A 423 -17.74 -9.95 -37.09
CA GLY A 423 -18.93 -10.51 -37.71
C GLY A 423 -18.62 -11.42 -38.89
N SER A 424 -19.65 -12.02 -39.47
CA SER A 424 -19.54 -12.59 -40.82
C SER A 424 -19.74 -11.50 -41.86
N SER A 425 -19.41 -11.78 -43.12
CA SER A 425 -19.72 -10.93 -44.28
C SER A 425 -21.22 -10.66 -44.50
N HIS A 426 -22.08 -11.15 -43.61
CA HIS A 426 -23.54 -11.12 -43.71
C HIS A 426 -24.22 -10.60 -42.43
N TYR A 427 -23.61 -10.78 -41.25
CA TYR A 427 -24.18 -10.40 -39.96
C TYR A 427 -23.12 -9.71 -39.07
N PRO A 428 -23.35 -8.46 -38.63
CA PRO A 428 -22.43 -7.77 -37.71
C PRO A 428 -22.52 -8.39 -36.31
N ALA A 429 -21.36 -8.51 -35.66
CA ALA A 429 -21.22 -8.90 -34.26
C ALA A 429 -19.80 -8.63 -33.78
N SER A 430 -19.66 -7.98 -32.63
CA SER A 430 -18.36 -7.61 -32.08
C SER A 430 -17.67 -8.74 -31.32
N CYS A 431 -16.39 -8.57 -30.96
CA CYS A 431 -15.63 -9.46 -30.08
C CYS A 431 -14.75 -8.62 -29.17
N ASN A 432 -14.48 -9.07 -27.93
CA ASN A 432 -13.50 -8.37 -27.09
C ASN A 432 -12.09 -8.50 -27.69
N CYS A 433 -11.44 -7.36 -27.95
CA CYS A 433 -10.05 -7.29 -28.45
C CYS A 433 -9.07 -6.76 -27.40
N GLY A 434 -9.53 -6.39 -26.21
CA GLY A 434 -8.64 -6.01 -25.11
C GLY A 434 -9.38 -5.60 -23.85
N PHE A 435 -8.68 -5.63 -22.72
CA PHE A 435 -9.15 -5.08 -21.45
C PHE A 435 -8.11 -4.16 -20.82
N VAL A 436 -8.58 -3.21 -20.01
CA VAL A 436 -7.74 -2.42 -19.10
C VAL A 436 -8.38 -2.39 -17.74
N ALA A 437 -7.61 -2.72 -16.71
CA ALA A 437 -8.05 -2.83 -15.33
C ALA A 437 -7.19 -1.95 -14.42
N LYS A 438 -7.82 -1.25 -13.48
CA LYS A 438 -7.19 -0.34 -12.52
C LYS A 438 -7.52 -0.74 -11.10
N GLU A 439 -6.52 -0.74 -10.21
CA GLU A 439 -6.69 -0.76 -8.74
C GLU A 439 -5.86 0.38 -8.14
N GLY A 440 -6.52 1.48 -7.77
CA GLY A 440 -5.88 2.66 -7.13
C GLY A 440 -4.78 3.32 -7.96
N GLY A 441 -3.52 2.94 -7.68
CA GLY A 441 -2.31 3.43 -8.35
C GLY A 441 -1.77 2.51 -9.45
N ASP A 442 -2.36 1.32 -9.65
CA ASP A 442 -1.90 0.34 -10.63
C ASP A 442 -2.89 0.20 -11.78
N VAL A 443 -2.40 0.36 -13.01
CA VAL A 443 -3.19 0.17 -14.24
C VAL A 443 -2.50 -0.86 -15.14
N ILE A 444 -3.24 -1.87 -15.59
CA ILE A 444 -2.76 -2.92 -16.49
C ILE A 444 -3.68 -2.97 -17.70
N ALA A 445 -3.12 -2.77 -18.89
CA ALA A 445 -3.83 -2.90 -20.16
C ALA A 445 -3.27 -4.06 -20.97
N PHE A 446 -4.17 -4.93 -21.44
CA PHE A 446 -3.89 -6.09 -22.27
C PHE A 446 -4.69 -5.92 -23.57
N ASP A 447 -4.02 -5.45 -24.62
CA ASP A 447 -4.65 -4.93 -25.83
C ASP A 447 -4.16 -5.71 -27.07
N MET A 448 -5.10 -6.24 -27.87
CA MET A 448 -4.87 -6.81 -29.21
C MET A 448 -5.78 -6.17 -30.27
N CYS A 449 -6.24 -4.94 -30.05
CA CYS A 449 -7.09 -4.19 -30.99
C CYS A 449 -6.30 -3.49 -32.11
N ASN A 450 -4.97 -3.56 -32.10
CA ASN A 450 -4.08 -2.78 -32.99
C ASN A 450 -3.76 -3.53 -34.30
N GLY A 451 -4.67 -3.44 -35.28
CA GLY A 451 -4.58 -4.06 -36.61
C GLY A 451 -5.89 -4.77 -37.00
N GLN A 452 -5.89 -5.57 -38.07
CA GLN A 452 -7.09 -6.33 -38.47
C GLN A 452 -7.22 -7.66 -37.73
N LEU A 453 -8.41 -8.27 -37.81
CA LEU A 453 -8.68 -9.62 -37.30
C LEU A 453 -7.61 -10.60 -37.80
N HIS A 454 -7.05 -11.42 -36.90
CA HIS A 454 -5.92 -12.35 -37.13
C HIS A 454 -4.53 -11.70 -37.37
N GLU A 455 -4.42 -10.38 -37.58
CA GLU A 455 -3.14 -9.68 -37.78
C GLU A 455 -2.52 -9.12 -36.48
N THR A 456 -3.31 -8.98 -35.41
CA THR A 456 -2.85 -8.34 -34.16
C THR A 456 -2.07 -9.27 -33.23
N ARG A 457 -1.60 -8.72 -32.11
CA ARG A 457 -1.03 -9.48 -30.98
C ARG A 457 -1.50 -8.92 -29.66
N PRO A 458 -1.70 -9.76 -28.62
CA PRO A 458 -1.86 -9.29 -27.25
C PRO A 458 -0.57 -8.61 -26.77
N HIS A 459 -0.68 -7.33 -26.45
CA HIS A 459 0.35 -6.53 -25.83
C HIS A 459 -0.04 -6.22 -24.38
N LEU A 460 0.67 -6.83 -23.42
CA LEU A 460 0.50 -6.55 -22.00
C LEU A 460 1.37 -5.36 -21.59
N SER A 461 0.76 -4.33 -21.02
CA SER A 461 1.43 -3.15 -20.48
C SER A 461 1.04 -2.92 -19.01
N VAL A 462 2.05 -2.68 -18.16
CA VAL A 462 1.87 -2.41 -16.73
C VAL A 462 2.29 -0.97 -16.44
N LYS A 463 1.30 -0.11 -16.18
CA LYS A 463 1.47 1.27 -15.70
C LYS A 463 1.25 1.28 -14.18
N SER A 464 2.13 0.59 -13.45
CA SER A 464 2.15 0.56 -11.98
C SER A 464 2.88 1.79 -11.41
N GLN A 465 2.35 2.36 -10.33
CA GLN A 465 3.05 3.42 -9.59
C GLN A 465 3.87 2.89 -8.40
N ASP A 466 3.59 1.70 -7.87
CA ASP A 466 4.28 1.18 -6.68
C ASP A 466 5.56 0.41 -7.05
N ILE A 467 6.69 1.08 -6.81
CA ILE A 467 8.06 0.61 -7.06
C ILE A 467 8.40 -0.61 -6.17
N ALA A 468 7.54 -1.00 -5.21
CA ALA A 468 7.72 -2.18 -4.36
C ALA A 468 7.07 -3.49 -4.88
N GLY A 469 6.51 -3.51 -6.11
CA GLY A 469 6.41 -4.72 -6.95
C GLY A 469 5.48 -5.87 -6.53
N ASN A 470 4.69 -5.73 -5.46
CA ASN A 470 3.88 -6.83 -4.89
C ASN A 470 2.35 -6.59 -4.87
N SER A 471 1.84 -5.55 -5.54
CA SER A 471 0.40 -5.23 -5.56
C SER A 471 -0.41 -5.96 -6.64
N VAL A 472 0.26 -6.46 -7.68
CA VAL A 472 -0.34 -7.10 -8.86
C VAL A 472 0.45 -8.36 -9.18
N LYS A 473 -0.25 -9.45 -9.51
CA LYS A 473 0.32 -10.71 -9.95
C LYS A 473 -0.17 -11.05 -11.35
N ILE A 474 0.74 -11.42 -12.25
CA ILE A 474 0.45 -11.80 -13.63
C ILE A 474 0.88 -13.25 -13.84
N THR A 475 -0.06 -14.11 -14.22
CA THR A 475 0.19 -15.53 -14.45
C THR A 475 -0.32 -15.98 -15.82
N GLU A 476 0.49 -16.79 -16.50
CA GLU A 476 0.18 -17.35 -17.82
C GLU A 476 -0.01 -18.87 -17.75
N SER A 477 -0.99 -19.37 -18.50
CA SER A 477 -1.27 -20.78 -18.76
C SER A 477 -1.31 -21.02 -20.26
N TYR A 478 -1.13 -22.29 -20.67
CA TYR A 478 -1.26 -22.74 -22.06
C TYR A 478 -0.44 -21.93 -23.08
N GLN A 479 0.81 -21.61 -22.73
CA GLN A 479 1.75 -20.85 -23.57
C GLN A 479 1.23 -19.44 -23.95
N GLY A 480 0.65 -18.72 -22.98
CA GLY A 480 0.13 -17.36 -23.17
C GLY A 480 -1.32 -17.28 -23.66
N LYS A 481 -1.96 -18.42 -23.99
CA LYS A 481 -3.37 -18.45 -24.38
C LYS A 481 -4.34 -18.13 -23.25
N LYS A 482 -3.95 -18.33 -21.99
CA LYS A 482 -4.75 -17.96 -20.82
C LYS A 482 -3.91 -17.08 -19.91
N VAL A 483 -4.25 -15.79 -19.83
CA VAL A 483 -3.54 -14.80 -19.00
C VAL A 483 -4.46 -14.38 -17.88
N THR A 484 -4.00 -14.46 -16.62
CA THR A 484 -4.74 -13.97 -15.45
C THR A 484 -3.95 -12.87 -14.77
N VAL A 485 -4.56 -11.68 -14.64
CA VAL A 485 -4.07 -10.53 -13.89
C VAL A 485 -4.87 -10.47 -12.58
N THR A 486 -4.20 -10.70 -11.46
CA THR A 486 -4.82 -10.70 -10.12
C THR A 486 -4.30 -9.53 -9.30
N PHE A 487 -5.23 -8.85 -8.64
CA PHE A 487 -5.01 -7.64 -7.85
C PHE A 487 -4.93 -7.93 -6.35
N SER A 488 -4.42 -6.97 -5.58
CA SER A 488 -4.22 -7.10 -4.13
C SER A 488 -5.50 -7.11 -3.29
N SER A 489 -6.67 -6.83 -3.88
CA SER A 489 -8.00 -7.13 -3.33
C SER A 489 -8.45 -8.58 -3.54
N GLY A 490 -7.75 -9.36 -4.36
CA GLY A 490 -8.21 -10.66 -4.84
C GLY A 490 -9.23 -10.62 -5.98
N ALA A 491 -9.60 -9.42 -6.47
CA ALA A 491 -10.19 -9.28 -7.79
C ALA A 491 -9.21 -9.80 -8.86
N PHE A 492 -9.72 -10.41 -9.93
CA PHE A 492 -8.90 -10.76 -11.09
C PHE A 492 -9.64 -10.52 -12.40
N VAL A 493 -8.87 -10.33 -13.46
CA VAL A 493 -9.32 -10.42 -14.85
C VAL A 493 -8.50 -11.50 -15.56
N ARG A 494 -9.19 -12.51 -16.10
CA ARG A 494 -8.63 -13.60 -16.89
C ARG A 494 -9.08 -13.44 -18.34
N ALA A 495 -8.12 -13.43 -19.26
CA ALA A 495 -8.35 -13.45 -20.69
C ALA A 495 -7.99 -14.83 -21.27
N ASP A 496 -8.96 -15.44 -21.93
CA ASP A 496 -8.86 -16.65 -22.74
C ASP A 496 -8.70 -16.21 -24.21
N VAL A 497 -7.46 -16.18 -24.69
CA VAL A 497 -7.03 -15.58 -25.96
C VAL A 497 -7.19 -16.56 -27.12
N SER A 498 -7.74 -16.06 -28.23
CA SER A 498 -8.08 -16.78 -29.46
C SER A 498 -7.61 -16.00 -30.69
N ASP A 499 -7.64 -16.65 -31.87
CA ASP A 499 -7.27 -16.00 -33.13
C ASP A 499 -8.23 -14.83 -33.49
N TRP A 500 -9.43 -14.77 -32.91
CA TRP A 500 -10.47 -13.76 -33.17
C TRP A 500 -10.57 -12.63 -32.14
N GLY A 501 -9.80 -12.68 -31.05
CA GLY A 501 -9.98 -11.82 -29.88
C GLY A 501 -9.82 -12.61 -28.57
N MET A 502 -10.56 -12.26 -27.53
CA MET A 502 -10.52 -12.96 -26.24
C MET A 502 -11.89 -13.09 -25.56
N SER A 503 -12.08 -14.19 -24.84
CA SER A 503 -13.13 -14.29 -23.81
C SER A 503 -12.58 -13.77 -22.47
N LEU A 504 -13.41 -13.09 -21.68
CA LEU A 504 -13.05 -12.50 -20.39
C LEU A 504 -13.82 -13.15 -19.25
N THR A 505 -13.10 -13.47 -18.16
CA THR A 505 -13.67 -13.88 -16.87
C THR A 505 -13.16 -12.94 -15.79
N LEU A 506 -14.09 -12.32 -15.04
CA LEU A 506 -13.80 -11.36 -13.99
C LEU A 506 -14.33 -11.90 -12.65
N ARG A 507 -13.58 -11.72 -11.56
CA ARG A 507 -14.05 -12.05 -10.20
C ARG A 507 -14.18 -10.79 -9.35
N ALA A 508 -15.36 -10.60 -8.77
CA ALA A 508 -15.61 -9.62 -7.72
C ALA A 508 -15.28 -10.22 -6.33
N PRO A 509 -14.39 -9.59 -5.52
CA PRO A 509 -14.20 -9.94 -4.13
C PRO A 509 -15.39 -9.44 -3.28
N GLY A 510 -15.64 -10.07 -2.13
CA GLY A 510 -16.85 -9.82 -1.33
C GLY A 510 -17.04 -8.40 -0.80
N ILE A 511 -15.96 -7.60 -0.70
CA ILE A 511 -16.04 -6.16 -0.42
C ILE A 511 -16.89 -5.38 -1.44
N ASP A 512 -17.04 -5.88 -2.66
CA ASP A 512 -17.84 -5.25 -3.71
C ASP A 512 -19.30 -5.75 -3.76
N PHE A 513 -19.74 -6.64 -2.86
CA PHE A 513 -21.13 -7.07 -2.77
C PHE A 513 -22.06 -5.86 -2.57
N GLN A 514 -23.12 -5.77 -3.37
CA GLN A 514 -24.05 -4.62 -3.51
C GLN A 514 -23.40 -3.30 -3.99
N ASN A 515 -22.12 -3.33 -4.36
CA ASN A 515 -21.29 -2.17 -4.68
C ASN A 515 -20.67 -2.23 -6.09
N THR A 516 -21.14 -3.12 -6.97
CA THR A 516 -20.72 -3.12 -8.38
C THR A 516 -21.63 -2.25 -9.26
N ARG A 517 -21.06 -1.77 -10.36
CA ARG A 517 -21.74 -1.08 -11.46
C ARG A 517 -21.11 -1.48 -12.80
N GLY A 518 -21.82 -1.23 -13.92
CA GLY A 518 -21.36 -1.55 -15.28
C GLY A 518 -22.06 -2.76 -15.90
N LEU A 519 -21.60 -3.18 -17.07
CA LEU A 519 -22.20 -4.29 -17.85
C LEU A 519 -22.27 -5.64 -17.07
N CYS A 520 -21.38 -5.86 -16.09
CA CYS A 520 -21.39 -7.03 -15.21
C CYS A 520 -22.49 -7.04 -14.14
N GLY A 521 -23.28 -5.97 -13.99
CA GLY A 521 -24.42 -5.94 -13.07
C GLY A 521 -24.12 -5.36 -11.68
N THR A 522 -25.01 -5.67 -10.72
CA THR A 522 -25.13 -5.01 -9.40
C THR A 522 -24.58 -5.82 -8.23
N PHE A 523 -24.45 -7.13 -8.40
CA PHE A 523 -23.90 -8.09 -7.43
C PHE A 523 -24.62 -8.03 -6.07
N ASP A 524 -25.94 -8.20 -6.08
CA ASP A 524 -26.78 -8.21 -4.85
C ASP A 524 -27.63 -9.46 -4.66
N GLY A 525 -27.63 -10.38 -5.63
CA GLY A 525 -28.43 -11.59 -5.69
C GLY A 525 -29.72 -11.49 -6.52
N ASP A 526 -30.09 -10.33 -7.06
CA ASP A 526 -31.29 -10.14 -7.88
C ASP A 526 -30.98 -9.82 -9.35
N MET A 527 -30.85 -10.90 -10.14
CA MET A 527 -30.71 -10.87 -11.60
C MET A 527 -31.74 -10.01 -12.36
N ASN A 528 -32.83 -9.57 -11.74
CA ASN A 528 -33.81 -8.67 -12.38
C ASN A 528 -33.32 -7.22 -12.43
N ASN A 529 -32.50 -6.77 -11.47
CA ASN A 529 -32.07 -5.38 -11.32
C ASN A 529 -30.72 -5.03 -11.99
N ASP A 530 -29.96 -6.06 -12.42
CA ASP A 530 -28.69 -5.96 -13.16
C ASP A 530 -28.63 -4.87 -14.24
N PHE A 531 -29.74 -4.60 -14.94
CA PHE A 531 -29.82 -3.54 -15.94
C PHE A 531 -30.12 -2.20 -15.26
N HIS A 532 -29.05 -1.52 -14.86
CA HIS A 532 -29.06 -0.29 -14.07
C HIS A 532 -28.34 0.86 -14.77
N ASN A 533 -28.71 2.10 -14.41
CA ASN A 533 -28.21 3.32 -15.04
C ASN A 533 -26.86 3.77 -14.42
N PRO A 534 -26.02 4.54 -15.15
CA PRO A 534 -24.76 5.06 -14.62
C PRO A 534 -24.89 6.13 -13.51
N ASP A 535 -25.99 6.89 -13.50
CA ASP A 535 -26.29 7.90 -12.48
C ASP A 535 -27.21 7.30 -11.39
N ASP A 536 -26.73 7.28 -10.14
CA ASP A 536 -27.38 6.69 -8.95
C ASP A 536 -28.61 7.48 -8.43
N LEU A 537 -29.29 8.22 -9.31
CA LEU A 537 -30.47 9.04 -9.00
C LEU A 537 -31.76 8.20 -9.12
N LEU A 538 -32.19 7.67 -7.97
CA LEU A 538 -33.35 6.81 -7.65
C LEU A 538 -34.75 7.13 -8.25
N ASP A 539 -34.90 8.13 -9.11
CA ASP A 539 -36.18 8.62 -9.67
C ASP A 539 -36.26 8.53 -11.22
N ARG A 540 -35.50 7.63 -11.86
CA ARG A 540 -35.63 7.34 -13.30
C ARG A 540 -35.76 5.86 -13.62
N GLU A 541 -36.45 5.61 -14.73
CA GLU A 541 -36.94 4.31 -15.16
C GLU A 541 -35.78 3.34 -15.49
N ILE A 542 -36.04 2.05 -15.29
CA ILE A 542 -35.18 0.93 -15.74
C ILE A 542 -35.02 1.06 -17.27
N PRO A 543 -33.83 0.78 -17.85
CA PRO A 543 -33.57 0.88 -19.29
C PRO A 543 -34.68 0.23 -20.14
N ALA A 544 -35.24 1.01 -21.06
CA ALA A 544 -36.40 0.60 -21.85
C ALA A 544 -36.10 -0.50 -22.89
N SER A 545 -34.82 -0.75 -23.18
CA SER A 545 -34.33 -1.88 -23.97
C SER A 545 -32.93 -2.30 -23.50
N LEU A 546 -32.48 -3.48 -23.95
CA LEU A 546 -31.12 -3.96 -23.73
C LEU A 546 -30.08 -3.02 -24.35
N ASP A 547 -30.33 -2.53 -25.57
CA ASP A 547 -29.43 -1.63 -26.29
C ASP A 547 -29.22 -0.32 -25.54
N ALA A 548 -30.27 0.23 -24.92
CA ALA A 548 -30.16 1.43 -24.10
C ALA A 548 -29.22 1.24 -22.90
N PHE A 549 -29.33 0.10 -22.20
CA PHE A 549 -28.41 -0.26 -21.12
C PHE A 549 -26.96 -0.42 -21.60
N ILE A 550 -26.74 -1.05 -22.76
CA ILE A 550 -25.39 -1.21 -23.33
C ILE A 550 -24.78 0.14 -23.71
N GLU A 551 -25.55 1.01 -24.37
CA GLU A 551 -25.10 2.34 -24.80
C GLU A 551 -24.84 3.29 -23.62
N ASP A 552 -25.64 3.22 -22.54
CA ASP A 552 -25.40 4.00 -21.31
C ASP A 552 -24.05 3.66 -20.64
N TRP A 553 -23.54 2.43 -20.83
CA TRP A 553 -22.22 2.00 -20.33
C TRP A 553 -21.07 2.12 -21.35
N ARG A 554 -21.31 2.77 -22.51
CA ARG A 554 -20.29 3.09 -23.52
C ARG A 554 -19.37 4.22 -23.03
N ILE A 555 -18.06 4.07 -23.24
CA ILE A 555 -17.04 5.05 -22.89
C ILE A 555 -16.69 5.90 -24.11
N MET A 556 -16.85 7.22 -23.98
CA MET A 556 -16.52 8.17 -25.06
C MET A 556 -15.00 8.13 -25.40
N PRO A 557 -14.61 8.24 -26.69
CA PRO A 557 -13.21 8.21 -27.12
C PRO A 557 -12.29 9.15 -26.35
N GLY A 558 -11.07 8.69 -26.04
CA GLY A 558 -10.05 9.48 -25.36
C GLY A 558 -10.34 9.77 -23.88
N LYS A 559 -11.35 9.09 -23.29
CA LYS A 559 -11.61 9.01 -21.84
C LYS A 559 -11.24 7.64 -21.23
N SER A 560 -10.90 6.63 -22.03
CA SER A 560 -10.62 5.31 -21.49
C SER A 560 -9.23 5.24 -20.86
N LEU A 561 -9.05 4.31 -19.91
CA LEU A 561 -7.75 4.03 -19.28
C LEU A 561 -6.69 3.51 -20.27
N PHE A 562 -7.11 2.98 -21.43
CA PHE A 562 -6.23 2.72 -22.56
C PHE A 562 -5.54 4.02 -23.04
N ASP A 563 -6.30 5.10 -23.17
CA ASP A 563 -5.90 6.34 -23.83
C ASP A 563 -5.24 7.31 -22.84
N LYS A 564 -5.78 7.41 -21.62
CA LYS A 564 -5.31 8.35 -20.59
C LYS A 564 -5.36 7.72 -19.20
N THR A 565 -4.19 7.52 -18.61
CA THR A 565 -4.04 7.23 -17.18
C THR A 565 -3.91 8.53 -16.40
N SER A 566 -4.86 8.80 -15.50
CA SER A 566 -4.75 9.92 -14.56
C SER A 566 -3.66 9.67 -13.51
N SER A 567 -3.06 10.74 -12.98
CA SER A 567 -2.16 10.64 -11.84
C SER A 567 -2.95 10.47 -10.55
N SER A 568 -3.26 9.22 -10.17
CA SER A 568 -3.81 8.90 -8.85
C SER A 568 -2.97 9.51 -7.72
N PRO A 569 -3.58 9.97 -6.61
CA PRO A 569 -2.82 10.41 -5.43
C PRO A 569 -2.05 9.21 -4.84
N ILE A 570 -0.90 9.51 -4.22
CA ILE A 570 0.05 8.50 -3.72
C ILE A 570 -0.65 7.49 -2.81
N THR A 571 -0.66 6.22 -3.23
CA THR A 571 -1.27 5.12 -2.48
C THR A 571 -0.62 4.96 -1.11
N PHE A 572 -1.42 4.76 -0.05
CA PHE A 572 -0.89 4.35 1.24
C PHE A 572 -0.25 2.97 1.13
N LYS A 573 0.98 2.81 1.63
CA LYS A 573 1.65 1.49 1.71
C LYS A 573 0.76 0.52 2.48
N LYS A 574 0.28 -0.53 1.81
CA LYS A 574 -0.42 -1.64 2.47
C LYS A 574 0.51 -2.30 3.49
N ARG A 575 -0.04 -2.68 4.64
CA ARG A 575 0.73 -3.36 5.69
C ARG A 575 1.14 -4.76 5.22
N GLN A 576 2.24 -5.27 5.75
CA GLN A 576 2.64 -6.66 5.60
C GLN A 576 2.06 -7.49 6.74
N TYR A 577 1.70 -8.73 6.43
CA TYR A 577 1.08 -9.67 7.37
C TYR A 577 1.70 -11.06 7.22
N CYS A 578 1.41 -11.93 8.17
CA CYS A 578 2.08 -13.20 8.38
C CYS A 578 1.06 -14.27 8.80
N SER A 579 1.16 -15.47 8.24
CA SER A 579 0.57 -16.67 8.80
C SER A 579 1.37 -17.14 10.02
N CYS A 580 0.71 -17.26 11.18
CA CYS A 580 1.35 -17.53 12.47
C CYS A 580 0.95 -18.91 13.04
N SER A 581 0.95 -19.94 12.19
CA SER A 581 0.60 -21.31 12.58
C SER A 581 1.75 -22.06 13.28
N THR A 582 1.41 -23.06 14.10
CA THR A 582 2.36 -23.86 14.89
C THR A 582 2.92 -25.05 14.09
N ASN A 583 3.92 -24.80 13.24
CA ASN A 583 4.78 -25.88 12.75
C ASN A 583 5.67 -26.40 13.91
N LEU A 584 5.16 -27.40 14.66
CA LEU A 584 6.00 -28.18 15.56
C LEU A 584 7.12 -28.87 14.75
N PRO A 585 8.38 -28.85 15.22
CA PRO A 585 9.46 -29.60 14.59
C PRO A 585 9.26 -31.11 14.83
N VAL A 586 8.55 -31.77 13.91
CA VAL A 586 8.37 -33.23 13.93
C VAL A 586 9.73 -33.91 13.82
N LEU A 587 10.00 -34.81 14.77
CA LEU A 587 11.22 -35.63 14.83
C LEU A 587 11.29 -36.61 13.65
N GLN A 588 11.78 -36.16 12.50
CA GLN A 588 12.11 -37.03 11.38
C GLN A 588 13.51 -37.65 11.60
N GLU A 589 13.55 -38.98 11.77
CA GLU A 589 14.80 -39.73 11.96
C GLU A 589 15.75 -39.59 10.75
N SER A 590 16.77 -38.74 10.87
CA SER A 590 17.86 -38.62 9.90
C SER A 590 19.18 -39.09 10.52
N SER A 591 19.53 -40.35 10.27
CA SER A 591 20.77 -40.94 10.78
C SER A 591 22.00 -40.36 10.06
N ASN A 592 22.93 -39.82 10.85
CA ASN A 592 24.28 -39.37 10.48
C ASN A 592 24.41 -38.00 9.77
N LYS A 593 24.58 -36.96 10.59
CA LYS A 593 25.89 -36.27 10.69
C LYS A 593 26.06 -35.60 12.05
N LEU A 594 27.29 -35.62 12.57
CA LEU A 594 27.71 -34.80 13.71
C LEU A 594 28.09 -33.39 13.23
N ASP A 595 28.31 -32.51 14.21
CA ASP A 595 29.01 -31.22 14.10
C ASP A 595 28.27 -30.07 13.37
N ALA A 596 27.09 -29.72 13.91
CA ALA A 596 26.60 -28.34 13.92
C ALA A 596 25.85 -28.06 15.23
N ALA A 597 26.20 -26.99 15.94
CA ALA A 597 25.44 -26.52 17.10
C ALA A 597 24.26 -25.64 16.65
N PRO A 598 23.09 -25.66 17.31
CA PRO A 598 21.96 -24.82 16.93
C PRO A 598 22.27 -23.32 17.07
N GLN A 599 22.01 -22.56 16.01
CA GLN A 599 21.87 -21.09 16.07
C GLN A 599 20.38 -20.76 16.27
N PRO A 600 20.00 -19.85 17.18
CA PRO A 600 18.62 -19.46 17.38
C PRO A 600 18.15 -18.46 16.31
N GLY A 601 16.87 -18.57 15.90
CA GLY A 601 16.19 -17.55 15.09
C GLY A 601 16.15 -17.82 13.59
N VAL A 602 15.18 -18.64 13.16
CA VAL A 602 14.56 -18.47 11.84
C VAL A 602 13.39 -17.52 12.04
N ALA A 603 13.49 -16.28 11.52
CA ALA A 603 12.37 -15.36 11.52
C ALA A 603 11.32 -15.82 10.49
N SER A 604 10.03 -15.77 10.85
CA SER A 604 8.94 -15.93 9.89
C SER A 604 8.95 -14.74 8.92
N THR A 605 9.26 -15.01 7.65
CA THR A 605 9.25 -13.99 6.59
C THR A 605 7.82 -13.69 6.17
N CYS A 606 7.20 -12.72 6.83
CA CYS A 606 5.89 -12.17 6.47
C CYS A 606 5.90 -11.65 5.02
N SER A 607 4.98 -12.12 4.17
CA SER A 607 4.84 -11.64 2.79
C SER A 607 3.65 -10.69 2.64
N SER A 608 3.74 -9.72 1.72
CA SER A 608 2.69 -8.72 1.51
C SER A 608 1.43 -9.26 0.78
N SER A 609 1.34 -10.57 0.54
CA SER A 609 0.28 -11.22 -0.23
C SER A 609 -0.53 -12.25 0.57
N GLU A 610 -0.23 -12.48 1.85
CA GLU A 610 -0.80 -13.59 2.64
C GLU A 610 -2.29 -13.43 3.03
N HIS A 611 -2.90 -12.28 2.77
CA HIS A 611 -4.36 -12.10 2.90
C HIS A 611 -5.18 -12.84 1.86
N VAL A 612 -4.61 -13.09 0.67
CA VAL A 612 -5.39 -13.48 -0.51
C VAL A 612 -4.94 -14.86 -0.93
N ARG A 613 -5.69 -15.89 -0.54
CA ARG A 613 -5.38 -17.28 -0.91
C ARG A 613 -5.87 -17.57 -2.32
N LEU A 614 -4.97 -17.37 -3.27
CA LEU A 614 -5.19 -17.66 -4.68
C LEU A 614 -4.91 -19.13 -4.98
N SER A 615 -5.89 -19.98 -4.71
CA SER A 615 -5.94 -21.35 -5.24
C SER A 615 -6.27 -21.33 -6.74
N THR A 616 -5.62 -22.19 -7.51
CA THR A 616 -5.95 -22.48 -8.92
C THR A 616 -5.63 -23.94 -9.21
N LEU A 617 -6.48 -24.59 -9.99
CA LEU A 617 -6.38 -25.99 -10.40
C LEU A 617 -5.76 -26.13 -11.79
N ILE A 618 -5.80 -25.05 -12.57
CA ILE A 618 -5.15 -24.91 -13.88
C ILE A 618 -3.65 -24.58 -13.68
N PRO A 619 -2.71 -25.31 -14.32
CA PRO A 619 -1.28 -25.02 -14.23
C PRO A 619 -0.91 -23.62 -14.73
N VAL A 620 -0.32 -22.82 -13.84
CA VAL A 620 0.10 -21.43 -14.09
C VAL A 620 1.61 -21.26 -13.96
N LEU A 621 2.18 -20.39 -14.80
CA LEU A 621 3.52 -19.82 -14.66
C LEU A 621 3.39 -18.37 -14.16
N ASP A 622 4.16 -18.00 -13.14
CA ASP A 622 4.25 -16.60 -12.69
C ASP A 622 5.24 -15.84 -13.56
N VAL A 623 4.75 -14.82 -14.28
CA VAL A 623 5.49 -14.00 -15.23
C VAL A 623 5.60 -12.53 -14.78
N THR A 624 5.09 -12.21 -13.59
CA THR A 624 5.00 -10.84 -13.04
C THR A 624 6.32 -10.06 -13.15
N ALA A 625 7.45 -10.73 -12.88
CA ALA A 625 8.78 -10.13 -12.92
C ALA A 625 9.25 -9.74 -14.33
N GLU A 626 8.75 -10.39 -15.39
CA GLU A 626 9.14 -10.10 -16.78
C GLU A 626 8.57 -8.75 -17.25
N TYR A 627 7.37 -8.38 -16.76
CA TYR A 627 6.70 -7.13 -17.12
C TYR A 627 7.08 -5.94 -16.22
N ILE A 628 7.23 -6.14 -14.89
CA ILE A 628 7.46 -5.03 -13.94
C ILE A 628 8.93 -4.56 -13.88
N SER A 629 9.91 -5.47 -14.03
CA SER A 629 11.34 -5.14 -13.82
C SER A 629 11.97 -4.20 -14.87
N SER A 630 11.24 -3.92 -15.96
CA SER A 630 11.66 -3.02 -17.05
C SER A 630 11.75 -1.55 -16.62
N ILE A 631 10.93 -1.12 -15.65
CA ILE A 631 10.74 0.29 -15.28
C ILE A 631 11.94 0.87 -14.50
N GLU A 632 12.63 0.06 -13.68
CA GLU A 632 13.78 0.51 -12.89
C GLU A 632 14.95 0.99 -13.75
N LEU A 633 15.19 0.32 -14.88
CA LEU A 633 16.34 0.59 -15.75
C LEU A 633 16.28 2.00 -16.35
N ILE A 634 15.09 2.43 -16.76
CA ILE A 634 14.86 3.71 -17.46
C ILE A 634 14.99 4.89 -16.47
N ARG A 635 14.34 4.82 -15.30
CA ARG A 635 14.43 5.88 -14.27
C ARG A 635 15.81 5.99 -13.63
N GLY A 636 16.58 4.90 -13.56
CA GLY A 636 17.95 4.89 -13.02
C GLY A 636 18.97 5.66 -13.86
N ILE A 637 18.75 5.80 -15.18
CA ILE A 637 19.67 6.48 -16.10
C ILE A 637 19.47 8.00 -16.06
N SER A 638 18.22 8.47 -16.17
CA SER A 638 17.88 9.91 -16.22
C SER A 638 18.41 10.67 -14.99
N ARG A 639 18.32 10.08 -13.79
CA ARG A 639 18.78 10.71 -12.53
C ARG A 639 20.31 10.76 -12.35
N ARG A 640 21.11 10.33 -13.33
CA ARG A 640 22.59 10.37 -13.29
C ARG A 640 23.25 11.38 -14.24
N GLN A 641 22.49 12.11 -15.05
CA GLN A 641 23.04 13.14 -15.95
C GLN A 641 22.81 14.58 -15.49
N ALA A 642 21.97 14.80 -14.46
CA ALA A 642 21.58 16.14 -14.00
C ALA A 642 22.38 16.70 -12.81
N GLU A 643 23.47 16.05 -12.37
CA GLU A 643 24.24 16.51 -11.21
C GLU A 643 25.74 16.17 -11.34
N ASN A 644 26.52 17.07 -11.96
CA ASN A 644 27.94 17.38 -11.64
C ASN A 644 28.56 18.37 -12.65
N LYS A 645 28.66 19.66 -12.27
CA LYS A 645 29.66 20.59 -12.84
C LYS A 645 30.42 21.24 -11.68
N SER A 646 31.74 21.05 -11.69
CA SER A 646 32.77 21.59 -10.78
C SER A 646 32.54 23.07 -10.39
N THR A 647 32.86 23.56 -9.19
CA THR A 647 34.14 23.48 -8.43
C THR A 647 33.86 23.65 -6.89
N THR A 648 34.77 23.57 -5.90
CA THR A 648 36.22 23.91 -5.86
C THR A 648 36.95 23.20 -4.70
N THR A 649 38.24 22.97 -4.90
CA THR A 649 39.29 22.60 -3.93
C THR A 649 39.58 23.71 -2.89
N LEU A 650 40.39 23.58 -1.81
CA LEU A 650 41.27 22.51 -1.25
C LEU A 650 40.77 22.15 0.20
N THR A 651 41.47 21.74 1.29
CA THR A 651 42.90 21.49 1.64
C THR A 651 43.03 20.62 2.93
N HIS A 652 44.04 19.72 3.00
CA HIS A 652 44.79 19.25 4.20
C HIS A 652 44.07 18.64 5.44
N ARG A 653 44.62 17.67 6.21
CA ARG A 653 45.93 16.94 6.20
C ARG A 653 45.85 15.61 7.01
N HIS A 654 46.72 14.63 6.68
CA HIS A 654 47.30 13.49 7.46
C HIS A 654 46.56 12.93 8.73
N HIS A 655 46.54 11.64 9.09
CA HIS A 655 46.99 10.32 8.57
C HIS A 655 46.47 9.23 9.57
N THR A 656 46.68 7.90 9.53
CA THR A 656 47.44 6.86 8.78
C THR A 656 46.68 5.53 8.99
N ASN A 657 46.80 4.41 8.27
CA ASN A 657 47.65 3.95 7.15
C ASN A 657 46.78 3.62 5.91
N LEU A 658 47.25 3.44 4.68
CA LEU A 658 48.48 2.93 4.05
C LEU A 658 48.48 1.42 3.74
N SER A 659 47.94 1.09 2.57
CA SER A 659 48.23 -0.12 1.79
C SER A 659 49.57 0.02 1.02
N LYS A 660 49.99 -1.00 0.27
CA LYS A 660 51.04 -0.86 -0.76
C LYS A 660 50.76 -1.69 -2.02
N PHE A 661 51.14 -1.13 -3.16
CA PHE A 661 50.95 -1.64 -4.53
C PHE A 661 52.21 -1.33 -5.37
N HIS A 662 52.20 -1.68 -6.66
CA HIS A 662 53.27 -1.48 -7.67
C HIS A 662 54.51 -2.40 -7.52
N GLU A 663 55.31 -2.68 -8.55
CA GLU A 663 55.53 -2.08 -9.90
C GLU A 663 55.44 -3.17 -11.02
N ALA A 664 55.62 -2.97 -12.35
CA ALA A 664 56.08 -1.85 -13.19
C ALA A 664 55.32 -1.78 -14.55
N THR A 665 55.97 -1.41 -15.67
CA THR A 665 55.40 -1.26 -17.04
C THR A 665 56.33 -1.79 -18.16
N HIS A 666 55.84 -1.78 -19.42
CA HIS A 666 56.55 -1.80 -20.73
C HIS A 666 56.96 -3.12 -21.47
N PHE A 667 56.39 -3.22 -22.70
CA PHE A 667 56.99 -3.55 -24.02
C PHE A 667 57.22 -4.98 -24.60
N THR A 668 56.87 -5.06 -25.89
CA THR A 668 57.47 -5.81 -27.04
C THR A 668 57.14 -7.28 -27.40
N LYS A 669 56.46 -7.41 -28.55
CA LYS A 669 56.73 -8.29 -29.73
C LYS A 669 56.78 -9.84 -29.61
N ALA A 670 55.70 -10.47 -30.09
CA ALA A 670 55.60 -11.48 -31.17
C ALA A 670 56.74 -12.51 -31.45
N LEU A 671 56.36 -13.80 -31.63
CA LEU A 671 56.37 -14.46 -32.96
C LEU A 671 55.53 -15.77 -33.01
N HIS A 672 55.34 -16.32 -34.22
CA HIS A 672 54.65 -17.60 -34.51
C HIS A 672 55.49 -18.87 -34.24
N ILE A 673 54.85 -20.05 -34.23
CA ILE A 673 55.23 -21.23 -35.08
C ILE A 673 54.09 -22.28 -35.13
N HIS A 674 54.07 -23.09 -36.20
CA HIS A 674 53.07 -24.10 -36.64
C HIS A 674 53.77 -25.49 -36.85
N PRO A 675 53.14 -26.58 -37.36
CA PRO A 675 51.81 -27.19 -37.15
C PRO A 675 51.90 -28.76 -37.00
N ARG A 676 50.85 -29.50 -37.42
CA ARG A 676 50.68 -30.99 -37.52
C ARG A 676 50.25 -31.70 -36.21
N GLY A 677 49.35 -32.69 -36.18
CA GLY A 677 48.38 -33.18 -37.18
C GLY A 677 48.58 -34.65 -37.63
N HIS A 678 47.63 -35.54 -37.30
CA HIS A 678 47.41 -36.81 -38.02
C HIS A 678 46.03 -37.47 -37.76
N ILE A 679 45.53 -38.21 -38.75
CA ILE A 679 44.28 -39.00 -38.73
C ILE A 679 44.60 -40.49 -38.50
N ARG A 680 43.74 -41.23 -37.76
CA ARG A 680 43.44 -42.66 -38.02
C ARG A 680 42.16 -43.18 -37.34
N THR A 681 41.73 -44.38 -37.75
CA THR A 681 40.36 -44.93 -37.63
C THR A 681 40.36 -46.41 -37.21
N ILE A 682 39.16 -47.03 -37.15
CA ILE A 682 38.85 -48.50 -37.20
C ILE A 682 38.62 -49.25 -35.85
N GLU A 683 37.32 -49.46 -35.59
CA GLU A 683 36.60 -50.70 -35.21
C GLU A 683 37.01 -51.70 -34.06
N ARG A 684 35.95 -52.06 -33.30
CA ARG A 684 35.47 -53.43 -32.96
C ARG A 684 36.08 -54.33 -31.85
N ARG A 685 35.15 -54.68 -30.94
CA ARG A 685 34.71 -56.03 -30.48
C ARG A 685 35.12 -56.56 -29.08
N LEU A 686 34.08 -56.70 -28.26
CA LEU A 686 33.66 -57.89 -27.47
C LEU A 686 34.60 -58.46 -26.38
N SER A 687 34.09 -58.45 -25.14
CA SER A 687 34.09 -59.63 -24.27
C SER A 687 32.83 -59.67 -23.39
N LYS A 688 32.48 -60.83 -22.84
CA LYS A 688 31.31 -61.05 -21.96
C LYS A 688 31.74 -61.19 -20.49
N GLY A 689 30.92 -60.68 -19.56
CA GLY A 689 31.00 -60.96 -18.13
C GLY A 689 29.62 -60.90 -17.47
N ASN A 690 29.26 -61.90 -16.68
CA ASN A 690 27.95 -61.99 -16.00
C ASN A 690 27.93 -61.19 -14.70
N THR A 691 26.83 -60.49 -14.42
CA THR A 691 26.07 -60.61 -13.15
C THR A 691 24.71 -59.90 -13.24
N ARG A 692 23.79 -60.19 -12.31
CA ARG A 692 22.40 -59.69 -12.33
C ARG A 692 22.20 -58.44 -11.46
N ARG A 693 21.34 -57.54 -11.94
CA ARG A 693 20.53 -56.53 -11.22
C ARG A 693 21.11 -55.92 -9.93
N ASN A 694 21.37 -54.62 -9.99
CA ASN A 694 20.69 -53.69 -9.07
C ASN A 694 20.40 -52.37 -9.79
N LYS A 695 19.20 -51.79 -9.62
CA LYS A 695 18.90 -50.43 -10.09
C LYS A 695 19.52 -49.44 -9.10
N ARG A 696 20.24 -48.43 -9.60
CA ARG A 696 20.43 -47.15 -8.92
C ARG A 696 20.16 -46.05 -9.93
N HIS A 697 19.29 -45.11 -9.57
CA HIS A 697 19.15 -43.87 -10.33
C HIS A 697 20.42 -43.05 -10.14
N HIS A 698 21.00 -42.55 -11.23
CA HIS A 698 21.96 -41.47 -11.17
C HIS A 698 21.21 -40.16 -11.39
N THR A 699 20.78 -39.53 -10.30
CA THR A 699 20.56 -38.08 -10.31
C THR A 699 21.88 -37.41 -10.68
N ARG A 700 21.87 -36.65 -11.77
CA ARG A 700 22.99 -35.79 -12.16
C ARG A 700 22.39 -34.45 -12.57
N HIS A 701 22.62 -33.44 -11.73
CA HIS A 701 22.14 -32.08 -12.00
C HIS A 701 22.62 -31.61 -13.38
N LEU A 702 21.68 -31.24 -14.24
CA LEU A 702 21.94 -30.31 -15.34
C LEU A 702 21.52 -28.92 -14.88
N SER A 703 22.39 -28.29 -14.08
CA SER A 703 22.32 -26.86 -13.77
C SER A 703 22.74 -26.04 -15.00
N SER A 704 21.99 -26.20 -16.10
CA SER A 704 22.09 -25.31 -17.25
C SER A 704 21.56 -23.94 -16.84
N ARG A 705 22.47 -22.95 -16.77
CA ARG A 705 22.07 -21.55 -16.59
C ARG A 705 21.39 -21.08 -17.87
N ARG A 706 20.05 -20.98 -17.88
CA ARG A 706 19.35 -20.13 -18.86
C ARG A 706 19.91 -18.72 -18.71
N TRP A 707 20.66 -18.26 -19.71
CA TRP A 707 21.28 -16.94 -19.71
C TRP A 707 20.31 -15.91 -20.31
N LYS A 708 20.12 -14.80 -19.59
CA LYS A 708 19.61 -13.50 -20.04
C LYS A 708 18.74 -13.49 -21.32
N ARG A 709 17.41 -13.46 -21.17
CA ARG A 709 16.49 -12.98 -22.22
C ARG A 709 16.51 -11.44 -22.39
N GLN A 710 17.26 -10.70 -21.56
CA GLN A 710 17.56 -9.28 -21.78
C GLN A 710 18.70 -9.10 -22.81
N ASN A 711 18.31 -8.96 -24.09
CA ASN A 711 19.06 -8.27 -25.16
C ASN A 711 18.21 -8.20 -26.47
N TYR A 712 16.93 -7.83 -26.40
CA TYR A 712 16.08 -7.67 -27.61
C TYR A 712 14.92 -6.66 -27.49
N TYR A 713 15.07 -5.59 -26.71
CA TYR A 713 14.10 -4.46 -26.66
C TYR A 713 14.79 -3.08 -26.68
N GLU A 714 15.93 -2.99 -27.36
CA GLU A 714 16.49 -1.71 -27.82
C GLU A 714 16.86 -1.83 -29.29
N PHE A 715 16.23 -0.99 -30.14
CA PHE A 715 16.83 -0.54 -31.39
C PHE A 715 16.48 0.92 -31.58
N LEU A 716 17.49 1.75 -31.84
CA LEU A 716 17.30 3.17 -32.14
C LEU A 716 16.86 3.34 -33.61
N PRO A 717 15.87 4.20 -33.91
CA PRO A 717 15.58 4.58 -35.28
C PRO A 717 16.76 5.39 -35.84
N THR A 718 17.36 4.91 -36.93
CA THR A 718 18.60 5.47 -37.49
C THR A 718 18.37 6.36 -38.72
N PHE A 719 17.59 7.44 -38.58
CA PHE A 719 17.76 8.64 -39.40
C PHE A 719 17.48 9.93 -38.60
N PRO A 720 18.19 11.04 -38.88
CA PRO A 720 18.24 12.18 -37.98
C PRO A 720 17.14 13.22 -38.25
N PHE A 721 16.04 13.14 -37.52
CA PHE A 721 15.25 14.34 -37.16
C PHE A 721 15.60 14.79 -35.75
N GLN A 722 15.39 16.07 -35.45
CA GLN A 722 15.82 16.68 -34.19
C GLN A 722 15.04 16.07 -33.00
N SER A 723 15.74 15.88 -31.89
CA SER A 723 15.25 15.13 -30.73
C SER A 723 14.04 15.78 -30.07
N LEU A 724 12.85 15.27 -30.38
CA LEU A 724 11.73 15.29 -29.47
C LEU A 724 12.03 14.39 -28.26
N THR A 725 11.55 14.80 -27.10
CA THR A 725 11.76 14.12 -25.82
C THR A 725 10.74 13.00 -25.62
N GLN A 726 10.99 12.09 -24.68
CA GLN A 726 10.06 10.97 -24.45
C GLN A 726 8.68 11.43 -23.91
N THR A 727 8.61 12.62 -23.32
CA THR A 727 7.35 13.32 -22.97
C THR A 727 6.55 13.79 -24.18
N ASP A 728 7.18 14.01 -25.35
CA ASP A 728 6.49 14.41 -26.58
C ASP A 728 5.84 13.22 -27.31
N LEU A 729 6.33 11.99 -27.04
CA LEU A 729 5.74 10.74 -27.54
C LEU A 729 4.48 10.31 -26.78
N GLU A 730 4.29 10.78 -25.54
CA GLU A 730 3.07 10.54 -24.75
C GLU A 730 1.86 11.36 -25.26
N GLY A 731 2.06 12.28 -26.22
CA GLY A 731 1.02 13.12 -26.82
C GLY A 731 0.18 12.46 -27.92
N PHE A 732 0.65 11.37 -28.53
CA PHE A 732 -0.07 10.65 -29.58
C PHE A 732 -0.96 9.56 -28.98
N SER A 733 -2.21 9.92 -28.66
CA SER A 733 -3.23 8.97 -28.24
C SER A 733 -3.49 7.93 -29.33
N TYR A 734 -3.41 6.66 -28.98
CA TYR A 734 -3.82 5.54 -29.82
C TYR A 734 -5.26 5.76 -30.34
N PHE A 735 -5.44 5.68 -31.66
CA PHE A 735 -6.74 5.88 -32.31
C PHE A 735 -7.41 4.52 -32.52
N PHE A 736 -8.48 4.24 -31.79
CA PHE A 736 -9.34 3.08 -32.00
C PHE A 736 -10.53 3.50 -32.90
N PRO A 737 -10.59 3.07 -34.18
CA PRO A 737 -11.60 3.55 -35.12
C PRO A 737 -13.04 3.35 -34.65
N GLU A 738 -13.30 2.25 -33.94
CA GLU A 738 -14.62 1.82 -33.47
C GLU A 738 -15.21 2.76 -32.40
N ASP A 739 -14.38 3.44 -31.59
CA ASP A 739 -14.88 4.49 -30.68
C ASP A 739 -15.39 5.73 -31.42
N HIS A 740 -15.01 5.88 -32.70
CA HIS A 740 -15.35 7.01 -33.58
C HIS A 740 -16.31 6.65 -34.71
N ALA A 741 -16.64 5.37 -34.89
CA ALA A 741 -17.61 4.92 -35.86
C ALA A 741 -19.04 5.24 -35.41
N ALA A 742 -19.93 5.53 -36.36
CA ALA A 742 -21.36 5.57 -36.12
C ALA A 742 -21.97 4.24 -36.60
N ASP A 743 -22.79 3.61 -35.76
CA ASP A 743 -23.46 2.33 -36.04
C ASP A 743 -24.42 2.42 -37.24
N PHE A 744 -23.88 2.27 -38.45
CA PHE A 744 -24.63 2.26 -39.72
C PHE A 744 -24.86 0.83 -40.25
N HIS A 745 -25.09 -0.12 -39.36
CA HIS A 745 -25.52 -1.47 -39.72
C HIS A 745 -27.05 -1.53 -39.83
N GLN A 746 -27.57 -1.98 -40.98
CA GLN A 746 -28.97 -2.37 -41.09
C GLN A 746 -29.18 -3.71 -40.37
N GLU A 747 -30.28 -3.83 -39.62
CA GLU A 747 -30.65 -5.02 -38.85
C GLU A 747 -31.07 -6.20 -39.75
N ALA A 748 -30.09 -6.81 -40.43
CA ALA A 748 -30.25 -8.12 -41.04
C ALA A 748 -30.31 -9.19 -39.93
N LEU A 749 -31.52 -9.48 -39.44
CA LEU A 749 -31.72 -10.54 -38.45
C LEU A 749 -31.23 -11.89 -38.99
N PRO A 750 -30.41 -12.65 -38.24
CA PRO A 750 -29.91 -13.94 -38.69
C PRO A 750 -31.05 -14.98 -38.77
N SER A 751 -31.01 -15.82 -39.80
CA SER A 751 -32.06 -16.78 -40.12
C SER A 751 -31.48 -18.14 -40.50
N TRP A 752 -32.19 -19.22 -40.19
CA TRP A 752 -31.83 -20.58 -40.63
C TRP A 752 -32.49 -20.94 -41.98
N PRO A 753 -31.81 -21.64 -42.90
CA PRO A 753 -30.39 -21.98 -42.86
C PRO A 753 -29.49 -20.76 -43.09
N THR A 754 -28.25 -20.84 -42.61
CA THR A 754 -27.23 -19.80 -42.83
C THR A 754 -26.82 -19.70 -44.31
N PRO A 755 -26.09 -18.65 -44.74
CA PRO A 755 -25.60 -18.51 -46.11
C PRO A 755 -24.76 -19.69 -46.62
N SER A 756 -23.95 -20.32 -45.77
CA SER A 756 -23.18 -21.54 -46.08
C SER A 756 -24.00 -22.84 -45.97
N GLY A 757 -25.29 -22.76 -45.64
CA GLY A 757 -26.24 -23.88 -45.62
C GLY A 757 -26.31 -24.66 -44.31
N LEU A 758 -25.79 -24.13 -43.20
CA LEU A 758 -25.94 -24.74 -41.88
C LEU A 758 -27.40 -24.62 -41.42
N THR A 759 -27.93 -25.67 -40.77
CA THR A 759 -29.27 -25.67 -40.18
C THR A 759 -29.17 -25.68 -38.65
N GLU A 760 -30.22 -25.20 -37.98
CA GLU A 760 -30.36 -25.22 -36.51
C GLU A 760 -30.10 -26.61 -35.92
N ALA A 761 -30.64 -27.67 -36.55
CA ALA A 761 -30.42 -29.06 -36.12
C ALA A 761 -28.96 -29.51 -36.31
N ASN A 762 -28.33 -29.17 -37.43
CA ASN A 762 -26.92 -29.49 -37.67
C ASN A 762 -26.00 -28.72 -36.70
N ALA A 763 -26.35 -27.47 -36.36
CA ALA A 763 -25.64 -26.66 -35.38
C ALA A 763 -25.79 -27.24 -33.97
N PHE A 764 -27.01 -27.59 -33.55
CA PHE A 764 -27.27 -28.27 -32.27
C PHE A 764 -26.46 -29.57 -32.13
N ASP A 765 -26.51 -30.45 -33.14
CA ASP A 765 -25.77 -31.72 -33.14
C ASP A 765 -24.24 -31.48 -33.04
N LEU A 766 -23.72 -30.47 -33.74
CA LEU A 766 -22.29 -30.09 -33.69
C LEU A 766 -21.89 -29.52 -32.32
N CYS A 767 -22.68 -28.61 -31.76
CA CYS A 767 -22.44 -28.02 -30.44
C CYS A 767 -22.49 -29.08 -29.33
N GLN A 768 -23.52 -29.93 -29.32
CA GLN A 768 -23.68 -31.00 -28.35
C GLN A 768 -22.52 -32.00 -28.44
N GLN A 769 -22.11 -32.40 -29.64
CA GLN A 769 -20.96 -33.29 -29.84
C GLN A 769 -19.64 -32.62 -29.42
N THR A 770 -19.45 -31.32 -29.68
CA THR A 770 -18.22 -30.61 -29.29
C THR A 770 -18.07 -30.57 -27.77
N VAL A 771 -19.13 -30.26 -27.03
CA VAL A 771 -19.11 -30.28 -25.56
C VAL A 771 -18.92 -31.71 -25.03
N ALA A 772 -19.65 -32.71 -25.54
CA ALA A 772 -19.54 -34.11 -25.06
C ALA A 772 -18.19 -34.79 -25.39
N ASN A 773 -17.54 -34.38 -26.48
CA ASN A 773 -16.21 -34.88 -26.85
C ASN A 773 -15.07 -34.19 -26.09
N SER A 774 -15.27 -32.96 -25.61
CA SER A 774 -14.28 -32.23 -24.81
C SER A 774 -13.93 -32.93 -23.50
N SER A 775 -12.69 -32.76 -23.02
CA SER A 775 -12.27 -33.29 -21.72
C SER A 775 -13.08 -32.69 -20.56
N ILE A 776 -13.34 -31.38 -20.63
CA ILE A 776 -14.05 -30.64 -19.58
C ILE A 776 -15.54 -31.00 -19.51
N GLY A 777 -16.24 -31.08 -20.65
CA GLY A 777 -17.66 -31.43 -20.68
C GLY A 777 -17.93 -32.88 -20.26
N ARG A 778 -16.96 -33.78 -20.47
CA ARG A 778 -17.03 -35.16 -19.98
C ARG A 778 -16.76 -35.28 -18.48
N ALA A 779 -15.70 -34.66 -17.98
CA ALA A 779 -15.30 -34.81 -16.57
C ALA A 779 -16.14 -33.95 -15.62
N CYS A 780 -16.38 -32.68 -15.96
CA CYS A 780 -17.13 -31.74 -15.13
C CYS A 780 -18.66 -31.80 -15.36
N GLY A 781 -19.15 -32.76 -16.15
CA GLY A 781 -20.52 -32.76 -16.68
C GLY A 781 -21.61 -32.60 -15.62
N GLU A 782 -21.54 -33.42 -14.56
CA GLU A 782 -22.51 -33.39 -13.45
C GLU A 782 -22.39 -32.14 -12.58
N LEU A 783 -21.17 -31.58 -12.44
CA LEU A 783 -20.87 -30.38 -11.64
C LEU A 783 -21.37 -29.10 -12.32
N LEU A 784 -21.21 -29.02 -13.65
CA LEU A 784 -21.57 -27.86 -14.46
C LEU A 784 -23.09 -27.70 -14.58
N GLY A 785 -23.82 -28.80 -14.80
CA GLY A 785 -25.28 -28.82 -14.85
C GLY A 785 -25.83 -27.89 -15.94
N GLY A 786 -26.65 -26.91 -15.56
CA GLY A 786 -27.29 -25.96 -16.48
C GLY A 786 -26.31 -25.21 -17.41
N ARG A 787 -25.07 -24.96 -16.98
CA ARG A 787 -24.05 -24.29 -17.80
C ARG A 787 -23.70 -25.02 -19.11
N ILE A 788 -23.96 -26.33 -19.19
CA ILE A 788 -23.80 -27.09 -20.43
C ILE A 788 -24.85 -26.66 -21.47
N VAL A 789 -26.07 -26.34 -21.03
CA VAL A 789 -27.13 -25.84 -21.90
C VAL A 789 -26.79 -24.41 -22.34
N ASP A 790 -26.38 -23.54 -21.41
CA ASP A 790 -25.93 -22.18 -21.72
C ASP A 790 -24.88 -22.16 -22.84
N VAL A 791 -23.87 -23.03 -22.77
CA VAL A 791 -22.78 -23.11 -23.76
C VAL A 791 -23.21 -23.76 -25.08
N ILE A 792 -24.17 -24.69 -25.09
CA ILE A 792 -24.75 -25.21 -26.33
C ILE A 792 -25.57 -24.12 -27.03
N ASP A 793 -26.37 -23.35 -26.28
CA ASP A 793 -27.16 -22.24 -26.82
C ASP A 793 -26.27 -21.09 -27.34
N ILE A 794 -25.18 -20.76 -26.64
CA ILE A 794 -24.12 -19.83 -27.10
C ILE A 794 -23.55 -20.33 -28.45
N CYS A 795 -23.09 -21.58 -28.49
CA CYS A 795 -22.51 -22.17 -29.70
C CYS A 795 -23.48 -22.15 -30.90
N ILE A 796 -24.79 -22.31 -30.68
CA ILE A 796 -25.80 -22.24 -31.75
C ILE A 796 -25.94 -20.81 -32.28
N LEU A 797 -25.88 -19.78 -31.42
CA LEU A 797 -25.92 -18.36 -31.82
C LEU A 797 -24.63 -17.93 -32.53
N ASP A 798 -23.46 -18.30 -31.99
CA ASP A 798 -22.15 -18.14 -32.63
C ASP A 798 -22.20 -18.67 -34.08
N LEU A 799 -22.61 -19.94 -34.25
CA LEU A 799 -22.68 -20.60 -35.56
C LEU A 799 -23.70 -19.92 -36.49
N GLN A 800 -24.79 -19.37 -35.96
CA GLN A 800 -25.80 -18.67 -36.77
C GLN A 800 -25.29 -17.31 -37.30
N ARG A 801 -24.53 -16.56 -36.48
CA ARG A 801 -24.02 -15.22 -36.83
C ARG A 801 -22.72 -15.27 -37.62
N LYS A 802 -21.79 -16.13 -37.20
CA LYS A 802 -20.44 -16.24 -37.81
C LYS A 802 -20.43 -17.12 -39.06
N ASP A 803 -21.43 -17.98 -39.23
CA ASP A 803 -21.54 -18.95 -40.33
C ASP A 803 -20.29 -19.82 -40.53
N ASN A 804 -19.59 -20.13 -39.42
CA ASN A 804 -18.26 -20.74 -39.45
C ASN A 804 -18.11 -21.77 -38.32
N VAL A 805 -17.96 -23.04 -38.67
CA VAL A 805 -17.88 -24.18 -37.74
C VAL A 805 -16.72 -24.14 -36.74
N SER A 806 -15.70 -23.30 -36.97
CA SER A 806 -14.60 -23.13 -35.99
C SER A 806 -15.04 -22.51 -34.66
N TRP A 807 -16.17 -21.81 -34.64
CA TRP A 807 -16.72 -21.20 -33.43
C TRP A 807 -17.37 -22.21 -32.47
N ALA A 808 -17.64 -23.44 -32.91
CA ALA A 808 -18.31 -24.45 -32.07
C ALA A 808 -17.56 -24.82 -30.77
N ALA A 809 -16.27 -24.49 -30.68
CA ALA A 809 -15.44 -24.68 -29.49
C ALA A 809 -15.30 -23.41 -28.60
N GLY A 810 -15.85 -22.26 -29.01
CA GLY A 810 -15.62 -20.96 -28.37
C GLY A 810 -16.07 -20.89 -26.90
N GLY A 811 -17.18 -21.54 -26.56
CA GLY A 811 -17.69 -21.62 -25.19
C GLY A 811 -17.00 -22.63 -24.27
N LEU A 812 -16.01 -23.42 -24.74
CA LEU A 812 -15.38 -24.45 -23.90
C LEU A 812 -14.56 -23.86 -22.72
N SER A 813 -13.98 -22.68 -22.89
CA SER A 813 -13.26 -21.97 -21.81
C SER A 813 -14.20 -21.46 -20.71
N LEU A 814 -15.50 -21.24 -21.01
CA LEU A 814 -16.50 -20.93 -19.99
C LEU A 814 -16.77 -22.15 -19.10
N LEU A 815 -16.88 -23.34 -19.70
CA LEU A 815 -17.01 -24.60 -18.95
C LEU A 815 -15.76 -24.92 -18.11
N GLU A 816 -14.57 -24.58 -18.61
CA GLU A 816 -13.32 -24.73 -17.86
C GLU A 816 -13.27 -23.80 -16.65
N ASN A 817 -13.56 -22.51 -16.85
CA ASN A 817 -13.54 -21.51 -15.77
C ASN A 817 -14.67 -21.75 -14.74
N GLU A 818 -15.89 -22.15 -15.17
CA GLU A 818 -16.97 -22.56 -14.25
C GLU A 818 -16.65 -23.86 -13.48
N CYS A 819 -15.92 -24.81 -14.08
CA CYS A 819 -15.54 -26.05 -13.40
C CYS A 819 -14.44 -25.82 -12.35
N GLU A 820 -13.43 -24.99 -12.66
CA GLU A 820 -12.46 -24.55 -11.65
C GLU A 820 -13.17 -23.80 -10.51
N ARG A 821 -14.06 -22.84 -10.83
CA ARG A 821 -14.85 -22.09 -9.85
C ARG A 821 -15.61 -23.02 -8.90
N LYS A 822 -16.44 -23.92 -9.43
CA LYS A 822 -17.29 -24.80 -8.61
C LYS A 822 -16.50 -25.81 -7.77
N LEU A 823 -15.28 -26.20 -8.16
CA LEU A 823 -14.44 -27.05 -7.30
C LEU A 823 -13.81 -26.27 -6.13
N LEU A 824 -13.48 -25.00 -6.34
CA LEU A 824 -12.93 -24.13 -5.29
C LEU A 824 -14.02 -23.69 -4.30
N GLU A 825 -15.17 -23.24 -4.79
CA GLU A 825 -16.31 -22.82 -3.95
C GLU A 825 -16.81 -23.94 -3.02
N ASN A 826 -16.95 -25.17 -3.53
CA ASN A 826 -17.43 -26.33 -2.76
C ASN A 826 -16.41 -26.87 -1.71
N GLY A 827 -15.31 -26.17 -1.44
CA GLY A 827 -14.35 -26.50 -0.39
C GLY A 827 -13.57 -27.81 -0.58
N MET A 828 -13.68 -28.48 -1.73
CA MET A 828 -13.09 -29.81 -1.96
C MET A 828 -11.54 -29.77 -2.14
N TYR A 829 -10.92 -28.60 -2.08
CA TYR A 829 -9.49 -28.39 -2.29
C TYR A 829 -8.86 -27.48 -1.22
N HIS A 830 -8.41 -28.06 -0.11
CA HIS A 830 -7.64 -27.34 0.92
C HIS A 830 -6.14 -27.32 0.58
N GLY A 831 -5.62 -26.17 0.16
CA GLY A 831 -4.25 -26.04 -0.34
C GLY A 831 -3.21 -25.59 0.70
N ARG A 832 -2.44 -26.56 1.26
CA ARG A 832 -0.95 -26.56 1.31
C ARG A 832 -0.36 -27.63 2.25
N ASP A 833 -0.23 -28.86 1.75
CA ASP A 833 1.07 -29.51 1.52
C ASP A 833 0.85 -30.83 0.74
N PHE A 834 1.91 -31.60 0.44
CA PHE A 834 1.81 -32.79 -0.43
C PHE A 834 0.98 -33.94 0.17
N GLY A 835 -0.30 -33.98 -0.20
CA GLY A 835 -1.29 -35.00 0.19
C GLY A 835 -2.29 -34.46 1.23
N ASP A 836 -3.59 -34.57 1.05
CA ASP A 836 -4.31 -35.61 0.28
C ASP A 836 -5.12 -35.08 -0.92
N LEU A 837 -5.31 -35.91 -1.94
CA LEU A 837 -6.15 -35.65 -3.13
C LEU A 837 -7.25 -36.72 -3.24
N SER A 838 -7.74 -37.19 -2.08
CA SER A 838 -8.64 -38.33 -1.93
C SER A 838 -10.08 -38.04 -2.38
N ASP A 839 -10.56 -36.82 -2.17
CA ASP A 839 -11.99 -36.51 -2.18
C ASP A 839 -12.45 -35.83 -3.50
N VAL A 840 -11.52 -35.22 -4.26
CA VAL A 840 -11.80 -34.69 -5.60
C VAL A 840 -11.67 -35.80 -6.64
N PRO A 841 -12.65 -35.98 -7.55
CA PRO A 841 -12.52 -36.92 -8.66
C PRO A 841 -11.29 -36.61 -9.52
N GLN A 842 -10.34 -37.55 -9.58
CA GLN A 842 -9.09 -37.42 -10.33
C GLN A 842 -9.31 -37.16 -11.83
N GLU A 843 -10.44 -37.62 -12.38
CA GLU A 843 -10.85 -37.34 -13.76
C GLU A 843 -11.02 -35.83 -14.00
N ILE A 844 -11.66 -35.10 -13.07
CA ILE A 844 -11.84 -33.65 -13.16
C ILE A 844 -10.51 -32.91 -12.98
N LEU A 845 -9.70 -33.31 -11.99
CA LEU A 845 -8.37 -32.73 -11.81
C LEU A 845 -7.48 -32.94 -13.03
N SER A 846 -7.54 -34.10 -13.69
CA SER A 846 -6.80 -34.35 -14.92
C SER A 846 -7.31 -33.52 -16.09
N ALA A 847 -8.64 -33.31 -16.21
CA ALA A 847 -9.21 -32.46 -17.26
C ALA A 847 -8.83 -30.97 -17.12
N LEU A 848 -8.76 -30.45 -15.89
CA LEU A 848 -8.32 -29.07 -15.60
C LEU A 848 -6.80 -28.88 -15.64
N ARG A 849 -6.01 -29.92 -15.34
CA ARG A 849 -4.54 -29.85 -15.44
C ARG A 849 -4.05 -30.03 -16.88
N CYS A 850 -4.73 -30.86 -17.65
CA CYS A 850 -4.22 -31.41 -18.90
C CYS A 850 -5.30 -31.33 -20.00
N PRO A 851 -5.35 -30.20 -20.74
CA PRO A 851 -6.29 -30.01 -21.84
C PRO A 851 -6.27 -31.18 -22.81
N ASN A 852 -7.45 -31.57 -23.31
CA ASN A 852 -7.64 -32.71 -24.20
C ASN A 852 -7.04 -34.04 -23.70
N VAL A 853 -6.79 -34.18 -22.39
CA VAL A 853 -6.06 -35.32 -21.79
C VAL A 853 -4.70 -35.57 -22.48
N CYS A 854 -3.98 -34.48 -22.80
CA CYS A 854 -2.73 -34.50 -23.56
C CYS A 854 -2.84 -35.18 -24.94
N SER A 855 -4.03 -35.14 -25.56
CA SER A 855 -4.32 -35.69 -26.89
C SER A 855 -3.91 -37.15 -27.08
N ASP A 856 -3.93 -37.96 -26.01
CA ASP A 856 -3.40 -39.33 -25.93
C ASP A 856 -1.87 -39.46 -26.24
N ASN A 857 -1.17 -38.33 -26.38
CA ASN A 857 0.23 -38.20 -26.81
C ASN A 857 1.19 -37.66 -25.73
N GLY A 858 0.76 -37.69 -24.46
CA GLY A 858 1.60 -37.35 -23.31
C GLY A 858 1.08 -37.92 -21.99
N GLU A 859 1.90 -37.82 -20.94
CA GLU A 859 1.50 -38.11 -19.56
C GLU A 859 1.04 -36.82 -18.86
N CYS A 860 -0.08 -36.88 -18.15
CA CYS A 860 -0.58 -35.73 -17.38
C CYS A 860 0.20 -35.58 -16.06
N ALA A 861 0.80 -34.41 -15.82
CA ALA A 861 1.55 -34.08 -14.62
C ALA A 861 0.95 -32.87 -13.88
N GLU A 862 1.48 -32.54 -12.70
CA GLU A 862 0.96 -31.44 -11.87
C GLU A 862 1.16 -30.04 -12.50
N TRP A 863 2.14 -29.92 -13.40
CA TRP A 863 2.41 -28.74 -14.22
C TRP A 863 1.81 -28.81 -15.63
N GLY A 864 0.85 -29.73 -15.86
CA GLY A 864 0.21 -29.98 -17.14
C GLY A 864 0.86 -31.10 -17.95
N CYS A 865 0.71 -31.07 -19.27
CA CYS A 865 1.07 -32.19 -20.14
C CYS A 865 2.58 -32.37 -20.34
N ALA A 866 3.07 -33.59 -20.09
CA ALA A 866 4.42 -34.04 -20.42
C ALA A 866 4.39 -34.90 -21.69
N CYS A 867 4.60 -34.27 -22.85
CA CYS A 867 4.47 -34.93 -24.15
C CYS A 867 5.50 -36.04 -24.39
N PHE A 868 5.08 -37.10 -25.09
CA PHE A 868 5.98 -38.16 -25.53
C PHE A 868 6.97 -37.66 -26.58
N SER A 869 8.10 -38.36 -26.74
CA SER A 869 9.13 -38.02 -27.73
C SER A 869 8.54 -38.05 -29.14
N GLY A 870 8.50 -36.89 -29.79
CA GLY A 870 7.83 -36.69 -31.08
C GLY A 870 6.60 -35.78 -31.01
N PHE A 871 6.16 -35.34 -29.82
CA PHE A 871 5.00 -34.46 -29.63
C PHE A 871 5.31 -33.20 -28.79
N SER A 872 4.50 -32.17 -28.98
CA SER A 872 4.63 -30.80 -28.47
C SER A 872 3.28 -30.07 -28.51
N SER A 873 3.26 -28.78 -28.11
CA SER A 873 2.10 -28.00 -27.61
C SER A 873 1.78 -28.22 -26.13
N TYR A 874 0.95 -27.36 -25.55
CA TYR A 874 0.43 -27.48 -24.18
C TYR A 874 -0.52 -28.69 -23.97
N ASP A 875 -1.04 -29.27 -25.05
CA ASP A 875 -1.95 -30.41 -25.07
C ASP A 875 -1.41 -31.61 -25.87
N CYS A 876 -0.12 -31.59 -26.24
CA CYS A 876 0.60 -32.60 -27.01
C CYS A 876 -0.01 -32.97 -28.38
N SER A 877 -0.83 -32.08 -28.95
CA SER A 877 -1.48 -32.29 -30.25
C SER A 877 -0.55 -32.12 -31.46
N VAL A 878 0.61 -31.46 -31.30
CA VAL A 878 1.49 -31.08 -32.42
C VAL A 878 2.72 -31.98 -32.50
N LEU A 879 2.93 -32.63 -33.64
CA LEU A 879 4.10 -33.47 -33.91
C LEU A 879 5.38 -32.63 -34.06
N VAL A 880 6.45 -33.01 -33.37
CA VAL A 880 7.78 -32.35 -33.38
C VAL A 880 8.47 -32.49 -34.73
N ASP A 881 8.31 -33.66 -35.37
CA ASP A 881 8.87 -33.95 -36.69
C ASP A 881 7.91 -33.54 -37.84
N GLN A 882 6.87 -32.75 -37.53
CA GLN A 882 5.96 -32.23 -38.56
C GLN A 882 6.71 -31.19 -39.41
N LEU A 883 6.72 -31.41 -40.72
CA LEU A 883 7.19 -30.40 -41.67
C LEU A 883 6.34 -29.13 -41.49
N PRO A 884 6.95 -27.96 -41.24
CA PRO A 884 6.21 -26.71 -41.24
C PRO A 884 5.66 -26.46 -42.65
N GLU A 885 4.43 -26.00 -42.73
CA GLU A 885 3.74 -25.72 -43.99
C GLU A 885 3.19 -24.30 -43.95
N ILE A 886 3.65 -23.46 -44.88
CA ILE A 886 3.13 -22.11 -45.10
C ILE A 886 1.82 -22.26 -45.88
N ARG A 887 0.75 -21.66 -45.38
CA ARG A 887 -0.53 -21.57 -46.11
C ARG A 887 -0.60 -20.27 -46.91
N GLU A 888 -0.14 -19.18 -46.32
CA GLU A 888 -0.17 -17.84 -46.91
C GLU A 888 0.86 -16.92 -46.23
N LEU A 889 1.19 -15.84 -46.93
CA LEU A 889 1.93 -14.71 -46.37
C LEU A 889 0.94 -13.56 -46.10
N GLU A 890 1.30 -12.71 -45.14
CA GLU A 890 0.68 -11.41 -44.89
C GLU A 890 0.41 -10.64 -46.21
N ASN A 891 -0.77 -10.01 -46.32
CA ASN A 891 -1.25 -9.36 -47.56
C ASN A 891 -1.17 -10.27 -48.82
N SER A 892 -1.39 -11.58 -48.67
CA SER A 892 -1.23 -12.60 -49.73
C SER A 892 0.15 -12.59 -50.41
N GLY A 893 1.20 -12.16 -49.70
CA GLY A 893 2.56 -12.05 -50.23
C GLY A 893 2.82 -10.80 -51.08
N LEU A 894 1.94 -9.80 -51.05
CA LEU A 894 2.13 -8.51 -51.72
C LEU A 894 2.42 -7.41 -50.68
N CYS A 895 3.56 -6.74 -50.77
CA CYS A 895 3.91 -5.63 -49.88
C CYS A 895 4.07 -4.32 -50.67
N ASP A 896 3.12 -3.41 -50.49
CA ASP A 896 3.18 -2.04 -51.01
C ASP A 896 4.06 -1.17 -50.09
N ILE A 897 5.21 -0.77 -50.61
CA ILE A 897 6.23 -0.01 -49.86
C ILE A 897 5.75 1.39 -49.42
N ARG A 898 4.62 1.88 -49.93
CA ARG A 898 4.02 3.16 -49.49
C ARG A 898 3.05 3.00 -48.32
N ARG A 899 2.64 1.77 -47.99
CA ARG A 899 1.56 1.47 -47.03
C ARG A 899 2.01 0.60 -45.86
N TYR A 900 3.05 -0.22 -46.03
CA TYR A 900 3.52 -1.18 -45.03
C TYR A 900 5.05 -1.16 -44.87
N ASP A 901 5.54 -1.48 -43.67
CA ASP A 901 6.97 -1.66 -43.40
C ASP A 901 7.42 -3.06 -43.88
N CYS A 902 7.85 -3.13 -45.14
CA CYS A 902 8.27 -4.38 -45.77
C CYS A 902 9.63 -4.95 -45.27
N THR A 903 10.15 -4.50 -44.12
CA THR A 903 11.38 -5.07 -43.49
C THR A 903 11.13 -6.38 -42.74
N SER A 904 9.88 -6.75 -42.52
CA SER A 904 9.46 -8.09 -42.07
C SER A 904 8.20 -8.55 -42.79
N VAL A 905 7.92 -9.85 -42.73
CA VAL A 905 6.67 -10.44 -43.21
C VAL A 905 6.18 -11.49 -42.21
N ARG A 906 4.88 -11.48 -41.91
CA ARG A 906 4.25 -12.58 -41.18
C ARG A 906 3.90 -13.72 -42.12
N VAL A 907 4.17 -14.92 -41.63
CA VAL A 907 3.95 -16.18 -42.32
C VAL A 907 2.90 -16.96 -41.55
N PHE A 908 1.79 -17.27 -42.22
CA PHE A 908 0.68 -18.03 -41.67
C PHE A 908 0.70 -19.47 -42.23
N GLY A 909 0.34 -20.45 -41.43
CA GLY A 909 0.60 -21.84 -41.76
C GLY A 909 0.21 -22.83 -40.67
N GLN A 910 0.93 -23.95 -40.62
CA GLN A 910 0.76 -25.01 -39.65
C GLN A 910 2.07 -25.75 -39.37
N GLY A 911 2.25 -26.22 -38.14
CA GLY A 911 3.42 -27.01 -37.75
C GLY A 911 4.68 -26.19 -37.42
N PHE A 912 4.56 -24.90 -37.09
CA PHE A 912 5.69 -24.10 -36.59
C PHE A 912 5.99 -24.40 -35.11
N MET A 913 7.24 -24.21 -34.66
CA MET A 913 7.67 -24.53 -33.29
C MET A 913 8.64 -23.50 -32.67
N GLU A 914 8.50 -23.18 -31.38
CA GLU A 914 9.52 -22.40 -30.65
C GLU A 914 10.81 -23.22 -30.50
N SER A 915 11.91 -22.70 -31.05
CA SER A 915 13.19 -23.41 -31.16
C SER A 915 14.34 -22.41 -31.34
N GLU A 916 15.50 -22.67 -30.73
CA GLU A 916 16.73 -21.89 -30.99
C GLU A 916 17.24 -22.07 -32.44
N SER A 917 16.75 -23.09 -33.14
CA SER A 917 17.00 -23.31 -34.57
C SER A 917 15.92 -22.70 -35.49
N LEU A 918 14.80 -22.20 -34.97
CA LEU A 918 13.71 -21.65 -35.78
C LEU A 918 14.24 -20.46 -36.60
N LYS A 919 14.23 -20.60 -37.94
CA LYS A 919 14.80 -19.63 -38.88
C LYS A 919 13.99 -19.56 -40.16
N CYS A 920 14.06 -18.40 -40.80
CA CYS A 920 13.54 -18.22 -42.14
C CYS A 920 14.70 -18.30 -43.15
N GLU A 921 14.53 -19.10 -44.21
CA GLU A 921 15.36 -19.00 -45.41
C GLU A 921 14.68 -18.01 -46.36
N ILE A 922 15.34 -16.87 -46.55
CA ILE A 922 14.90 -15.78 -47.42
C ILE A 922 15.84 -15.74 -48.64
N VAL A 923 15.30 -15.81 -49.86
CA VAL A 923 16.12 -15.89 -51.08
C VAL A 923 15.63 -14.90 -52.12
N LYS A 924 16.48 -13.96 -52.54
CA LYS A 924 16.11 -12.99 -53.59
C LYS A 924 15.96 -13.72 -54.93
N LEU A 925 14.94 -13.38 -55.70
CA LEU A 925 14.80 -13.78 -57.09
C LEU A 925 15.37 -12.68 -57.99
N GLN A 926 16.29 -13.04 -58.89
CA GLN A 926 16.83 -12.15 -59.92
C GLN A 926 16.32 -12.61 -61.28
N HIS A 927 15.68 -11.71 -62.04
CA HIS A 927 15.16 -12.03 -63.36
C HIS A 927 16.28 -12.03 -64.42
N ALA A 928 16.63 -13.19 -64.96
CA ALA A 928 17.67 -13.34 -65.98
C ALA A 928 17.20 -14.24 -67.13
N ASN A 929 17.46 -13.82 -68.38
CA ASN A 929 17.11 -14.55 -69.60
C ASN A 929 15.62 -14.92 -69.79
N GLY A 930 14.70 -14.33 -69.01
CA GLY A 930 13.26 -14.61 -69.05
C GLY A 930 12.76 -15.56 -67.95
N GLU A 931 13.63 -15.97 -67.01
CA GLU A 931 13.26 -16.78 -65.84
C GLU A 931 13.69 -16.09 -64.53
N TRP A 932 12.96 -16.36 -63.44
CA TRP A 932 13.32 -15.92 -62.09
C TRP A 932 14.38 -16.86 -61.50
N VAL A 933 15.64 -16.43 -61.52
CA VAL A 933 16.77 -17.19 -60.99
C VAL A 933 16.92 -16.96 -59.48
N VAL A 934 17.02 -18.05 -58.74
CA VAL A 934 17.19 -18.05 -57.28
C VAL A 934 18.63 -17.68 -56.91
N THR A 935 18.82 -16.70 -56.03
CA THR A 935 20.14 -16.26 -55.55
C THR A 935 20.65 -17.10 -54.37
N VAL A 936 21.66 -16.61 -53.63
CA VAL A 936 22.18 -17.28 -52.43
C VAL A 936 21.15 -17.16 -51.28
N PRO A 937 20.72 -18.27 -50.65
CA PRO A 937 19.80 -18.22 -49.52
C PRO A 937 20.43 -17.51 -48.32
N GLN A 938 19.66 -16.62 -47.70
CA GLN A 938 20.03 -15.91 -46.47
C GLN A 938 19.16 -16.41 -45.32
N LEU A 939 19.80 -16.77 -44.21
CA LEU A 939 19.10 -17.24 -43.01
C LEU A 939 18.86 -16.06 -42.07
N THR A 940 17.60 -15.61 -41.99
CA THR A 940 17.20 -14.50 -41.11
C THR A 940 16.58 -15.03 -39.82
N LYS A 941 16.49 -14.14 -38.81
CA LYS A 941 15.84 -14.47 -37.54
C LYS A 941 14.34 -14.65 -37.76
N ALA A 942 13.82 -15.81 -37.38
CA ALA A 942 12.40 -16.03 -37.21
C ALA A 942 11.98 -15.66 -35.78
N THR A 943 10.76 -15.17 -35.61
CA THR A 943 10.14 -14.98 -34.29
C THR A 943 8.88 -15.84 -34.20
N PHE A 944 8.90 -16.83 -33.31
CA PHE A 944 7.76 -17.71 -33.05
C PHE A 944 6.61 -16.92 -32.41
N LEU A 945 5.39 -17.10 -32.92
CA LEU A 945 4.18 -16.49 -32.36
C LEU A 945 3.21 -17.59 -31.90
N SER A 946 2.96 -18.57 -32.77
CA SER A 946 2.14 -19.75 -32.46
C SER A 946 2.49 -20.90 -33.41
N ASN A 947 1.90 -22.08 -33.18
CA ASN A 947 2.01 -23.21 -34.12
C ASN A 947 1.37 -22.95 -35.50
N LYS A 948 0.70 -21.80 -35.68
CA LYS A 948 0.12 -21.30 -36.95
C LYS A 948 0.82 -20.07 -37.53
N ALA A 949 1.61 -19.32 -36.76
CA ALA A 949 2.17 -18.04 -37.20
C ALA A 949 3.62 -17.78 -36.73
N VAL A 950 4.43 -17.24 -37.63
CA VAL A 950 5.84 -16.86 -37.42
C VAL A 950 6.14 -15.57 -38.18
N ASP A 951 6.88 -14.64 -37.58
CA ASP A 951 7.45 -13.50 -38.31
C ASP A 951 8.84 -13.84 -38.87
N CYS A 952 9.08 -13.45 -40.12
CA CYS A 952 10.38 -13.50 -40.78
C CYS A 952 10.91 -12.08 -41.02
N GLN A 953 12.15 -11.78 -40.60
CA GLN A 953 12.82 -10.55 -41.02
C GLN A 953 13.31 -10.67 -42.48
N ILE A 954 13.15 -9.61 -43.26
CA ILE A 954 13.66 -9.48 -44.63
C ILE A 954 15.04 -8.79 -44.61
N PRO A 955 16.04 -9.25 -45.37
CA PRO A 955 17.32 -8.57 -45.46
C PRO A 955 17.19 -7.15 -46.05
N ALA A 956 17.73 -6.14 -45.37
CA ALA A 956 17.87 -4.81 -45.92
C ALA A 956 18.88 -4.80 -47.09
N GLU A 957 18.65 -3.93 -48.09
CA GLU A 957 19.55 -3.82 -49.23
C GLU A 957 20.83 -3.05 -48.86
N ASP A 958 21.95 -3.75 -48.77
CA ASP A 958 23.27 -3.14 -48.61
C ASP A 958 23.62 -2.32 -49.87
N GLY A 959 23.71 -1.00 -49.72
CA GLY A 959 23.81 -0.06 -50.84
C GLY A 959 25.13 -0.13 -51.62
N GLN A 960 25.18 -0.95 -52.66
CA GLN A 960 26.24 -0.93 -53.68
C GLN A 960 25.70 -0.55 -55.07
N PRO A 961 25.60 0.76 -55.41
CA PRO A 961 25.24 1.21 -56.75
C PRO A 961 26.43 1.06 -57.71
N SER A 962 26.79 -0.17 -58.08
CA SER A 962 27.93 -0.45 -58.95
C SER A 962 27.82 -1.72 -59.81
N GLU A 963 26.77 -1.85 -60.62
CA GLU A 963 26.93 -2.19 -62.04
C GLU A 963 25.68 -1.74 -62.82
N SER A 964 25.85 -1.40 -64.10
CA SER A 964 24.87 -0.65 -64.89
C SER A 964 23.57 -1.42 -65.14
N ILE A 965 22.44 -0.86 -64.67
CA ILE A 965 21.08 -1.28 -65.02
C ILE A 965 20.37 -0.05 -65.62
N ASP A 966 19.66 -0.24 -66.73
CA ASP A 966 18.89 0.81 -67.40
C ASP A 966 17.74 1.29 -66.49
N LEU A 967 17.69 2.60 -66.21
CA LEU A 967 16.61 3.25 -65.46
C LEU A 967 15.37 3.42 -66.35
N VAL A 968 14.76 2.30 -66.71
CA VAL A 968 13.44 2.22 -67.37
C VAL A 968 12.52 1.46 -66.44
N VAL A 969 11.41 2.09 -66.03
CA VAL A 969 10.34 1.39 -65.32
C VAL A 969 9.70 0.39 -66.29
N ASP A 970 9.70 -0.87 -65.89
CA ASP A 970 9.40 -2.06 -66.68
C ASP A 970 8.39 -2.93 -65.91
N ASP A 971 7.90 -4.02 -66.51
CA ASP A 971 6.84 -4.90 -65.96
C ASP A 971 7.27 -5.72 -64.72
N LYS A 972 8.32 -5.29 -64.00
CA LYS A 972 8.99 -6.02 -62.92
C LYS A 972 8.79 -5.35 -61.56
N PRO A 973 8.40 -6.08 -60.49
CA PRO A 973 8.37 -5.56 -59.13
C PRO A 973 9.76 -5.18 -58.61
N ILE A 974 9.80 -4.32 -57.59
CA ILE A 974 11.02 -3.80 -56.94
C ILE A 974 11.91 -4.95 -56.44
N ALA A 975 11.30 -5.93 -55.76
CA ALA A 975 11.98 -7.16 -55.34
C ALA A 975 10.98 -8.31 -55.24
N ARG A 976 11.46 -9.53 -55.48
CA ARG A 976 10.75 -10.77 -55.09
C ARG A 976 11.65 -11.62 -54.21
N TRP A 977 11.10 -12.16 -53.14
CA TRP A 977 11.78 -13.01 -52.17
C TRP A 977 11.02 -14.31 -52.00
N GLN A 978 11.71 -15.44 -52.14
CA GLN A 978 11.23 -16.72 -51.67
C GLN A 978 11.37 -16.79 -50.15
N VAL A 979 10.30 -17.21 -49.47
CA VAL A 979 10.22 -17.39 -48.02
C VAL A 979 10.01 -18.88 -47.72
N LYS A 980 10.86 -19.46 -46.86
CA LYS A 980 10.65 -20.77 -46.23
C LYS A 980 10.95 -20.68 -44.74
N ILE A 981 10.33 -21.54 -43.93
CA ILE A 981 10.60 -21.67 -42.50
C ILE A 981 11.19 -23.05 -42.20
N SER A 982 12.12 -23.12 -41.26
CA SER A 982 12.62 -24.36 -40.68
C SER A 982 12.59 -24.31 -39.15
N ASN A 983 12.00 -25.34 -38.52
CA ASN A 983 11.94 -25.49 -37.06
C ASN A 983 13.30 -25.96 -36.46
N ASP A 984 14.04 -26.78 -37.20
CA ASP A 984 15.26 -27.48 -36.74
C ASP A 984 16.56 -26.91 -37.35
N GLY A 985 16.44 -26.08 -38.39
CA GLY A 985 17.53 -25.47 -39.16
C GLY A 985 17.95 -26.28 -40.40
N TYR A 986 17.32 -27.43 -40.68
CA TYR A 986 17.71 -28.36 -41.75
C TYR A 986 16.53 -28.77 -42.66
N ILE A 987 15.32 -28.90 -42.11
CA ILE A 987 14.09 -29.25 -42.82
C ILE A 987 13.26 -27.97 -43.00
N TYR A 988 12.98 -27.62 -44.26
CA TYR A 988 12.29 -26.38 -44.64
C TYR A 988 10.91 -26.66 -45.22
N SER A 989 10.01 -25.68 -45.06
CA SER A 989 8.63 -25.69 -45.57
C SER A 989 8.53 -25.68 -47.10
N ASN A 990 7.29 -25.74 -47.61
CA ASN A 990 6.96 -25.17 -48.92
C ASN A 990 7.38 -23.69 -49.00
N THR A 991 7.45 -23.17 -50.22
CA THR A 991 7.98 -21.83 -50.51
C THR A 991 6.87 -20.93 -51.00
N GLU A 992 6.65 -19.82 -50.30
CA GLU A 992 5.81 -18.73 -50.80
C GLU A 992 6.67 -17.54 -51.25
N ILE A 993 6.09 -16.65 -52.05
CA ILE A 993 6.81 -15.52 -52.67
C ILE A 993 6.27 -14.19 -52.16
N LEU A 994 7.10 -13.49 -51.39
CA LEU A 994 6.89 -12.08 -51.06
C LEU A 994 7.31 -11.21 -52.26
N THR A 995 6.43 -10.33 -52.71
CA THR A 995 6.65 -9.39 -53.82
C THR A 995 6.50 -7.95 -53.32
N LEU A 996 7.60 -7.18 -53.36
CA LEU A 996 7.61 -5.76 -53.02
C LEU A 996 7.36 -4.94 -54.29
N PHE A 997 6.42 -4.00 -54.22
CA PHE A 997 6.03 -3.17 -55.34
C PHE A 997 5.66 -1.76 -54.88
N ASP A 998 5.67 -0.81 -55.82
CA ASP A 998 5.15 0.54 -55.59
C ASP A 998 3.68 0.58 -55.98
N GLY A 999 2.79 0.66 -54.99
CA GLY A 999 1.34 0.71 -55.21
C GLY A 999 0.85 1.93 -56.02
N ALA A 1000 1.65 3.00 -56.16
CA ALA A 1000 1.32 4.10 -57.07
C ALA A 1000 1.55 3.72 -58.54
N CYS A 1001 2.59 2.93 -58.83
CA CYS A 1001 3.02 2.62 -60.20
C CYS A 1001 2.42 1.33 -60.76
N GLN A 1002 2.34 0.31 -59.91
CA GLN A 1002 2.14 -1.08 -60.32
C GLN A 1002 0.85 -1.66 -59.72
N THR A 1003 0.21 -2.54 -60.48
CA THR A 1003 -0.78 -3.49 -59.97
C THR A 1003 -0.19 -4.89 -60.14
N CYS A 1004 0.16 -5.54 -59.03
CA CYS A 1004 0.64 -6.91 -58.98
C CYS A 1004 -0.50 -7.84 -58.54
N GLU A 1005 -0.64 -9.01 -59.16
CA GLU A 1005 -1.55 -10.07 -58.69
C GLU A 1005 -0.76 -11.12 -57.89
N PRO A 1006 -1.37 -11.78 -56.87
CA PRO A 1006 -0.72 -12.89 -56.16
C PRO A 1006 -0.53 -14.08 -57.11
N GLY A 1007 0.71 -14.31 -57.58
CA GLY A 1007 0.96 -15.32 -58.60
C GLY A 1007 2.44 -15.69 -58.81
N SER A 1008 2.65 -16.84 -59.45
CA SER A 1008 3.99 -17.39 -59.73
C SER A 1008 4.74 -16.58 -60.79
N GLU A 1009 4.07 -16.14 -61.86
CA GLU A 1009 4.65 -15.45 -63.01
C GLU A 1009 5.41 -14.17 -62.61
N GLY A 1010 4.85 -13.39 -61.67
CA GLY A 1010 5.59 -12.34 -60.98
C GLY A 1010 5.82 -11.03 -61.73
N PHE A 1011 5.16 -10.84 -62.86
CA PHE A 1011 5.11 -9.56 -63.55
C PHE A 1011 4.05 -8.68 -62.89
N CYS A 1012 4.30 -7.37 -62.87
CA CYS A 1012 3.37 -6.38 -62.35
C CYS A 1012 2.96 -5.43 -63.46
N THR A 1013 1.66 -5.23 -63.63
CA THR A 1013 1.14 -4.34 -64.68
C THR A 1013 1.38 -2.88 -64.31
N LEU A 1014 1.98 -2.11 -65.21
CA LEU A 1014 2.15 -0.67 -65.04
C LEU A 1014 0.83 0.06 -65.29
N LYS A 1015 0.45 0.94 -64.35
CA LYS A 1015 -0.78 1.74 -64.45
C LYS A 1015 -0.59 2.82 -65.51
N GLU A 1016 -1.41 2.81 -66.57
CA GLU A 1016 -1.25 3.69 -67.74
C GLU A 1016 -1.20 5.19 -67.38
N ASN A 1017 -1.95 5.59 -66.35
CA ASN A 1017 -2.06 6.97 -65.85
C ASN A 1017 -1.01 7.27 -64.75
N THR A 1018 0.26 7.07 -65.05
CA THR A 1018 1.39 7.37 -64.15
C THR A 1018 2.56 8.08 -64.85
N CYS A 1019 3.34 8.81 -64.06
CA CYS A 1019 4.64 9.37 -64.41
C CYS A 1019 5.75 8.65 -63.64
N SER A 1020 6.90 8.44 -64.27
CA SER A 1020 8.13 7.99 -63.62
C SER A 1020 9.16 9.11 -63.66
N ILE A 1021 9.38 9.78 -62.54
CA ILE A 1021 10.21 10.98 -62.44
C ILE A 1021 11.32 10.71 -61.41
N ASP A 1022 12.57 10.96 -61.79
CA ASP A 1022 13.78 10.68 -60.98
C ASP A 1022 13.88 9.22 -60.46
N GLY A 1023 13.25 8.27 -61.17
CA GLY A 1023 13.22 6.84 -60.80
C GLY A 1023 12.13 6.46 -59.79
N LEU A 1024 11.32 7.43 -59.34
CA LEU A 1024 10.13 7.21 -58.51
C LEU A 1024 8.86 7.35 -59.35
N CYS A 1025 7.75 6.75 -58.91
CA CYS A 1025 6.48 6.81 -59.63
C CYS A 1025 5.46 7.74 -58.97
N TYR A 1026 4.57 8.28 -59.78
CA TYR A 1026 3.51 9.21 -59.36
C TYR A 1026 2.24 8.95 -60.18
N GLY A 1027 1.08 8.94 -59.55
CA GLY A 1027 -0.23 8.83 -60.20
C GLY A 1027 -0.62 10.11 -60.94
N ALA A 1028 -1.52 10.01 -61.93
CA ALA A 1028 -2.04 11.19 -62.62
C ALA A 1028 -2.80 12.12 -61.65
N GLY A 1029 -2.25 13.31 -61.42
CA GLY A 1029 -2.72 14.29 -60.44
C GLY A 1029 -1.89 14.35 -59.15
N ASP A 1030 -0.98 13.41 -58.89
CA ASP A 1030 -0.08 13.45 -57.74
C ASP A 1030 0.80 14.71 -57.78
N LEU A 1031 0.89 15.41 -56.65
CA LEU A 1031 1.74 16.59 -56.49
C LEU A 1031 3.19 16.20 -56.21
N ASN A 1032 4.14 17.05 -56.60
CA ASN A 1032 5.55 16.89 -56.25
C ASN A 1032 5.72 17.07 -54.73
N PRO A 1033 6.32 16.09 -54.00
CA PRO A 1033 6.53 16.19 -52.54
C PRO A 1033 7.35 17.40 -52.06
N THR A 1034 8.00 18.10 -53.00
CA THR A 1034 8.84 19.28 -52.78
C THR A 1034 8.23 20.59 -53.31
N SER A 1035 7.12 20.54 -54.06
CA SER A 1035 6.48 21.72 -54.67
C SER A 1035 5.07 21.40 -55.21
N PRO A 1036 3.97 21.71 -54.49
CA PRO A 1036 2.60 21.44 -54.97
C PRO A 1036 2.19 22.25 -56.22
N CYS A 1037 2.98 23.25 -56.62
CA CYS A 1037 2.89 23.91 -57.93
C CYS A 1037 3.17 22.97 -59.12
N LEU A 1038 3.70 21.77 -58.86
CA LEU A 1038 4.08 20.76 -59.83
C LEU A 1038 3.28 19.47 -59.60
N LEU A 1039 2.73 18.89 -60.66
CA LEU A 1039 1.97 17.65 -60.63
C LEU A 1039 2.34 16.68 -61.76
N CYS A 1040 2.06 15.40 -61.55
CA CYS A 1040 2.14 14.38 -62.59
C CYS A 1040 0.93 14.51 -63.54
N ARG A 1041 1.16 14.97 -64.77
CA ARG A 1041 0.19 14.91 -65.88
C ARG A 1041 0.78 14.04 -66.99
N PRO A 1042 0.50 12.73 -67.01
CA PRO A 1042 1.15 11.79 -67.92
C PRO A 1042 0.79 11.99 -69.40
N ASP A 1043 -0.25 12.80 -69.69
CA ASP A 1043 -0.59 13.26 -71.04
C ASP A 1043 0.38 14.33 -71.60
N THR A 1044 1.06 15.09 -70.74
CA THR A 1044 2.02 16.13 -71.13
C THR A 1044 3.47 15.70 -70.96
N SER A 1045 3.80 15.02 -69.86
CA SER A 1045 5.08 14.32 -69.70
C SER A 1045 4.95 13.17 -68.72
N LYS A 1046 5.55 12.02 -69.07
CA LYS A 1046 5.67 10.88 -68.16
C LYS A 1046 6.99 10.87 -67.39
N PHE A 1047 7.92 11.78 -67.68
CA PHE A 1047 9.29 11.76 -67.14
C PHE A 1047 9.76 13.08 -66.52
N GLU A 1048 8.94 14.13 -66.61
CA GLU A 1048 9.19 15.44 -66.02
C GLU A 1048 7.91 15.96 -65.37
N TRP A 1049 8.05 16.76 -64.31
CA TRP A 1049 6.93 17.39 -63.63
C TRP A 1049 6.21 18.41 -64.53
N SER A 1050 4.87 18.36 -64.56
CA SER A 1050 4.04 19.36 -65.25
C SER A 1050 3.57 20.43 -64.26
N ILE A 1051 3.37 21.67 -64.73
CA ILE A 1051 2.89 22.77 -63.88
C ILE A 1051 1.41 22.55 -63.55
N ASN A 1052 1.03 22.76 -62.28
CA ASN A 1052 -0.36 22.80 -61.86
C ASN A 1052 -1.02 24.11 -62.32
N GLU A 1053 -2.07 24.00 -63.15
CA GLU A 1053 -2.81 25.15 -63.68
C GLU A 1053 -3.96 25.60 -62.76
N ASN A 1054 -4.30 24.80 -61.74
CA ASN A 1054 -5.32 25.09 -60.73
C ASN A 1054 -4.63 25.47 -59.41
N ASN A 1055 -4.27 26.74 -59.26
CA ASN A 1055 -3.71 27.30 -58.02
C ASN A 1055 -4.63 28.39 -57.48
N GLN A 1056 -5.26 28.18 -56.33
CA GLN A 1056 -6.03 29.21 -55.63
C GLN A 1056 -5.09 30.09 -54.79
N PRO A 1057 -5.46 31.34 -54.45
CA PRO A 1057 -4.62 32.19 -53.62
C PRO A 1057 -4.76 31.83 -52.12
N PRO A 1058 -3.70 31.95 -51.29
CA PRO A 1058 -3.71 31.52 -49.90
C PRO A 1058 -4.85 32.08 -49.04
N VAL A 1059 -5.49 31.23 -48.24
CA VAL A 1059 -6.63 31.64 -47.39
C VAL A 1059 -6.12 32.10 -46.02
N PHE A 1060 -6.34 33.37 -45.72
CA PHE A 1060 -6.05 33.95 -44.40
C PHE A 1060 -7.04 33.45 -43.33
N GLN A 1061 -6.53 32.91 -42.22
CA GLN A 1061 -7.34 32.42 -41.13
C GLN A 1061 -7.64 33.56 -40.13
N ALA A 1062 -8.71 34.31 -40.43
CA ALA A 1062 -9.16 35.43 -39.62
C ALA A 1062 -9.53 35.00 -38.18
N SER A 1063 -8.69 35.37 -37.22
CA SER A 1063 -8.80 34.96 -35.81
C SER A 1063 -9.09 36.17 -34.91
N GLN A 1064 -10.26 36.13 -34.25
CA GLN A 1064 -10.85 37.16 -33.38
C GLN A 1064 -11.25 38.46 -34.10
N ASP A 1065 -12.50 38.92 -33.88
CA ASP A 1065 -13.09 40.05 -34.61
C ASP A 1065 -12.35 41.40 -34.46
N ARG A 1066 -11.58 41.61 -33.38
CA ARG A 1066 -10.85 42.87 -33.08
C ARG A 1066 -9.61 42.62 -32.23
N LEU A 1067 -8.41 42.62 -32.83
CA LEU A 1067 -7.14 42.52 -32.10
C LEU A 1067 -6.89 43.73 -31.20
N ARG A 1068 -6.30 43.49 -30.03
CA ARG A 1068 -6.04 44.50 -28.99
C ARG A 1068 -4.65 44.35 -28.39
N THR A 1069 -4.08 45.49 -28.00
CA THR A 1069 -2.75 45.64 -27.38
C THR A 1069 -2.80 46.80 -26.37
N PHE A 1070 -1.73 47.09 -25.64
CA PHE A 1070 -1.63 48.27 -24.77
C PHE A 1070 -0.37 49.11 -25.03
N SER A 1071 -0.46 50.41 -24.73
CA SER A 1071 0.66 51.34 -24.93
C SER A 1071 1.85 50.96 -24.04
N GLY A 1072 3.03 50.81 -24.65
CA GLY A 1072 4.25 50.28 -24.03
C GLY A 1072 4.47 48.77 -24.23
N GLU A 1073 3.52 48.04 -24.84
CA GLU A 1073 3.69 46.62 -25.19
C GLU A 1073 4.66 46.44 -26.37
N ASN A 1074 5.45 45.36 -26.34
CA ASN A 1074 6.04 44.80 -27.56
C ASN A 1074 5.02 43.79 -28.10
N PHE A 1075 4.10 44.25 -28.95
CA PHE A 1075 3.04 43.43 -29.50
C PHE A 1075 3.62 42.38 -30.44
N VAL A 1076 3.45 41.11 -30.10
CA VAL A 1076 3.86 39.96 -30.91
C VAL A 1076 2.63 39.11 -31.19
N TYR A 1077 2.30 38.93 -32.47
CA TYR A 1077 1.12 38.19 -32.90
C TYR A 1077 1.43 37.31 -34.11
N GLN A 1078 1.05 36.04 -34.04
CA GLN A 1078 1.24 35.08 -35.12
C GLN A 1078 -0.01 35.06 -36.01
N PHE A 1079 0.09 35.60 -37.22
CA PHE A 1079 -0.94 35.39 -38.23
C PHE A 1079 -0.86 33.98 -38.81
N LEU A 1080 -2.02 33.41 -39.14
CA LEU A 1080 -2.12 32.10 -39.77
C LEU A 1080 -2.80 32.24 -41.13
N ALA A 1081 -2.27 31.50 -42.10
CA ALA A 1081 -2.85 31.33 -43.42
C ALA A 1081 -2.58 29.90 -43.86
N SER A 1082 -3.48 29.37 -44.68
CA SER A 1082 -3.37 28.03 -45.25
C SER A 1082 -3.70 28.12 -46.73
N ASP A 1083 -2.78 27.66 -47.54
CA ASP A 1083 -3.02 27.48 -48.97
C ASP A 1083 -4.00 26.31 -49.19
N PRO A 1084 -5.04 26.45 -50.04
CA PRO A 1084 -6.00 25.36 -50.28
C PRO A 1084 -5.37 24.13 -50.93
N GLU A 1085 -4.31 24.33 -51.72
CA GLU A 1085 -3.51 23.30 -52.39
C GLU A 1085 -2.34 22.79 -51.52
N GLY A 1086 -2.13 23.37 -50.33
CA GLY A 1086 -1.11 22.94 -49.36
C GLY A 1086 0.30 23.49 -49.59
N SER A 1087 0.46 24.51 -50.44
CA SER A 1087 1.73 25.22 -50.68
C SER A 1087 2.29 25.90 -49.41
N ALA A 1088 3.61 26.12 -49.38
CA ALA A 1088 4.18 26.99 -48.37
C ALA A 1088 3.72 28.43 -48.62
N VAL A 1089 3.33 29.12 -47.54
CA VAL A 1089 2.82 30.50 -47.58
C VAL A 1089 3.83 31.47 -46.99
N VAL A 1090 4.03 32.59 -47.68
CA VAL A 1090 4.98 33.65 -47.31
C VAL A 1090 4.22 34.96 -47.09
N PHE A 1091 4.42 35.56 -45.93
CA PHE A 1091 3.83 36.84 -45.54
C PHE A 1091 4.77 38.02 -45.84
N ASN A 1092 4.27 39.03 -46.56
CA ASN A 1092 5.00 40.24 -46.93
C ASN A 1092 4.22 41.48 -46.49
N ILE A 1093 4.82 42.40 -45.74
CA ILE A 1093 4.14 43.63 -45.29
C ILE A 1093 4.10 44.70 -46.40
N ASP A 1094 2.89 45.12 -46.81
CA ASP A 1094 2.66 46.20 -47.77
C ASP A 1094 2.71 47.57 -47.06
N SER A 1095 2.10 47.70 -45.87
CA SER A 1095 2.15 48.95 -45.08
C SER A 1095 1.85 48.74 -43.58
N GLY A 1096 2.40 49.64 -42.75
CA GLY A 1096 2.23 49.65 -41.29
C GLY A 1096 3.01 50.82 -40.63
N PRO A 1097 2.98 50.95 -39.29
CA PRO A 1097 3.74 51.96 -38.54
C PRO A 1097 5.26 51.69 -38.57
N GLN A 1098 6.09 52.71 -38.29
CA GLN A 1098 7.53 52.68 -38.63
C GLN A 1098 8.40 51.63 -37.92
N ASP A 1099 7.93 51.05 -36.81
CA ASP A 1099 8.62 50.01 -36.04
C ASP A 1099 7.86 48.66 -36.07
N ALA A 1100 7.12 48.40 -37.14
CA ALA A 1100 6.45 47.13 -37.40
C ALA A 1100 7.26 46.24 -38.34
N MET A 1101 7.42 44.97 -37.98
CA MET A 1101 8.04 43.93 -38.79
C MET A 1101 7.10 42.73 -38.89
N LEU A 1102 6.85 42.25 -40.10
CA LEU A 1102 6.18 40.97 -40.35
C LEU A 1102 7.23 39.98 -40.86
N SER A 1103 7.35 38.83 -40.21
CA SER A 1103 8.23 37.76 -40.70
C SER A 1103 7.61 37.03 -41.90
N PRO A 1104 8.41 36.41 -42.78
CA PRO A 1104 7.92 35.54 -43.84
C PRO A 1104 6.94 34.44 -43.36
N ALA A 1105 7.08 34.00 -42.10
CA ALA A 1105 6.23 32.99 -41.49
C ALA A 1105 4.98 33.57 -40.78
N GLY A 1106 4.63 34.85 -40.98
CA GLY A 1106 3.41 35.47 -40.44
C GLY A 1106 3.52 36.05 -39.03
N LEU A 1107 4.71 36.06 -38.43
CA LEU A 1107 4.90 36.66 -37.10
C LEU A 1107 5.01 38.19 -37.20
N LEU A 1108 3.97 38.90 -36.77
CA LEU A 1108 4.00 40.35 -36.60
C LEU A 1108 4.68 40.70 -35.27
N ILE A 1109 5.63 41.62 -35.32
CA ILE A 1109 6.28 42.24 -34.17
C ILE A 1109 6.14 43.76 -34.32
N TRP A 1110 5.56 44.44 -33.33
CA TRP A 1110 5.39 45.89 -33.34
C TRP A 1110 5.54 46.48 -31.92
N LYS A 1111 6.30 47.57 -31.79
CA LYS A 1111 6.47 48.30 -30.52
C LYS A 1111 5.43 49.41 -30.39
N VAL A 1112 4.58 49.33 -29.36
CA VAL A 1112 3.35 50.14 -29.24
C VAL A 1112 3.62 51.48 -28.54
N ASP A 1113 4.32 52.38 -29.25
CA ASP A 1113 4.68 53.72 -28.76
C ASP A 1113 3.58 54.79 -28.91
N LEU A 1114 2.48 54.48 -29.62
CA LEU A 1114 1.32 55.36 -29.81
C LEU A 1114 0.09 54.82 -29.06
N GLN A 1115 -0.80 55.73 -28.63
CA GLN A 1115 -2.07 55.39 -27.98
C GLN A 1115 -3.25 55.26 -28.97
N GLU A 1116 -2.98 55.34 -30.28
CA GLU A 1116 -4.00 55.28 -31.34
C GLU A 1116 -3.93 53.94 -32.08
N SER A 1117 -5.09 53.36 -32.43
CA SER A 1117 -5.19 52.13 -33.23
C SER A 1117 -4.37 52.24 -34.52
N GLN A 1118 -3.68 51.16 -34.89
CA GLN A 1118 -2.90 51.10 -36.13
C GLN A 1118 -3.46 50.06 -37.09
N GLN A 1119 -3.34 50.34 -38.39
CA GLN A 1119 -3.75 49.45 -39.47
C GLN A 1119 -2.52 48.89 -40.17
N PHE A 1120 -2.57 47.60 -40.48
CA PHE A 1120 -1.51 46.83 -41.11
C PHE A 1120 -2.07 46.19 -42.39
N THR A 1121 -1.43 46.43 -43.53
CA THR A 1121 -1.75 45.74 -44.79
C THR A 1121 -0.58 44.84 -45.15
N PHE A 1122 -0.86 43.60 -45.51
CA PHE A 1122 0.14 42.63 -45.92
C PHE A 1122 -0.42 41.69 -47.00
N SER A 1123 0.46 41.19 -47.84
CA SER A 1123 0.15 40.12 -48.78
C SER A 1123 0.65 38.77 -48.27
N ILE A 1124 -0.05 37.73 -48.71
CA ILE A 1124 0.28 36.33 -48.47
C ILE A 1124 0.44 35.71 -49.86
N THR A 1125 1.62 35.20 -50.15
CA THR A 1125 1.97 34.58 -51.43
C THR A 1125 2.33 33.11 -51.24
N ASP A 1126 1.86 32.23 -52.10
CA ASP A 1126 2.33 30.85 -52.19
C ASP A 1126 3.64 30.72 -53.00
N ASP A 1127 4.24 29.54 -52.99
CA ASP A 1127 5.37 29.16 -53.86
C ASP A 1127 5.05 29.25 -55.37
N CYS A 1128 3.77 29.31 -55.73
CA CYS A 1128 3.25 29.27 -57.10
C CYS A 1128 2.96 30.69 -57.67
N ASN A 1129 3.13 31.73 -56.86
CA ASN A 1129 2.89 33.16 -57.12
C ASN A 1129 1.42 33.61 -57.22
N ALA A 1130 0.45 32.95 -56.58
CA ALA A 1130 -0.83 33.60 -56.30
C ALA A 1130 -0.77 34.40 -54.98
N GLU A 1131 -1.58 35.46 -54.89
CA GLU A 1131 -1.48 36.49 -53.83
C GLU A 1131 -2.84 36.81 -53.21
N THR A 1132 -2.94 36.72 -51.87
CA THR A 1132 -4.05 37.26 -51.08
C THR A 1132 -3.57 38.49 -50.30
N LYS A 1133 -4.22 39.65 -50.51
CA LYS A 1133 -3.96 40.87 -49.71
C LYS A 1133 -4.96 40.99 -48.56
N VAL A 1134 -4.42 41.19 -47.35
CA VAL A 1134 -5.15 41.27 -46.07
C VAL A 1134 -4.93 42.64 -45.45
N THR A 1135 -5.90 43.13 -44.67
CA THR A 1135 -5.72 44.34 -43.85
C THR A 1135 -6.36 44.15 -42.48
N VAL A 1136 -5.59 44.45 -41.42
CA VAL A 1136 -5.95 44.19 -40.02
C VAL A 1136 -5.81 45.48 -39.21
N GLU A 1137 -6.75 45.75 -38.31
CA GLU A 1137 -6.70 46.86 -37.35
C GLU A 1137 -6.40 46.33 -35.94
N VAL A 1138 -5.41 46.94 -35.26
CA VAL A 1138 -5.03 46.60 -33.88
C VAL A 1138 -5.36 47.78 -32.97
N PHE A 1139 -6.24 47.56 -32.00
CA PHE A 1139 -6.74 48.58 -31.07
C PHE A 1139 -5.82 48.72 -29.84
N VAL A 1140 -5.27 49.91 -29.62
CA VAL A 1140 -4.42 50.18 -28.45
C VAL A 1140 -5.25 50.63 -27.24
N LYS A 1141 -5.03 50.01 -26.08
CA LYS A 1141 -5.52 50.48 -24.77
C LYS A 1141 -4.46 51.36 -24.06
N PRO A 1142 -4.85 52.37 -23.27
CA PRO A 1142 -3.91 53.07 -22.40
C PRO A 1142 -3.48 52.20 -21.21
N CYS A 1143 -2.21 52.37 -20.82
CA CYS A 1143 -1.67 51.85 -19.56
C CYS A 1143 -2.13 52.73 -18.40
N ASN A 1144 -2.84 52.16 -17.41
CA ASN A 1144 -3.48 52.90 -16.31
C ASN A 1144 -2.80 52.68 -14.94
N CYS A 1145 -1.54 52.23 -14.92
CA CYS A 1145 -0.80 52.09 -13.68
C CYS A 1145 -0.45 53.46 -13.08
N LEU A 1146 -0.61 53.62 -11.78
CA LEU A 1146 -0.36 54.83 -11.02
C LEU A 1146 1.03 54.79 -10.36
N ASN A 1147 1.44 55.90 -9.76
CA ASN A 1147 2.65 56.04 -8.93
C ASN A 1147 3.97 55.56 -9.58
N GLY A 1148 4.04 55.49 -10.92
CA GLY A 1148 5.21 55.02 -11.67
C GLY A 1148 5.23 53.52 -11.94
N GLY A 1149 4.13 52.79 -11.69
CA GLY A 1149 3.98 51.39 -12.07
C GLY A 1149 4.08 51.17 -13.58
N SER A 1150 4.65 50.03 -13.98
CA SER A 1150 4.84 49.65 -15.39
C SER A 1150 3.82 48.60 -15.81
N CYS A 1151 3.16 48.79 -16.96
CA CYS A 1151 2.33 47.74 -17.56
C CYS A 1151 3.20 46.63 -18.14
N VAL A 1152 2.86 45.38 -17.84
CA VAL A 1152 3.45 44.16 -18.43
C VAL A 1152 2.35 43.22 -18.94
N ILE A 1153 2.71 42.33 -19.86
CA ILE A 1153 1.78 41.34 -20.45
C ILE A 1153 1.21 40.40 -19.37
N ASN A 1154 -0.07 40.04 -19.51
CA ASN A 1154 -0.71 39.05 -18.63
C ASN A 1154 -0.78 37.68 -19.32
N ILE A 1155 0.10 36.76 -18.93
CA ILE A 1155 0.25 35.43 -19.55
C ILE A 1155 -0.96 34.50 -19.41
N HIS A 1156 -1.98 34.87 -18.62
CA HIS A 1156 -3.22 34.09 -18.49
C HIS A 1156 -4.25 34.37 -19.59
N PHE A 1157 -3.97 35.31 -20.50
CA PHE A 1157 -4.83 35.64 -21.64
C PHE A 1157 -4.09 35.46 -22.97
N PRO A 1158 -4.78 35.10 -24.06
CA PRO A 1158 -4.13 34.94 -25.36
C PRO A 1158 -3.60 36.28 -25.90
N PRO A 1159 -2.51 36.28 -26.69
CA PRO A 1159 -2.07 37.44 -27.46
C PRO A 1159 -3.22 38.03 -28.29
N GLY A 1160 -3.24 39.35 -28.45
CA GLY A 1160 -4.35 40.06 -29.12
C GLY A 1160 -5.54 40.41 -28.21
N SER A 1161 -5.53 40.04 -26.93
CA SER A 1161 -6.55 40.46 -25.93
C SER A 1161 -6.31 41.87 -25.35
N GLY A 1162 -5.04 42.30 -25.33
CA GLY A 1162 -4.59 43.57 -24.76
C GLY A 1162 -4.78 43.70 -23.25
N GLU A 1163 -4.81 42.59 -22.50
CA GLU A 1163 -4.87 42.59 -21.03
C GLU A 1163 -3.47 42.68 -20.40
N TYR A 1164 -3.33 43.54 -19.38
CA TYR A 1164 -2.05 43.83 -18.73
C TYR A 1164 -2.12 43.70 -17.20
N LEU A 1165 -0.94 43.60 -16.59
CA LEU A 1165 -0.71 43.68 -15.15
C LEU A 1165 0.15 44.90 -14.84
N CYS A 1166 -0.09 45.57 -13.71
CA CYS A 1166 0.79 46.63 -13.20
C CYS A 1166 1.88 46.04 -12.31
N VAL A 1167 3.14 46.28 -12.66
CA VAL A 1167 4.30 46.04 -11.79
C VAL A 1167 4.57 47.31 -11.00
N CYS A 1168 4.43 47.23 -9.68
CA CYS A 1168 4.55 48.38 -8.80
C CYS A 1168 6.01 48.66 -8.39
N PRO A 1169 6.42 49.93 -8.32
CA PRO A 1169 7.71 50.30 -7.74
C PRO A 1169 7.71 50.02 -6.23
N LEU A 1170 8.90 49.83 -5.68
CA LEU A 1170 9.12 49.60 -4.25
C LEU A 1170 8.44 50.72 -3.43
N GLY A 1171 7.72 50.33 -2.37
CA GLY A 1171 6.88 51.21 -1.55
C GLY A 1171 5.39 51.28 -1.96
N PHE A 1172 4.99 50.71 -3.11
CA PHE A 1172 3.60 50.74 -3.58
C PHE A 1172 3.00 49.36 -3.82
N GLU A 1173 1.71 49.22 -3.51
CA GLU A 1173 0.87 48.04 -3.77
C GLU A 1173 -0.50 48.42 -4.34
N GLY A 1174 -1.38 47.43 -4.57
CA GLY A 1174 -2.70 47.61 -5.20
C GLY A 1174 -2.73 47.17 -6.67
N LYS A 1175 -3.92 47.10 -7.27
CA LYS A 1175 -4.10 46.56 -8.64
C LYS A 1175 -3.46 47.44 -9.72
N TYR A 1176 -3.39 48.74 -9.45
CA TYR A 1176 -2.82 49.78 -10.28
C TYR A 1176 -1.73 50.55 -9.54
N CYS A 1177 -1.13 49.97 -8.49
CA CYS A 1177 -0.10 50.58 -7.64
C CYS A 1177 -0.59 51.83 -6.88
N GLU A 1178 -1.87 51.85 -6.52
CA GLU A 1178 -2.60 52.97 -5.95
C GLU A 1178 -2.38 53.19 -4.44
N VAL A 1179 -1.77 52.23 -3.73
CA VAL A 1179 -1.59 52.24 -2.26
C VAL A 1179 -0.11 52.43 -1.92
N ASN A 1180 0.21 53.32 -0.99
CA ASN A 1180 1.55 53.39 -0.35
C ASN A 1180 1.60 52.41 0.82
N ILE A 1181 2.69 51.65 0.93
CA ILE A 1181 2.92 50.71 2.03
C ILE A 1181 3.32 51.49 3.29
N ASP A 1182 2.62 51.26 4.41
CA ASP A 1182 2.90 51.88 5.71
C ASP A 1182 4.12 51.22 6.38
N ASP A 1183 5.31 51.77 6.13
CA ASP A 1183 6.57 51.29 6.70
C ASP A 1183 6.61 51.45 8.24
N CYS A 1184 5.84 52.40 8.78
CA CYS A 1184 5.75 52.67 10.21
C CYS A 1184 4.90 51.66 10.99
N GLN A 1185 4.09 50.82 10.33
CA GLN A 1185 3.25 49.81 10.97
C GLN A 1185 4.05 48.83 11.85
N SER A 1186 5.32 48.60 11.51
CA SER A 1186 6.28 47.77 12.26
C SER A 1186 6.80 48.39 13.57
N LYS A 1187 6.51 49.67 13.83
CA LYS A 1187 7.01 50.49 14.97
C LYS A 1187 8.54 50.55 15.09
N PRO A 1188 9.28 50.90 14.03
CA PRO A 1188 10.74 50.80 14.01
C PRO A 1188 11.47 51.85 14.88
N CYS A 1189 10.81 52.95 15.25
CA CYS A 1189 11.43 54.10 15.92
C CYS A 1189 11.52 54.02 17.45
N GLY A 1190 11.18 52.88 18.07
CA GLY A 1190 11.26 52.70 19.51
C GLY A 1190 10.46 53.72 20.33
N PHE A 1191 11.17 54.69 20.92
CA PHE A 1191 10.59 55.81 21.70
C PHE A 1191 10.40 57.11 20.89
N GLY A 1192 10.88 57.16 19.64
CA GLY A 1192 10.69 58.28 18.72
C GLY A 1192 9.36 58.22 17.95
N LEU A 1193 8.94 59.36 17.39
CA LEU A 1193 7.78 59.41 16.50
C LEU A 1193 8.16 58.86 15.11
N CYS A 1194 7.46 57.83 14.66
CA CYS A 1194 7.60 57.31 13.31
C CYS A 1194 6.79 58.16 12.32
N LEU A 1195 7.44 58.56 11.22
CA LEU A 1195 6.82 59.23 10.08
C LEU A 1195 6.95 58.30 8.87
N ASP A 1196 5.81 57.93 8.29
CA ASP A 1196 5.75 57.10 7.10
C ASP A 1196 6.33 57.83 5.88
N GLY A 1197 6.84 57.07 4.91
CA GLY A 1197 7.50 57.59 3.72
C GLY A 1197 7.18 56.75 2.49
N ILE A 1198 8.02 56.82 1.47
CA ILE A 1198 7.88 55.98 0.28
C ILE A 1198 9.04 54.99 0.30
N ASN A 1199 8.75 53.72 0.62
CA ASN A 1199 9.74 52.66 0.78
C ASN A 1199 10.83 52.99 1.83
N GLY A 1200 10.39 53.41 3.00
CA GLY A 1200 11.23 53.71 4.15
C GLY A 1200 10.56 54.72 5.09
N TYR A 1201 10.72 54.50 6.39
CA TYR A 1201 10.26 55.39 7.46
C TYR A 1201 11.32 56.42 7.86
N SER A 1202 10.90 57.46 8.58
CA SER A 1202 11.76 58.44 9.24
C SER A 1202 11.41 58.56 10.73
N CYS A 1203 12.41 58.45 11.61
CA CYS A 1203 12.23 58.57 13.06
C CYS A 1203 12.58 59.97 13.56
N GLN A 1204 11.64 60.61 14.27
CA GLN A 1204 11.89 61.86 14.99
C GLN A 1204 12.14 61.55 16.48
N CYS A 1205 13.40 61.64 16.89
CA CYS A 1205 13.84 61.28 18.24
C CYS A 1205 13.54 62.35 19.29
N PRO A 1206 13.25 61.97 20.54
CA PRO A 1206 13.18 62.90 21.66
C PRO A 1206 14.57 63.46 21.99
N ALA A 1207 14.62 64.60 22.66
CA ALA A 1207 15.88 65.19 23.12
C ALA A 1207 16.65 64.24 24.05
N GLY A 1208 17.98 64.25 23.94
CA GLY A 1208 18.88 63.30 24.61
C GLY A 1208 19.10 61.98 23.84
N LEU A 1209 18.28 61.66 22.83
CA LEU A 1209 18.43 60.46 22.00
C LEU A 1209 18.65 60.80 20.52
N THR A 1210 19.35 59.90 19.82
CA THR A 1210 19.75 60.03 18.42
C THR A 1210 19.82 58.65 17.72
N GLY A 1211 20.37 58.61 16.51
CA GLY A 1211 20.36 57.42 15.64
C GLY A 1211 19.10 57.33 14.78
N THR A 1212 19.13 56.46 13.77
CA THR A 1212 18.02 56.29 12.79
C THR A 1212 16.79 55.61 13.37
N ASP A 1213 16.92 54.99 14.53
CA ASP A 1213 15.91 54.23 15.29
C ASP A 1213 15.65 54.82 16.68
N CYS A 1214 16.28 55.96 17.01
CA CYS A 1214 16.17 56.66 18.29
C CYS A 1214 16.60 55.87 19.53
N HIS A 1215 17.48 54.87 19.39
CA HIS A 1215 18.03 54.10 20.51
C HIS A 1215 19.44 54.52 20.95
N GLN A 1216 20.09 55.48 20.26
CA GLN A 1216 21.46 55.90 20.58
C GLN A 1216 21.43 57.07 21.58
N ASP A 1217 22.25 56.98 22.62
CA ASP A 1217 22.37 58.01 23.65
C ASP A 1217 23.23 59.20 23.18
N VAL A 1218 22.89 60.42 23.59
CA VAL A 1218 23.69 61.62 23.31
C VAL A 1218 24.50 62.00 24.55
N ASP A 1219 25.81 61.72 24.55
CA ASP A 1219 26.66 62.09 25.68
C ASP A 1219 26.90 63.61 25.75
N GLU A 1220 26.07 64.30 26.53
CA GLU A 1220 26.14 65.76 26.69
C GLU A 1220 27.35 66.21 27.53
N CYS A 1221 28.08 65.28 28.16
CA CYS A 1221 29.33 65.58 28.87
C CYS A 1221 30.50 65.80 27.91
N GLU A 1222 30.59 65.04 26.80
CA GLU A 1222 31.59 65.32 25.76
C GLU A 1222 31.35 66.66 25.05
N ILE A 1223 30.08 67.10 24.97
CA ILE A 1223 29.68 68.41 24.42
C ILE A 1223 30.02 69.57 25.38
N GLY A 1224 30.34 69.27 26.65
CA GLY A 1224 30.75 70.25 27.64
C GLY A 1224 29.60 71.00 28.32
N ALA A 1225 28.48 70.32 28.58
CA ALA A 1225 27.27 70.94 29.13
C ALA A 1225 27.41 71.45 30.59
N CYS A 1226 28.38 70.97 31.36
CA CYS A 1226 28.68 71.48 32.71
C CYS A 1226 29.66 72.65 32.70
N PHE A 1227 29.61 73.49 33.74
CA PHE A 1227 30.52 74.63 33.90
C PHE A 1227 32.00 74.18 33.91
N PRO A 1228 32.93 74.88 33.23
CA PRO A 1228 34.32 74.47 33.14
C PRO A 1228 34.98 74.19 34.50
N GLY A 1229 35.41 72.94 34.70
CA GLY A 1229 36.00 72.44 35.96
C GLY A 1229 35.02 71.73 36.90
N VAL A 1230 33.74 71.61 36.54
CA VAL A 1230 32.75 70.76 37.22
C VAL A 1230 32.73 69.36 36.58
N THR A 1231 32.69 68.32 37.39
CA THR A 1231 32.54 66.93 36.90
C THR A 1231 31.14 66.71 36.32
N CYS A 1232 31.06 66.23 35.08
CA CYS A 1232 29.82 65.82 34.43
C CYS A 1232 29.59 64.31 34.56
N TYR A 1233 28.33 63.88 34.55
CA TYR A 1233 27.92 62.48 34.44
C TYR A 1233 26.78 62.35 33.43
N ASN A 1234 27.00 61.60 32.35
CA ASN A 1234 25.96 61.27 31.38
C ASN A 1234 25.07 60.12 31.90
N THR A 1235 23.81 60.09 31.46
CA THR A 1235 22.82 59.02 31.68
C THR A 1235 21.88 58.92 30.46
N PHE A 1236 21.24 57.76 30.24
CA PHE A 1236 20.47 57.53 29.02
C PHE A 1236 19.35 58.57 28.80
N GLY A 1237 19.54 59.44 27.81
CA GLY A 1237 18.66 60.56 27.43
C GLY A 1237 18.85 61.86 28.22
N THR A 1238 19.83 62.00 29.12
CA THR A 1238 20.09 63.26 29.87
C THR A 1238 21.38 63.23 30.71
N TYR A 1239 21.94 64.40 31.06
CA TYR A 1239 23.14 64.53 31.90
C TYR A 1239 22.88 65.15 33.29
N ARG A 1240 23.89 65.08 34.18
CA ARG A 1240 23.92 65.82 35.45
C ARG A 1240 25.32 66.35 35.78
N CYS A 1241 25.38 67.52 36.41
CA CYS A 1241 26.63 68.16 36.84
C CYS A 1241 26.90 68.00 38.34
N GLY A 1242 28.18 68.04 38.72
CA GLY A 1242 28.66 68.12 40.09
C GLY A 1242 28.58 69.52 40.69
N VAL A 1243 29.17 69.70 41.88
CA VAL A 1243 29.16 70.99 42.59
C VAL A 1243 30.18 71.99 42.01
N CYS A 1244 29.83 73.28 42.06
CA CYS A 1244 30.68 74.38 41.57
C CYS A 1244 32.05 74.49 42.28
N PRO A 1245 33.10 74.97 41.58
CA PRO A 1245 34.43 75.18 42.16
C PRO A 1245 34.46 76.20 43.33
N PRO A 1246 35.44 76.09 44.26
CA PRO A 1246 35.51 76.95 45.44
C PRO A 1246 35.58 78.45 45.12
N GLY A 1247 34.63 79.22 45.66
CA GLY A 1247 34.50 80.67 45.44
C GLY A 1247 33.37 81.06 44.48
N LEU A 1248 32.86 80.11 43.69
CA LEU A 1248 31.66 80.24 42.87
C LEU A 1248 30.44 79.63 43.60
N GLN A 1249 29.23 79.98 43.18
CA GLN A 1249 27.99 79.33 43.62
C GLN A 1249 27.02 79.18 42.44
N GLY A 1250 26.29 78.06 42.40
CA GLY A 1250 25.42 77.69 41.28
C GLY A 1250 25.03 76.21 41.34
N ASP A 1251 24.51 75.68 40.23
CA ASP A 1251 23.96 74.32 40.11
C ASP A 1251 24.92 73.29 39.48
N GLY A 1252 26.04 73.76 38.93
CA GLY A 1252 27.02 72.93 38.21
C GLY A 1252 26.95 73.06 36.68
N ASN A 1253 25.79 73.46 36.13
CA ASN A 1253 25.67 73.92 34.74
C ASN A 1253 26.20 75.36 34.64
N VAL A 1254 25.82 76.20 35.61
CA VAL A 1254 26.26 77.59 35.74
C VAL A 1254 26.85 77.80 37.14
N CYS A 1255 27.99 78.50 37.23
CA CYS A 1255 28.68 78.79 38.49
C CYS A 1255 29.17 80.24 38.49
N GLU A 1256 28.57 81.10 39.32
CA GLU A 1256 28.85 82.54 39.34
C GLU A 1256 29.64 82.98 40.57
N ALA A 1257 30.44 84.04 40.43
CA ALA A 1257 31.24 84.60 41.51
C ALA A 1257 30.42 85.51 42.42
N LYS A 1258 30.67 85.46 43.73
CA LYS A 1258 30.02 86.35 44.71
C LYS A 1258 30.50 87.80 44.57
N GLY A 1259 29.80 88.57 43.74
CA GLY A 1259 30.06 89.98 43.53
C GLY A 1259 29.84 90.82 44.80
N ASN A 1260 30.90 91.44 45.30
CA ASN A 1260 30.79 92.59 46.20
C ASN A 1260 30.63 93.87 45.37
N ILE A 1261 29.71 94.73 45.80
CA ILE A 1261 29.37 96.01 45.16
C ILE A 1261 30.46 97.05 45.40
N LEU A 1262 30.82 97.86 44.40
CA LEU A 1262 31.18 99.29 44.54
C LEU A 1262 31.36 99.98 43.16
N PHE A 1263 30.55 101.02 42.93
CA PHE A 1263 30.55 102.01 41.82
C PHE A 1263 30.59 101.48 40.37
#